data_AF-A0A9Y1BPX4-F1
#
_entry.id   AF-A0A9Y1BPX4-F1
#
_cell.length_a   1.000
_cell.length_b   1.000
_cell.length_c   1.000
_cell.angle_alpha   90.00
_cell.angle_beta   90.00
_cell.angle_gamma   90.00
#
_symmetry.space_group_name_H-M   'P 1'
#
loop_
_entity.id
_entity.type
_entity.pdbx_description
1 polymer ?
#
loop_
_entity_poly.entity_id
_entity_poly.type
_entity_poly.pdbx_seq_one_letter_code
_entity_poly.pdbx_strand_id
1 'polypeptide(L)'
;MSKENTGQYSEKNASYGVESIRALEGTEGIRLRPAMYIGSTGVDGLHHLCYEVIDNSVDEYMAGYCKNIQIVLHKGNGISIFDDGRGIPVGPHKKYKQDALEVILTRIHSGGKFDKTAYKVSGGLHGVGLAAVNALSRTFLVKVYRNGKEYTQEYSKGKPVTEIIIKEQAAEPITGTYIYFEADDEIFSTVEFSFDTLSRRIKEMAYLNKNLRFVLIDERGEEVKKVEYLFEGGLRQFVLDLCAGKKSIFEPPDDVFHFEQTIDDIIIEIALQYNAGYNEVIMGFVNGIYTSEGGTHISGFKAGLTRVINDYAKDKNLIPKGDSLRGEDVREGIIAIVSIKHPDPQFEGQTKTKLGNSEVDGVVQRVLREQFYEYLQINTKTAKNIIEKANEAQRARLAARKARELVRLKRKQVSLPGRLIQCRETDPEKRELFLVEGLSAGGTAIKARDSQFQEVLFLRGKVINVLKSRQVKALSNKEIESLILAIGTGIGDDFDLERCRYGKIIILSVARDEPVLLQHDDGTVLFTQIGKFIDKQLDSGDLSNNLSQWKVACFDLITNKVKFAPIKNVIRHKHNEPLYEIITIYNRKVKVTGGHSVYVYDNGQIVLKPANQIKKGDYIVAPKKIPQPQHQIKINLVKALYKQKYKSKIFVKGGNIREIAAKRLLTKIAEKTKDGMNSFQVKLLTEPRIMLSESEWKMLRNIRINKGYSQSFIAHKIGVKQAITVSEYERKISLPIKSVFDKYLEIISFDKKLKTLKYKIPKIDELKQEHSSYNDKYRIVSPFKNLGWFTAEEVELINSSSVIVPRAHHEDAFPTSILLTKELAYFLGWYTAEGSIGSRSQVRLHLGKKDDKYIPYLEKCIKKVFNKTPKIYVDRNNVRNLYIHSTFAKSVIVALELNKKAHEKRVPDIIFSAPGEIQLEFLKGYFLGDGTLTKSSLSCSTTSKDLYHGIRYLLGMHGIFTSSYTYVPNVEKQKQNESKIISKKTQYRLSITGKEQLRRIEKIWEDFDQSEKTKEYVSKNFTKNLQLKAISEDLVALKVKDVKKIPFEGNVYDFSVESDENFICGDGGICCHNTDADVDGAHIMTLLLTFFYRYMRPLIEIGKVYVAVPPLFRVYLNRGTSELLAEKKHQYCYTEQERDELVSKLVENGIDPSRIKVQRYKGLGEMNAEQLEFTAMKPYHRYLVQLKIEDAASADLKFEQLMGSDVTFRKKFIMEEVFKHDSESYKKEYGVEIPEEEEEEEIKEAEEELIDVEISGEEEPEELEL
;
A
#
# COMPACT_ATOMS: atom_id res chain seq x y z
N MET A 1 -14.31 -57.49 37.93
CA MET A 1 -13.44 -56.30 38.10
C MET A 1 -13.57 -55.49 36.81
N SER A 2 -14.41 -54.44 36.73
CA SER A 2 -14.41 -53.14 37.45
C SER A 2 -13.48 -52.12 36.75
N LYS A 3 -13.89 -50.89 36.41
CA LYS A 3 -15.07 -50.07 36.77
C LYS A 3 -15.71 -49.51 35.48
N GLU A 4 -17.03 -49.39 35.33
CA GLU A 4 -17.91 -48.35 35.92
C GLU A 4 -17.43 -46.90 35.70
N ASN A 5 -18.20 -46.13 34.93
CA ASN A 5 -18.37 -44.70 35.13
C ASN A 5 -19.74 -44.26 34.58
N THR A 6 -20.71 -44.02 35.45
CA THR A 6 -22.11 -43.75 35.10
C THR A 6 -22.41 -42.24 35.06
N GLY A 7 -22.45 -41.66 33.86
CA GLY A 7 -22.93 -40.30 33.67
C GLY A 7 -24.47 -40.24 33.70
N GLN A 8 -25.05 -39.71 34.78
CA GLN A 8 -26.49 -39.49 34.89
C GLN A 8 -26.93 -38.32 34.00
N TYR A 9 -27.69 -38.60 32.94
CA TYR A 9 -28.55 -37.58 32.33
C TYR A 9 -29.82 -37.44 33.18
N SER A 10 -30.01 -36.28 33.80
CA SER A 10 -31.24 -36.00 34.56
C SER A 10 -32.38 -35.65 33.60
N GLU A 11 -33.39 -36.52 33.50
CA GLU A 11 -34.65 -36.19 32.87
C GLU A 11 -35.39 -35.11 33.68
N LYS A 12 -35.15 -33.83 33.34
CA LYS A 12 -36.02 -32.75 33.80
C LYS A 12 -37.32 -32.80 33.00
N ASN A 13 -38.35 -33.39 33.59
CA ASN A 13 -39.73 -33.33 33.09
C ASN A 13 -40.16 -31.87 32.87
N ALA A 14 -40.15 -31.42 31.60
CA ALA A 14 -40.59 -30.09 31.21
C ALA A 14 -42.12 -30.07 31.12
N SER A 15 -42.77 -29.61 32.19
CA SER A 15 -44.23 -29.49 32.28
C SER A 15 -44.77 -28.39 31.34
N TYR A 16 -45.11 -28.76 30.10
CA TYR A 16 -45.81 -27.90 29.15
C TYR A 16 -47.30 -27.82 29.49
N GLY A 17 -47.64 -26.91 30.41
CA GLY A 17 -49.02 -26.60 30.83
C GLY A 17 -49.42 -25.15 30.50
N VAL A 18 -50.59 -24.71 30.96
CA VAL A 18 -51.12 -23.34 30.73
C VAL A 18 -50.13 -22.26 31.18
N GLU A 19 -49.44 -22.49 32.30
CA GLU A 19 -48.37 -21.63 32.84
C GLU A 19 -47.22 -21.34 31.85
N SER A 20 -47.06 -22.15 30.79
CA SER A 20 -46.04 -21.92 29.76
C SER A 20 -46.43 -20.89 28.70
N ILE A 21 -47.72 -20.50 28.65
CA ILE A 21 -48.24 -19.49 27.71
C ILE A 21 -48.09 -18.10 28.34
N ARG A 22 -46.91 -17.50 28.22
CA ARG A 22 -46.65 -16.13 28.69
C ARG A 22 -47.16 -15.09 27.68
N ALA A 23 -48.20 -14.35 28.05
CA ALA A 23 -48.51 -13.07 27.43
C ALA A 23 -47.44 -12.02 27.80
N LEU A 24 -47.19 -11.06 26.91
CA LEU A 24 -46.23 -9.97 27.12
C LEU A 24 -46.97 -8.64 27.08
N GLU A 25 -46.85 -7.83 28.13
CA GLU A 25 -47.57 -6.57 28.26
C GLU A 25 -46.70 -5.35 27.90
N GLY A 26 -47.36 -4.30 27.38
CA GLY A 26 -46.72 -3.03 27.06
C GLY A 26 -45.52 -3.18 26.13
N THR A 27 -44.35 -2.78 26.62
CA THR A 27 -43.06 -2.78 25.90
C THR A 27 -42.23 -4.07 26.09
N GLU A 28 -42.68 -5.05 26.90
CA GLU A 28 -41.89 -6.27 27.17
C GLU A 28 -41.60 -7.09 25.90
N GLY A 29 -42.55 -7.11 24.95
CA GLY A 29 -42.37 -7.77 23.65
C GLY A 29 -41.23 -7.17 22.81
N ILE A 30 -40.98 -5.87 22.93
CA ILE A 30 -39.91 -5.19 22.21
C ILE A 30 -38.56 -5.61 22.79
N ARG A 31 -38.40 -5.56 24.12
CA ARG A 31 -37.16 -5.98 24.79
C ARG A 31 -36.83 -7.45 24.60
N LEU A 32 -37.84 -8.32 24.50
CA LEU A 32 -37.62 -9.76 24.28
C LEU A 32 -37.26 -10.10 22.82
N ARG A 33 -37.70 -9.29 21.84
CA ARG A 33 -37.50 -9.52 20.40
C ARG A 33 -37.14 -8.23 19.64
N PRO A 34 -36.06 -7.52 20.01
CA PRO A 34 -35.72 -6.19 19.48
C PRO A 34 -35.58 -6.15 17.96
N ALA A 35 -34.96 -7.18 17.37
CA ALA A 35 -34.76 -7.28 15.92
C ALA A 35 -36.06 -7.28 15.09
N MET A 36 -37.23 -7.63 15.68
CA MET A 36 -38.52 -7.50 14.98
C MET A 36 -38.98 -6.05 14.79
N TYR A 37 -38.47 -5.12 15.61
CA TYR A 37 -38.89 -3.72 15.63
C TYR A 37 -37.85 -2.78 15.01
N ILE A 38 -36.56 -3.10 15.17
CA ILE A 38 -35.42 -2.27 14.73
C ILE A 38 -34.44 -3.01 13.80
N GLY A 39 -34.84 -4.18 13.28
CA GLY A 39 -34.07 -5.01 12.35
C GLY A 39 -32.90 -5.81 12.96
N SER A 40 -32.12 -5.20 13.85
CA SER A 40 -30.88 -5.77 14.41
C SER A 40 -30.61 -5.26 15.83
N THR A 41 -29.71 -5.92 16.57
CA THR A 41 -29.10 -5.39 17.81
C THR A 41 -27.61 -5.04 17.66
N GLY A 42 -27.11 -5.09 16.42
CA GLY A 42 -25.80 -4.55 16.05
C GLY A 42 -25.86 -3.06 15.68
N VAL A 43 -24.79 -2.58 15.04
CA VAL A 43 -24.56 -1.17 14.68
C VAL A 43 -25.77 -0.53 13.97
N ASP A 44 -26.35 -1.19 12.98
CA ASP A 44 -27.47 -0.64 12.20
C ASP A 44 -28.71 -0.40 13.07
N GLY A 45 -29.01 -1.33 13.99
CA GLY A 45 -30.15 -1.24 14.90
C GLY A 45 -29.99 -0.13 15.95
N LEU A 46 -28.76 0.07 16.44
CA LEU A 46 -28.44 1.20 17.33
C LEU A 46 -28.73 2.53 16.63
N HIS A 47 -28.25 2.71 15.40
CA HIS A 47 -28.47 3.93 14.63
C HIS A 47 -29.95 4.09 14.24
N HIS A 48 -30.68 2.99 14.02
CA HIS A 48 -32.12 3.01 13.75
C HIS A 48 -32.95 3.61 14.90
N LEU A 49 -32.50 3.50 16.16
CA LEU A 49 -33.13 4.21 17.29
C LEU A 49 -33.10 5.73 17.07
N CYS A 50 -31.95 6.27 16.65
CA CYS A 50 -31.77 7.68 16.36
C CYS A 50 -32.62 8.10 15.13
N TYR A 51 -32.61 7.28 14.08
CA TYR A 51 -33.39 7.56 12.86
C TYR A 51 -34.90 7.62 13.12
N GLU A 52 -35.48 6.73 13.93
CA GLU A 52 -36.91 6.84 14.27
C GLU A 52 -37.23 8.12 15.07
N VAL A 53 -36.31 8.65 15.90
CA VAL A 53 -36.54 9.97 16.53
C VAL A 53 -36.45 11.10 15.50
N ILE A 54 -35.41 11.11 14.66
CA ILE A 54 -35.23 12.14 13.61
C ILE A 54 -36.38 12.13 12.60
N ASP A 55 -36.85 10.96 12.15
CA ASP A 55 -38.00 10.82 11.24
C ASP A 55 -39.27 11.42 11.85
N ASN A 56 -39.46 11.32 13.18
CA ASN A 56 -40.58 11.97 13.87
C ASN A 56 -40.46 13.50 13.86
N SER A 57 -39.25 14.06 13.97
CA SER A 57 -38.97 15.50 13.85
C SER A 57 -39.12 16.00 12.40
N VAL A 58 -38.71 15.21 11.40
CA VAL A 58 -38.92 15.50 9.97
C VAL A 58 -40.41 15.49 9.62
N ASP A 59 -41.21 14.61 10.23
CA ASP A 59 -42.68 14.62 10.08
C ASP A 59 -43.33 15.93 10.61
N GLU A 60 -42.75 16.62 11.61
CA GLU A 60 -43.20 17.96 12.03
C GLU A 60 -42.80 19.07 11.05
N TYR A 61 -41.69 18.92 10.32
CA TYR A 61 -41.31 19.82 9.23
C TYR A 61 -42.22 19.60 8.01
N MET A 62 -42.51 18.34 7.64
CA MET A 62 -43.45 18.02 6.56
C MET A 62 -44.89 18.47 6.88
N ALA A 63 -45.24 18.59 8.17
CA ALA A 63 -46.48 19.22 8.61
C ALA A 63 -46.46 20.77 8.56
N GLY A 64 -45.29 21.38 8.34
CA GLY A 64 -45.10 22.84 8.17
C GLY A 64 -44.72 23.61 9.43
N TYR A 65 -44.29 22.95 10.51
CA TYR A 65 -44.07 23.58 11.82
C TYR A 65 -42.58 23.64 12.22
N CYS A 66 -41.87 22.50 12.17
CA CYS A 66 -40.43 22.43 12.47
C CYS A 66 -39.59 23.07 11.35
N LYS A 67 -38.45 23.65 11.70
CA LYS A 67 -37.43 24.26 10.83
C LYS A 67 -35.98 23.93 11.24
N ASN A 68 -35.76 23.59 12.51
CA ASN A 68 -34.44 23.30 13.07
C ASN A 68 -34.49 21.97 13.82
N ILE A 69 -33.61 21.03 13.45
CA ILE A 69 -33.40 19.77 14.18
C ILE A 69 -31.95 19.73 14.67
N GLN A 70 -31.75 19.67 15.99
CA GLN A 70 -30.42 19.54 16.59
C GLN A 70 -30.25 18.14 17.15
N ILE A 71 -29.12 17.49 16.85
CA ILE A 71 -28.71 16.19 17.35
C ILE A 71 -27.40 16.36 18.11
N VAL A 72 -27.30 15.84 19.33
CA VAL A 72 -26.11 15.95 20.19
C VAL A 72 -25.71 14.58 20.72
N LEU A 73 -24.46 14.19 20.46
CA LEU A 73 -23.82 12.99 21.05
C LEU A 73 -23.08 13.43 22.31
N HIS A 74 -23.55 12.99 23.47
CA HIS A 74 -23.06 13.46 24.77
C HIS A 74 -21.94 12.57 25.33
N LYS A 75 -21.11 13.14 26.22
CA LYS A 75 -20.16 12.37 27.05
C LYS A 75 -20.94 11.30 27.85
N GLY A 76 -20.60 10.03 27.64
CA GLY A 76 -21.30 8.87 28.24
C GLY A 76 -22.19 8.05 27.31
N ASN A 77 -22.12 8.25 25.98
CA ASN A 77 -22.89 7.52 24.95
C ASN A 77 -24.41 7.76 24.94
N GLY A 78 -24.91 8.72 25.73
CA GLY A 78 -26.24 9.28 25.54
C GLY A 78 -26.32 10.15 24.28
N ILE A 79 -27.48 10.17 23.64
CA ILE A 79 -27.80 11.03 22.49
C ILE A 79 -29.03 11.86 22.82
N SER A 80 -29.07 13.12 22.35
CA SER A 80 -30.32 13.89 22.30
C SER A 80 -30.67 14.41 20.92
N ILE A 81 -31.97 14.56 20.68
CA ILE A 81 -32.57 15.17 19.50
C ILE A 81 -33.56 16.23 19.99
N PHE A 82 -33.49 17.42 19.39
CA PHE A 82 -34.42 18.53 19.59
C PHE A 82 -35.06 18.96 18.27
N ASP A 83 -36.38 19.12 18.25
CA ASP A 83 -37.15 19.75 17.18
C ASP A 83 -37.86 21.02 17.67
N ASP A 84 -38.01 22.04 16.82
CA ASP A 84 -38.76 23.28 17.10
C ASP A 84 -40.22 23.24 16.59
N GLY A 85 -40.80 22.04 16.45
CA GLY A 85 -42.16 21.80 15.99
C GLY A 85 -43.25 22.07 17.04
N ARG A 86 -44.41 21.40 16.91
CA ARG A 86 -45.60 21.68 17.74
C ARG A 86 -45.50 21.17 19.19
N GLY A 87 -44.52 20.31 19.47
CA GLY A 87 -44.41 19.51 20.69
C GLY A 87 -45.48 18.42 20.78
N ILE A 88 -45.11 17.25 21.33
CA ILE A 88 -46.01 16.11 21.53
C ILE A 88 -47.31 16.51 22.29
N PRO A 89 -48.49 15.95 21.97
CA PRO A 89 -49.71 16.20 22.75
C PRO A 89 -49.60 15.68 24.19
N VAL A 90 -49.92 16.54 25.16
CA VAL A 90 -49.99 16.23 26.60
C VAL A 90 -51.44 16.38 27.09
N GLY A 91 -51.80 15.67 28.16
CA GLY A 91 -53.13 15.63 28.75
C GLY A 91 -53.79 14.24 28.71
N PRO A 92 -54.84 13.99 29.52
CA PRO A 92 -55.38 12.65 29.75
C PRO A 92 -56.02 12.03 28.49
N HIS A 93 -55.50 10.87 28.08
CA HIS A 93 -55.96 10.16 26.89
C HIS A 93 -57.34 9.53 27.09
N LYS A 94 -58.30 9.84 26.20
CA LYS A 94 -59.73 9.47 26.33
C LYS A 94 -59.99 8.01 26.70
N LYS A 95 -59.25 7.07 26.08
CA LYS A 95 -59.38 5.62 26.28
C LYS A 95 -58.65 5.08 27.53
N TYR A 96 -57.41 5.52 27.75
CA TYR A 96 -56.51 4.90 28.74
C TYR A 96 -56.43 5.64 30.08
N LYS A 97 -56.92 6.88 30.16
CA LYS A 97 -56.90 7.78 31.32
C LYS A 97 -55.51 8.22 31.83
N GLN A 98 -54.46 7.46 31.52
CA GLN A 98 -53.06 7.90 31.51
C GLN A 98 -52.88 9.13 30.57
N ASP A 99 -51.81 9.90 30.76
CA ASP A 99 -51.48 11.02 29.87
C ASP A 99 -51.13 10.56 28.44
N ALA A 100 -51.45 11.38 27.44
CA ALA A 100 -51.10 11.12 26.04
C ALA A 100 -49.59 10.92 25.83
N LEU A 101 -48.73 11.67 26.53
CA LEU A 101 -47.27 11.53 26.49
C LEU A 101 -46.82 10.14 26.95
N GLU A 102 -47.39 9.65 28.05
CA GLU A 102 -47.07 8.34 28.62
C GLU A 102 -47.64 7.19 27.77
N VAL A 103 -48.84 7.38 27.20
CA VAL A 103 -49.46 6.40 26.32
C VAL A 103 -48.60 6.11 25.09
N ILE A 104 -48.06 7.13 24.40
CA ILE A 104 -47.25 6.91 23.18
C ILE A 104 -45.86 6.31 23.47
N LEU A 105 -45.36 6.43 24.70
CA LEU A 105 -44.05 5.92 25.11
C LEU A 105 -44.12 4.53 25.77
N THR A 106 -45.28 4.11 26.28
CA THR A 106 -45.47 2.83 26.99
C THR A 106 -46.36 1.82 26.25
N ARG A 107 -47.08 2.24 25.20
CA ARG A 107 -48.01 1.37 24.45
C ARG A 107 -47.62 1.29 22.97
N ILE A 108 -47.53 0.06 22.47
CA ILE A 108 -47.36 -0.24 21.04
C ILE A 108 -48.62 0.20 20.27
N HIS A 109 -48.45 0.63 19.01
CA HIS A 109 -49.52 1.12 18.13
C HIS A 109 -50.31 2.30 18.71
N SER A 110 -49.61 3.28 19.28
CA SER A 110 -50.19 4.49 19.86
C SER A 110 -49.49 5.74 19.32
N GLY A 111 -50.24 6.63 18.67
CA GLY A 111 -49.71 7.87 18.09
C GLY A 111 -50.74 8.62 17.24
N GLY A 112 -50.47 9.88 16.93
CA GLY A 112 -51.37 10.75 16.15
C GLY A 112 -51.33 10.55 14.63
N LYS A 113 -50.60 9.56 14.13
CA LYS A 113 -50.33 9.35 12.69
C LYS A 113 -51.32 8.39 11.99
N PHE A 114 -52.28 7.85 12.73
CA PHE A 114 -53.34 6.98 12.17
C PHE A 114 -54.52 7.78 11.57
N ASP A 115 -54.75 9.02 12.02
CA ASP A 115 -55.77 9.91 11.45
C ASP A 115 -55.11 10.93 10.50
N LYS A 116 -55.56 10.96 9.24
CA LYS A 116 -55.04 11.83 8.16
C LYS A 116 -55.29 13.34 8.36
N THR A 117 -55.77 13.74 9.54
CA THR A 117 -56.03 15.13 9.92
C THR A 117 -54.84 15.82 10.60
N ALA A 118 -53.90 15.06 11.19
CA ALA A 118 -52.77 15.64 11.95
C ALA A 118 -51.48 15.80 11.11
N TYR A 119 -51.32 14.91 10.12
CA TYR A 119 -50.24 14.87 9.13
C TYR A 119 -50.86 14.47 7.78
N LYS A 120 -50.64 15.24 6.71
CA LYS A 120 -51.14 14.88 5.36
C LYS A 120 -50.23 13.85 4.67
N VAL A 121 -48.94 13.87 5.00
CA VAL A 121 -47.88 12.96 4.56
C VAL A 121 -46.98 12.74 5.78
N SER A 122 -46.56 11.50 6.04
CA SER A 122 -45.60 11.19 7.12
C SER A 122 -44.88 9.85 6.89
N GLY A 123 -43.67 9.70 7.43
CA GLY A 123 -42.91 8.44 7.42
C GLY A 123 -43.27 7.47 8.57
N GLY A 124 -43.82 7.99 9.68
CA GLY A 124 -44.11 7.23 10.90
C GLY A 124 -45.47 6.49 10.92
N LEU A 125 -45.65 5.45 10.11
CA LEU A 125 -46.96 4.76 9.93
C LEU A 125 -47.47 3.96 11.14
N HIS A 126 -46.59 3.23 11.83
CA HIS A 126 -47.01 2.08 12.66
C HIS A 126 -47.28 2.40 14.14
N GLY A 127 -46.94 3.60 14.60
CA GLY A 127 -47.12 4.01 16.01
C GLY A 127 -46.31 3.19 17.02
N VAL A 128 -45.09 2.76 16.65
CA VAL A 128 -44.22 1.93 17.52
C VAL A 128 -42.86 2.58 17.79
N GLY A 129 -42.34 3.44 16.90
CA GLY A 129 -40.98 4.00 16.96
C GLY A 129 -40.51 4.50 18.32
N LEU A 130 -41.14 5.55 18.85
CA LEU A 130 -40.76 6.13 20.15
C LEU A 130 -40.92 5.16 21.32
N ALA A 131 -41.94 4.29 21.29
CA ALA A 131 -42.11 3.23 22.29
C ALA A 131 -40.98 2.18 22.20
N ALA A 132 -40.46 1.90 21.00
CA ALA A 132 -39.32 1.01 20.80
C ALA A 132 -38.00 1.66 21.26
N VAL A 133 -37.77 2.94 20.96
CA VAL A 133 -36.61 3.68 21.50
C VAL A 133 -36.63 3.65 23.03
N ASN A 134 -37.73 4.06 23.66
CA ASN A 134 -37.90 4.01 25.12
C ASN A 134 -37.71 2.59 25.70
N ALA A 135 -38.26 1.56 25.05
CA ALA A 135 -38.12 0.17 25.50
C ALA A 135 -36.68 -0.35 25.44
N LEU A 136 -35.92 0.07 24.44
CA LEU A 136 -34.56 -0.39 24.15
C LEU A 136 -33.47 0.54 24.72
N SER A 137 -33.88 1.53 25.52
CA SER A 137 -33.00 2.44 26.24
C SER A 137 -32.88 2.12 27.72
N ARG A 138 -31.67 2.26 28.25
CA ARG A 138 -31.39 2.18 29.69
C ARG A 138 -32.00 3.38 30.42
N THR A 139 -31.84 4.55 29.83
CA THR A 139 -32.30 5.85 30.31
C THR A 139 -32.98 6.56 29.14
N PHE A 140 -34.19 7.08 29.33
CA PHE A 140 -34.91 7.86 28.32
C PHE A 140 -35.62 9.05 28.99
N LEU A 141 -35.39 10.25 28.49
CA LEU A 141 -35.90 11.52 29.02
C LEU A 141 -36.61 12.26 27.89
N VAL A 142 -37.86 12.65 28.12
CA VAL A 142 -38.61 13.52 27.21
C VAL A 142 -38.93 14.85 27.88
N LYS A 143 -38.77 15.94 27.12
CA LYS A 143 -39.32 17.25 27.45
C LYS A 143 -40.17 17.74 26.29
N VAL A 144 -41.37 18.19 26.59
CA VAL A 144 -42.28 18.81 25.63
C VAL A 144 -42.41 20.29 25.95
N TYR A 145 -42.16 21.15 24.97
CA TYR A 145 -42.36 22.60 25.08
C TYR A 145 -43.65 22.96 24.35
N ARG A 146 -44.71 23.28 25.10
CA ARG A 146 -46.05 23.51 24.52
C ARG A 146 -46.91 24.38 25.42
N ASN A 147 -47.74 25.24 24.83
CA ASN A 147 -48.66 26.14 25.54
C ASN A 147 -47.99 27.01 26.63
N GLY A 148 -46.73 27.43 26.41
CA GLY A 148 -45.94 28.20 27.39
C GLY A 148 -45.34 27.40 28.56
N LYS A 149 -45.39 26.06 28.52
CA LYS A 149 -44.90 25.17 29.59
C LYS A 149 -43.87 24.15 29.09
N GLU A 150 -42.99 23.71 29.98
CA GLU A 150 -42.13 22.53 29.84
C GLU A 150 -42.80 21.37 30.61
N TYR A 151 -43.06 20.25 29.92
CA TYR A 151 -43.51 19.00 30.52
C TYR A 151 -42.36 17.99 30.45
N THR A 152 -41.82 17.57 31.59
CA THR A 152 -40.70 16.61 31.66
C THR A 152 -41.17 15.26 32.19
N GLN A 153 -40.72 14.15 31.59
CA GLN A 153 -40.90 12.81 32.14
C GLN A 153 -39.69 11.91 31.84
N GLU A 154 -39.31 11.08 32.80
CA GLU A 154 -38.17 10.16 32.75
C GLU A 154 -38.62 8.71 32.77
N TYR A 155 -37.86 7.87 32.07
CA TYR A 155 -38.14 6.46 31.84
C TYR A 155 -36.84 5.65 31.92
N SER A 156 -36.98 4.38 32.29
CA SER A 156 -35.91 3.37 32.20
C SER A 156 -36.49 2.07 31.67
N LYS A 157 -35.84 1.48 30.66
CA LYS A 157 -36.19 0.18 30.06
C LYS A 157 -37.68 0.08 29.66
N GLY A 158 -38.22 1.17 29.12
CA GLY A 158 -39.62 1.29 28.67
C GLY A 158 -40.67 1.53 29.76
N LYS A 159 -40.29 1.85 31.01
CA LYS A 159 -41.20 2.11 32.14
C LYS A 159 -40.97 3.51 32.71
N PRO A 160 -42.03 4.28 33.04
CA PRO A 160 -41.87 5.61 33.63
C PRO A 160 -41.26 5.51 35.03
N VAL A 161 -40.34 6.44 35.32
CA VAL A 161 -39.63 6.59 36.60
C VAL A 161 -40.18 7.80 37.38
N THR A 162 -40.68 8.81 36.67
CA THR A 162 -41.29 10.02 37.24
C THR A 162 -42.72 10.24 36.75
N GLU A 163 -43.52 10.92 37.57
CA GLU A 163 -44.74 11.61 37.12
C GLU A 163 -44.35 12.80 36.23
N ILE A 164 -45.29 13.31 35.42
CA ILE A 164 -45.03 14.43 34.50
C ILE A 164 -44.81 15.72 35.31
N ILE A 165 -43.56 16.20 35.32
CA ILE A 165 -43.15 17.44 35.96
C ILE A 165 -43.50 18.60 35.04
N ILE A 166 -44.33 19.54 35.51
CA ILE A 166 -44.75 20.73 34.75
C ILE A 166 -44.03 21.97 35.28
N LYS A 167 -43.46 22.78 34.38
CA LYS A 167 -42.85 24.08 34.67
C LYS A 167 -43.40 25.13 33.70
N GLU A 168 -43.53 26.38 34.13
CA GLU A 168 -43.73 27.50 33.21
C GLU A 168 -42.41 27.81 32.49
N GLN A 169 -42.47 28.26 31.23
CA GLN A 169 -41.28 28.65 30.46
C GLN A 169 -40.79 30.07 30.78
N ALA A 170 -39.65 30.45 30.20
CA ALA A 170 -39.12 31.81 30.22
C ALA A 170 -39.99 32.79 29.40
N ALA A 171 -39.65 34.09 29.46
CA ALA A 171 -40.41 35.17 28.83
C ALA A 171 -40.53 35.07 27.29
N GLU A 172 -39.60 34.36 26.64
CA GLU A 172 -39.69 33.95 25.24
C GLU A 172 -39.98 32.44 25.20
N PRO A 173 -41.26 32.02 25.13
CA PRO A 173 -41.62 30.61 25.15
C PRO A 173 -41.34 29.93 23.81
N ILE A 174 -40.65 28.80 23.85
CA ILE A 174 -40.39 27.92 22.70
C ILE A 174 -41.48 26.85 22.56
N THR A 175 -41.62 26.32 21.35
CA THR A 175 -42.36 25.09 21.06
C THR A 175 -41.43 24.03 20.52
N GLY A 176 -41.72 22.76 20.80
CA GLY A 176 -40.90 21.66 20.30
C GLY A 176 -40.87 20.43 21.20
N THR A 177 -40.02 19.48 20.84
CA THR A 177 -39.73 18.28 21.64
C THR A 177 -38.23 18.13 21.82
N TYR A 178 -37.79 17.81 23.04
CA TYR A 178 -36.44 17.34 23.32
C TYR A 178 -36.54 15.89 23.81
N ILE A 179 -35.81 14.98 23.17
CA ILE A 179 -35.70 13.58 23.56
C ILE A 179 -34.22 13.28 23.78
N TYR A 180 -33.87 12.78 24.96
CA TYR A 180 -32.55 12.26 25.29
C TYR A 180 -32.65 10.77 25.62
N PHE A 181 -31.72 9.94 25.17
CA PHE A 181 -31.67 8.54 25.54
C PHE A 181 -30.27 7.92 25.53
N GLU A 182 -30.09 6.89 26.35
CA GLU A 182 -28.95 5.99 26.36
C GLU A 182 -29.41 4.62 25.87
N ALA A 183 -28.71 4.00 24.91
CA ALA A 183 -29.02 2.64 24.47
C ALA A 183 -28.71 1.60 25.58
N ASP A 184 -29.48 0.52 25.65
CA ASP A 184 -29.34 -0.50 26.68
C ASP A 184 -28.23 -1.52 26.38
N ASP A 185 -27.20 -1.54 27.22
CA ASP A 185 -26.04 -2.43 27.14
C ASP A 185 -26.34 -3.90 27.48
N GLU A 186 -27.54 -4.22 27.98
CA GLU A 186 -28.06 -5.60 28.04
C GLU A 186 -28.60 -6.11 26.68
N ILE A 187 -28.86 -5.22 25.72
CA ILE A 187 -29.55 -5.53 24.46
C ILE A 187 -28.64 -5.40 23.24
N PHE A 188 -27.87 -4.30 23.15
CA PHE A 188 -27.04 -4.02 21.97
C PHE A 188 -25.63 -4.54 22.12
N SER A 189 -25.03 -5.02 21.03
CA SER A 189 -23.61 -5.42 21.02
C SER A 189 -22.64 -4.23 21.03
N THR A 190 -23.15 -3.01 20.88
CA THR A 190 -22.45 -1.73 21.08
C THR A 190 -23.48 -0.65 21.40
N VAL A 191 -23.12 0.31 22.24
CA VAL A 191 -23.94 1.49 22.57
C VAL A 191 -23.34 2.79 22.04
N GLU A 192 -22.27 2.71 21.24
CA GLU A 192 -21.56 3.88 20.72
C GLU A 192 -22.09 4.31 19.34
N PHE A 193 -22.67 5.51 19.27
CA PHE A 193 -23.13 6.11 18.00
C PHE A 193 -21.94 6.59 17.16
N SER A 194 -21.95 6.29 15.86
CA SER A 194 -20.95 6.76 14.90
C SER A 194 -21.35 8.13 14.33
N PHE A 195 -20.50 9.13 14.56
CA PHE A 195 -20.70 10.48 14.04
C PHE A 195 -20.82 10.48 12.52
N ASP A 196 -19.89 9.86 11.79
CA ASP A 196 -19.90 9.79 10.32
C ASP A 196 -21.16 9.11 9.76
N THR A 197 -21.66 8.08 10.46
CA THR A 197 -22.86 7.33 10.05
C THR A 197 -24.11 8.20 10.16
N LEU A 198 -24.29 8.88 11.30
CA LEU A 198 -25.37 9.85 11.48
C LEU A 198 -25.21 11.04 10.54
N SER A 199 -24.01 11.61 10.45
CA SER A 199 -23.68 12.77 9.62
C SER A 199 -24.04 12.56 8.15
N ARG A 200 -23.67 11.41 7.57
CA ARG A 200 -24.10 11.03 6.20
C ARG A 200 -25.62 10.97 6.07
N ARG A 201 -26.31 10.28 6.98
CA ARG A 201 -27.77 10.10 6.90
C ARG A 201 -28.53 11.42 7.08
N ILE A 202 -28.05 12.28 7.98
CA ILE A 202 -28.57 13.63 8.21
C ILE A 202 -28.33 14.51 6.97
N LYS A 203 -27.17 14.40 6.30
CA LYS A 203 -26.91 15.11 5.04
C LYS A 203 -27.90 14.70 3.94
N GLU A 204 -28.18 13.39 3.79
CA GLU A 204 -29.23 12.89 2.88
C GLU A 204 -30.60 13.51 3.21
N MET A 205 -30.99 13.51 4.49
CA MET A 205 -32.26 14.10 4.95
C MET A 205 -32.36 15.61 4.68
N ALA A 206 -31.25 16.35 4.80
CA ALA A 206 -31.20 17.78 4.52
C ALA A 206 -31.40 18.09 3.02
N TYR A 207 -30.90 17.26 2.08
CA TYR A 207 -31.20 17.42 0.65
C TYR A 207 -32.66 17.11 0.30
N LEU A 208 -33.30 16.17 1.01
CA LEU A 208 -34.70 15.78 0.79
C LEU A 208 -35.69 16.84 1.32
N ASN A 209 -35.27 17.63 2.30
CA ASN A 209 -36.11 18.60 3.02
C ASN A 209 -35.56 20.02 2.84
N LYS A 210 -35.89 20.64 1.70
CA LYS A 210 -35.45 22.00 1.32
C LYS A 210 -35.64 22.99 2.47
N ASN A 211 -34.57 23.67 2.86
CA ASN A 211 -34.55 24.66 3.95
C ASN A 211 -34.81 24.10 5.38
N LEU A 212 -34.80 22.77 5.59
CA LEU A 212 -34.74 22.18 6.93
C LEU A 212 -33.29 22.19 7.42
N ARG A 213 -33.03 22.89 8.53
CA ARG A 213 -31.70 22.99 9.11
C ARG A 213 -31.45 21.83 10.06
N PHE A 214 -30.41 21.06 9.80
CA PHE A 214 -29.90 20.05 10.73
C PHE A 214 -28.57 20.51 11.34
N VAL A 215 -28.42 20.30 12.65
CA VAL A 215 -27.16 20.55 13.37
C VAL A 215 -26.77 19.27 14.11
N LEU A 216 -25.63 18.67 13.79
CA LEU A 216 -25.08 17.51 14.49
C LEU A 216 -23.84 17.94 15.29
N ILE A 217 -23.85 17.63 16.59
CA ILE A 217 -22.81 17.98 17.55
C ILE A 217 -22.32 16.68 18.21
N ASP A 218 -21.00 16.50 18.31
CA ASP A 218 -20.37 15.46 19.12
C ASP A 218 -19.55 16.10 20.23
N GLU A 219 -20.04 15.96 21.46
CA GLU A 219 -19.40 16.47 22.66
C GLU A 219 -18.43 15.46 23.26
N ARG A 220 -18.23 14.27 22.68
CA ARG A 220 -17.47 13.18 23.34
C ARG A 220 -15.96 13.40 23.39
N GLY A 221 -15.41 14.17 22.46
CA GLY A 221 -13.97 14.48 22.38
C GLY A 221 -13.49 15.52 23.40
N GLU A 222 -12.24 15.94 23.23
CA GLU A 222 -11.72 17.16 23.86
C GLU A 222 -12.27 18.39 23.11
N GLU A 223 -12.12 18.39 21.78
CA GLU A 223 -12.81 19.28 20.84
C GLU A 223 -14.27 18.85 20.60
N VAL A 224 -15.18 19.83 20.47
CA VAL A 224 -16.60 19.59 20.15
C VAL A 224 -16.79 19.62 18.64
N LYS A 225 -16.95 18.45 18.01
CA LYS A 225 -17.13 18.35 16.56
C LYS A 225 -18.55 18.78 16.19
N LYS A 226 -18.71 19.82 15.37
CA LYS A 226 -20.01 20.32 14.92
C LYS A 226 -20.08 20.38 13.39
N VAL A 227 -21.13 19.81 12.82
CA VAL A 227 -21.51 19.99 11.41
C VAL A 227 -22.93 20.51 11.30
N GLU A 228 -23.18 21.30 10.26
CA GLU A 228 -24.47 21.92 9.99
C GLU A 228 -24.84 21.69 8.52
N TYR A 229 -26.07 21.26 8.29
CA TYR A 229 -26.59 20.95 6.96
C TYR A 229 -27.88 21.73 6.70
N LEU A 230 -27.85 22.54 5.63
CA LEU A 230 -28.96 23.32 5.13
C LEU A 230 -28.80 23.39 3.60
N PHE A 231 -29.73 22.80 2.85
CA PHE A 231 -29.68 22.78 1.38
C PHE A 231 -30.93 23.41 0.79
N GLU A 232 -30.76 24.55 0.11
CA GLU A 232 -31.83 25.24 -0.60
C GLU A 232 -32.14 24.55 -1.95
N GLY A 233 -31.09 24.09 -2.65
CA GLY A 233 -31.18 23.46 -3.97
C GLY A 233 -31.74 22.02 -4.02
N GLY A 234 -32.12 21.46 -2.87
CA GLY A 234 -32.81 20.16 -2.76
C GLY A 234 -32.20 19.01 -3.58
N LEU A 235 -33.06 18.26 -4.29
CA LEU A 235 -32.62 17.12 -5.12
C LEU A 235 -31.71 17.53 -6.29
N ARG A 236 -31.84 18.75 -6.82
CA ARG A 236 -30.95 19.23 -7.90
C ARG A 236 -29.52 19.34 -7.40
N GLN A 237 -29.32 19.91 -6.21
CA GLN A 237 -28.00 19.97 -5.58
C GLN A 237 -27.48 18.57 -5.23
N PHE A 238 -28.34 17.69 -4.71
CA PHE A 238 -27.95 16.32 -4.35
C PHE A 238 -27.44 15.53 -5.57
N VAL A 239 -28.08 15.65 -6.74
CA VAL A 239 -27.58 15.04 -7.98
C VAL A 239 -26.26 15.66 -8.44
N LEU A 240 -26.10 16.99 -8.36
CA LEU A 240 -24.82 17.65 -8.68
C LEU A 240 -23.67 17.17 -7.78
N ASP A 241 -23.90 17.11 -6.47
CA ASP A 241 -22.90 16.66 -5.50
C ASP A 241 -22.56 15.18 -5.69
N LEU A 242 -23.52 14.34 -6.09
CA LEU A 242 -23.28 12.96 -6.50
C LEU A 242 -22.58 12.85 -7.87
N CYS A 243 -22.64 13.88 -8.72
CA CYS A 243 -21.95 13.95 -10.01
C CYS A 243 -20.55 14.57 -9.93
N ALA A 244 -20.16 15.15 -8.79
CA ALA A 244 -18.82 15.73 -8.59
C ALA A 244 -17.70 14.74 -9.00
N GLY A 245 -16.71 15.24 -9.75
CA GLY A 245 -15.61 14.45 -10.30
C GLY A 245 -15.96 13.50 -11.45
N LYS A 246 -17.22 13.42 -11.90
CA LYS A 246 -17.67 12.58 -13.02
C LYS A 246 -17.92 13.45 -14.25
N LYS A 247 -17.41 13.06 -15.41
CA LYS A 247 -17.68 13.77 -16.67
C LYS A 247 -19.15 13.62 -17.07
N SER A 248 -19.95 14.68 -16.87
CA SER A 248 -21.32 14.80 -17.37
C SER A 248 -21.38 14.66 -18.90
N ILE A 249 -22.54 14.24 -19.42
CA ILE A 249 -22.86 14.30 -20.86
C ILE A 249 -23.96 15.32 -21.19
N PHE A 250 -24.42 16.06 -20.19
CA PHE A 250 -25.35 17.18 -20.37
C PHE A 250 -24.59 18.39 -20.91
N GLU A 251 -25.28 19.21 -21.71
CA GLU A 251 -24.77 20.51 -22.14
C GLU A 251 -25.76 21.62 -21.72
N PRO A 252 -25.41 22.48 -20.74
CA PRO A 252 -24.10 22.58 -20.08
C PRO A 252 -23.85 21.45 -19.03
N PRO A 253 -22.59 21.20 -18.62
CA PRO A 253 -22.24 20.06 -17.77
C PRO A 253 -22.81 20.09 -16.33
N ASP A 254 -23.19 21.27 -15.85
CA ASP A 254 -23.81 21.57 -14.56
C ASP A 254 -25.36 21.60 -14.62
N ASP A 255 -25.95 21.29 -15.77
CA ASP A 255 -27.40 21.11 -15.86
C ASP A 255 -27.84 19.74 -15.31
N VAL A 256 -29.02 19.72 -14.71
CA VAL A 256 -29.66 18.54 -14.10
C VAL A 256 -31.15 18.64 -14.39
N PHE A 257 -31.71 17.61 -15.01
CA PHE A 257 -33.16 17.54 -15.18
C PHE A 257 -33.79 17.38 -13.80
N HIS A 258 -34.68 18.30 -13.45
CA HIS A 258 -35.41 18.32 -12.18
C HIS A 258 -36.85 18.77 -12.40
N PHE A 259 -37.79 18.17 -11.67
CA PHE A 259 -39.16 18.67 -11.54
C PHE A 259 -39.76 18.27 -10.19
N GLU A 260 -40.80 19.00 -9.76
CA GLU A 260 -41.69 18.65 -8.65
C GLU A 260 -43.15 18.80 -9.13
N GLN A 261 -43.95 17.74 -9.12
CA GLN A 261 -45.34 17.76 -9.57
C GLN A 261 -46.24 16.95 -8.64
N THR A 262 -47.44 17.46 -8.32
CA THR A 262 -48.45 16.76 -7.53
C THR A 262 -49.55 16.21 -8.43
N ILE A 263 -49.83 14.90 -8.34
CA ILE A 263 -50.95 14.25 -9.02
C ILE A 263 -51.58 13.21 -8.08
N ASP A 264 -52.90 13.11 -8.05
CA ASP A 264 -53.66 12.12 -7.26
C ASP A 264 -53.30 12.17 -5.74
N ASP A 265 -53.07 13.38 -5.21
CA ASP A 265 -52.54 13.72 -3.87
C ASP A 265 -51.11 13.22 -3.55
N ILE A 266 -50.41 12.64 -4.54
CA ILE A 266 -49.01 12.20 -4.45
C ILE A 266 -48.12 13.28 -5.04
N ILE A 267 -47.14 13.78 -4.28
CA ILE A 267 -46.09 14.67 -4.82
C ILE A 267 -44.94 13.80 -5.32
N ILE A 268 -44.48 14.04 -6.55
CA ILE A 268 -43.36 13.35 -7.18
C ILE A 268 -42.29 14.40 -7.46
N GLU A 269 -41.11 14.21 -6.89
CA GLU A 269 -39.93 15.04 -7.13
C GLU A 269 -38.78 14.16 -7.63
N ILE A 270 -38.28 14.46 -8.82
CA ILE A 270 -37.25 13.67 -9.49
C ILE A 270 -36.14 14.59 -9.96
N ALA A 271 -34.89 14.19 -9.72
CA ALA A 271 -33.70 14.80 -10.31
C ALA A 271 -32.84 13.73 -10.98
N LEU A 272 -32.26 14.01 -12.15
CA LEU A 272 -31.28 13.11 -12.79
C LEU A 272 -30.25 13.83 -13.68
N GLN A 273 -29.07 13.22 -13.79
CA GLN A 273 -28.04 13.56 -14.76
C GLN A 273 -27.41 12.26 -15.32
N TYR A 274 -26.86 12.32 -16.53
CA TYR A 274 -26.05 11.24 -17.08
C TYR A 274 -24.57 11.64 -17.13
N ASN A 275 -23.69 10.65 -16.90
CA ASN A 275 -22.25 10.79 -17.02
C ASN A 275 -21.64 9.79 -18.02
N ALA A 276 -20.39 10.00 -18.39
CA ALA A 276 -19.67 9.17 -19.34
C ALA A 276 -19.41 7.72 -18.86
N GLY A 277 -19.53 7.44 -17.56
CA GLY A 277 -19.32 6.13 -16.94
C GLY A 277 -20.41 5.10 -17.23
N TYR A 278 -20.32 3.94 -16.59
CA TYR A 278 -21.18 2.77 -16.89
C TYR A 278 -22.20 2.44 -15.81
N ASN A 279 -22.00 2.89 -14.56
CA ASN A 279 -22.80 2.47 -13.43
C ASN A 279 -24.17 3.17 -13.41
N GLU A 280 -25.24 2.40 -13.16
CA GLU A 280 -26.58 2.89 -12.85
C GLU A 280 -26.65 3.21 -11.35
N VAL A 281 -26.92 4.46 -10.98
CA VAL A 281 -27.18 4.88 -9.59
C VAL A 281 -28.57 5.51 -9.55
N ILE A 282 -29.52 4.83 -8.90
CA ILE A 282 -30.90 5.33 -8.77
C ILE A 282 -31.31 5.17 -7.31
N MET A 283 -31.51 6.30 -6.60
CA MET A 283 -31.89 6.33 -5.20
C MET A 283 -33.39 6.60 -5.06
N GLY A 284 -34.11 5.76 -4.31
CA GLY A 284 -35.54 5.89 -4.07
C GLY A 284 -35.86 6.36 -2.66
N PHE A 285 -36.76 7.33 -2.56
CA PHE A 285 -37.24 7.87 -1.29
C PHE A 285 -38.76 7.97 -1.28
N VAL A 286 -39.36 7.65 -0.13
CA VAL A 286 -40.81 7.76 0.14
C VAL A 286 -40.97 8.46 1.47
N ASN A 287 -41.58 9.66 1.48
CA ASN A 287 -41.79 10.47 2.68
C ASN A 287 -40.48 10.71 3.48
N GLY A 288 -39.35 10.92 2.77
CA GLY A 288 -38.00 11.06 3.34
C GLY A 288 -37.27 9.74 3.65
N ILE A 289 -37.99 8.61 3.69
CA ILE A 289 -37.45 7.30 4.02
C ILE A 289 -36.80 6.67 2.78
N TYR A 290 -35.56 6.19 2.93
CA TYR A 290 -34.82 5.57 1.83
C TYR A 290 -35.27 4.13 1.60
N THR A 291 -35.79 3.85 0.40
CA THR A 291 -36.21 2.50 0.01
C THR A 291 -35.04 1.76 -0.63
N SER A 292 -34.24 1.07 0.19
CA SER A 292 -33.03 0.34 -0.24
C SER A 292 -33.28 -0.77 -1.27
N GLU A 293 -34.49 -1.34 -1.30
CA GLU A 293 -34.93 -2.34 -2.28
C GLU A 293 -35.81 -1.73 -3.40
N GLY A 294 -36.02 -0.41 -3.36
CA GLY A 294 -36.87 0.32 -4.30
C GLY A 294 -38.36 0.06 -4.07
N GLY A 295 -39.07 -0.39 -5.10
CA GLY A 295 -40.52 -0.53 -5.09
C GLY A 295 -41.18 0.11 -6.31
N THR A 296 -42.48 0.35 -6.22
CA THR A 296 -43.33 0.76 -7.36
C THR A 296 -42.98 2.13 -7.96
N HIS A 297 -42.49 3.08 -7.15
CA HIS A 297 -41.92 4.35 -7.65
C HIS A 297 -40.68 4.13 -8.53
N ILE A 298 -39.83 3.17 -8.16
CA ILE A 298 -38.58 2.88 -8.87
C ILE A 298 -38.83 2.04 -10.13
N SER A 299 -39.78 1.10 -10.12
CA SER A 299 -40.21 0.43 -11.35
C SER A 299 -40.90 1.42 -12.31
N GLY A 300 -41.76 2.29 -11.78
CA GLY A 300 -42.44 3.35 -12.54
C GLY A 300 -41.44 4.30 -13.21
N PHE A 301 -40.45 4.78 -12.46
CA PHE A 301 -39.34 5.57 -12.99
C PHE A 301 -38.58 4.83 -14.10
N LYS A 302 -38.08 3.61 -13.83
CA LYS A 302 -37.27 2.85 -14.80
C LYS A 302 -38.06 2.53 -16.08
N ALA A 303 -39.35 2.23 -15.97
CA ALA A 303 -40.23 1.97 -17.10
C ALA A 303 -40.59 3.26 -17.87
N GLY A 304 -40.88 4.36 -17.17
CA GLY A 304 -41.14 5.68 -17.76
C GLY A 304 -39.95 6.18 -18.56
N LEU A 305 -38.77 6.22 -17.94
CA LEU A 305 -37.49 6.60 -18.55
C LEU A 305 -37.19 5.78 -19.83
N THR A 306 -37.43 4.47 -19.77
CA THR A 306 -37.26 3.58 -20.93
C THR A 306 -38.19 3.95 -22.08
N ARG A 307 -39.45 4.28 -21.80
CA ARG A 307 -40.43 4.66 -22.84
C ARG A 307 -40.12 6.02 -23.44
N VAL A 308 -39.91 7.05 -22.62
CA VAL A 308 -39.72 8.42 -23.10
C VAL A 308 -38.49 8.58 -24.00
N ILE A 309 -37.37 7.93 -23.67
CA ILE A 309 -36.17 7.93 -24.52
C ILE A 309 -36.40 7.14 -25.82
N ASN A 310 -37.15 6.03 -25.80
CA ASN A 310 -37.53 5.32 -27.02
C ASN A 310 -38.49 6.12 -27.91
N ASP A 311 -39.45 6.84 -27.32
CA ASP A 311 -40.43 7.64 -28.05
C ASP A 311 -39.73 8.82 -28.73
N TYR A 312 -38.96 9.61 -27.98
CA TYR A 312 -38.16 10.71 -28.52
C TYR A 312 -37.17 10.24 -29.60
N ALA A 313 -36.49 9.10 -29.40
CA ALA A 313 -35.57 8.55 -30.39
C ALA A 313 -36.27 8.14 -31.71
N LYS A 314 -37.51 7.66 -31.66
CA LYS A 314 -38.30 7.35 -32.87
C LYS A 314 -38.78 8.63 -33.54
N ASP A 315 -39.35 9.56 -32.78
CA ASP A 315 -39.91 10.82 -33.31
C ASP A 315 -38.85 11.66 -34.03
N LYS A 316 -37.63 11.69 -33.49
CA LYS A 316 -36.48 12.38 -34.10
C LYS A 316 -35.68 11.49 -35.08
N ASN A 317 -36.11 10.25 -35.34
CA ASN A 317 -35.45 9.26 -36.21
C ASN A 317 -33.95 9.01 -35.84
N LEU A 318 -33.63 9.05 -34.54
CA LEU A 318 -32.28 8.83 -33.98
C LEU A 318 -31.96 7.33 -33.73
N ILE A 319 -32.92 6.44 -33.99
CA ILE A 319 -32.73 4.98 -34.05
C ILE A 319 -33.35 4.41 -35.33
N PRO A 320 -32.86 3.27 -35.87
CA PRO A 320 -33.41 2.65 -37.06
C PRO A 320 -34.89 2.27 -36.91
N LYS A 321 -35.67 2.40 -37.99
CA LYS A 321 -37.11 2.06 -37.99
C LYS A 321 -37.30 0.56 -37.74
N GLY A 322 -37.78 0.24 -36.54
CA GLY A 322 -38.02 -1.14 -36.06
C GLY A 322 -37.15 -1.54 -34.87
N ASP A 323 -36.04 -0.83 -34.62
CA ASP A 323 -35.23 -1.03 -33.42
C ASP A 323 -35.82 -0.34 -32.18
N SER A 324 -35.40 -0.79 -31.01
CA SER A 324 -35.74 -0.19 -29.72
C SER A 324 -34.62 -0.40 -28.69
N LEU A 325 -34.49 0.57 -27.77
CA LEU A 325 -33.54 0.54 -26.67
C LEU A 325 -34.19 -0.20 -25.48
N ARG A 326 -33.48 -1.11 -24.82
CA ARG A 326 -33.93 -1.70 -23.56
C ARG A 326 -33.68 -0.75 -22.40
N GLY A 327 -34.39 -0.93 -21.29
CA GLY A 327 -34.17 -0.14 -20.08
C GLY A 327 -32.75 -0.26 -19.51
N GLU A 328 -32.08 -1.41 -19.71
CA GLU A 328 -30.64 -1.57 -19.43
C GLU A 328 -29.79 -0.59 -20.26
N ASP A 329 -30.02 -0.55 -21.58
CA ASP A 329 -29.27 0.31 -22.51
C ASP A 329 -29.48 1.79 -22.17
N VAL A 330 -30.71 2.13 -21.78
CA VAL A 330 -31.14 3.49 -21.43
C VAL A 330 -30.52 3.97 -20.12
N ARG A 331 -30.18 3.10 -19.16
CA ARG A 331 -29.73 3.50 -17.81
C ARG A 331 -28.22 3.38 -17.59
N GLU A 332 -27.45 2.98 -18.61
CA GLU A 332 -25.98 2.99 -18.53
C GLU A 332 -25.48 4.41 -18.17
N GLY A 333 -24.79 4.57 -17.04
CA GLY A 333 -24.22 5.84 -16.59
C GLY A 333 -25.20 6.91 -16.07
N ILE A 334 -26.44 6.55 -15.69
CA ILE A 334 -27.37 7.49 -15.02
C ILE A 334 -27.06 7.66 -13.53
N ILE A 335 -27.20 8.88 -13.02
CA ILE A 335 -27.36 9.20 -11.59
C ILE A 335 -28.74 9.86 -11.45
N ALA A 336 -29.64 9.25 -10.68
CA ALA A 336 -30.99 9.76 -10.47
C ALA A 336 -31.47 9.60 -9.02
N ILE A 337 -32.33 10.53 -8.59
CA ILE A 337 -33.00 10.51 -7.31
C ILE A 337 -34.50 10.62 -7.55
N VAL A 338 -35.26 9.70 -6.97
CA VAL A 338 -36.71 9.56 -7.14
C VAL A 338 -37.35 9.66 -5.75
N SER A 339 -37.83 10.85 -5.41
CA SER A 339 -38.52 11.12 -4.16
C SER A 339 -40.01 11.21 -4.40
N ILE A 340 -40.81 10.53 -3.58
CA ILE A 340 -42.26 10.72 -3.55
C ILE A 340 -42.74 11.09 -2.14
N LYS A 341 -43.81 11.87 -2.07
CA LYS A 341 -44.55 12.20 -0.85
C LYS A 341 -45.96 11.63 -1.04
N HIS A 342 -46.20 10.45 -0.46
CA HIS A 342 -47.42 9.67 -0.57
C HIS A 342 -48.26 9.84 0.73
N PRO A 343 -49.59 10.05 0.65
CA PRO A 343 -50.42 10.24 1.84
C PRO A 343 -50.72 8.95 2.62
N ASP A 344 -50.51 7.78 2.00
CA ASP A 344 -50.81 6.46 2.58
C ASP A 344 -49.86 5.36 2.04
N PRO A 345 -48.55 5.44 2.30
CA PRO A 345 -47.58 4.51 1.74
C PRO A 345 -47.65 3.14 2.42
N GLN A 346 -47.64 2.08 1.62
CA GLN A 346 -47.68 0.69 2.03
C GLN A 346 -46.34 0.05 1.68
N PHE A 347 -45.61 -0.39 2.70
CA PHE A 347 -44.32 -1.07 2.54
C PHE A 347 -44.46 -2.58 2.75
N GLU A 348 -43.60 -3.38 2.11
CA GLU A 348 -43.65 -4.85 2.24
C GLU A 348 -43.23 -5.37 3.64
N GLY A 349 -42.69 -4.52 4.50
CA GLY A 349 -42.34 -4.85 5.88
C GLY A 349 -42.04 -3.62 6.76
N GLN A 350 -41.96 -3.85 8.07
CA GLN A 350 -41.74 -2.82 9.11
C GLN A 350 -40.48 -1.98 8.90
N THR A 351 -39.45 -2.53 8.23
CA THR A 351 -38.19 -1.86 7.89
C THR A 351 -38.31 -0.83 6.75
N LYS A 352 -39.48 -0.74 6.09
CA LYS A 352 -39.82 0.25 5.05
C LYS A 352 -38.88 0.23 3.82
N THR A 353 -38.17 -0.88 3.59
CA THR A 353 -37.15 -1.00 2.54
C THR A 353 -37.71 -0.99 1.11
N LYS A 354 -38.98 -1.37 0.93
CA LYS A 354 -39.64 -1.56 -0.37
C LYS A 354 -41.09 -1.08 -0.39
N LEU A 355 -41.43 -0.23 -1.38
CA LEU A 355 -42.79 0.31 -1.57
C LEU A 355 -43.68 -0.62 -2.43
N GLY A 356 -44.90 -0.88 -1.95
CA GLY A 356 -45.89 -1.78 -2.59
C GLY A 356 -47.10 -1.12 -3.27
N ASN A 357 -47.32 0.20 -3.10
CA ASN A 357 -48.44 0.93 -3.71
C ASN A 357 -48.47 0.80 -5.25
N SER A 358 -49.34 -0.05 -5.78
CA SER A 358 -49.41 -0.41 -7.21
C SER A 358 -49.64 0.78 -8.15
N GLU A 359 -50.43 1.75 -7.70
CA GLU A 359 -50.85 2.97 -8.36
C GLU A 359 -49.65 3.90 -8.66
N VAL A 360 -48.65 3.91 -7.79
CA VAL A 360 -47.48 4.80 -7.88
C VAL A 360 -46.64 4.50 -9.14
N ASP A 361 -46.56 3.25 -9.59
CA ASP A 361 -45.83 2.89 -10.83
C ASP A 361 -46.38 3.66 -12.03
N GLY A 362 -47.71 3.63 -12.19
CA GLY A 362 -48.41 4.30 -13.29
C GLY A 362 -48.32 5.83 -13.21
N VAL A 363 -48.44 6.41 -12.01
CA VAL A 363 -48.36 7.88 -11.85
C VAL A 363 -46.95 8.38 -12.13
N VAL A 364 -45.91 7.78 -11.54
CA VAL A 364 -44.50 8.17 -11.77
C VAL A 364 -44.11 7.97 -13.25
N GLN A 365 -44.55 6.88 -13.87
CA GLN A 365 -44.33 6.60 -15.28
C GLN A 365 -44.99 7.63 -16.22
N ARG A 366 -46.21 8.08 -15.90
CA ARG A 366 -46.93 9.13 -16.64
C ARG A 366 -46.19 10.45 -16.55
N VAL A 367 -45.93 10.92 -15.33
CA VAL A 367 -45.32 12.22 -15.04
C VAL A 367 -43.92 12.34 -15.62
N LEU A 368 -43.05 11.35 -15.39
CA LEU A 368 -41.69 11.35 -15.92
C LEU A 368 -41.67 11.36 -17.45
N ARG A 369 -42.61 10.67 -18.12
CA ARG A 369 -42.70 10.66 -19.58
C ARG A 369 -43.12 12.00 -20.16
N GLU A 370 -43.97 12.74 -19.46
CA GLU A 370 -44.38 14.10 -19.84
C GLU A 370 -43.23 15.09 -19.66
N GLN A 371 -42.77 15.27 -18.41
CA GLN A 371 -41.76 16.25 -18.03
C GLN A 371 -40.40 16.03 -18.73
N PHE A 372 -39.94 14.78 -18.84
CA PHE A 372 -38.64 14.50 -19.48
C PHE A 372 -38.70 14.57 -21.01
N TYR A 373 -39.85 14.35 -21.64
CA TYR A 373 -39.98 14.52 -23.09
C TYR A 373 -39.89 16.00 -23.48
N GLU A 374 -40.54 16.88 -22.71
CA GLU A 374 -40.42 18.34 -22.87
C GLU A 374 -38.98 18.81 -22.67
N TYR A 375 -38.32 18.39 -21.58
CA TYR A 375 -36.91 18.67 -21.35
C TYR A 375 -36.00 18.22 -22.50
N LEU A 376 -36.23 17.01 -23.07
CA LEU A 376 -35.45 16.50 -24.21
C LEU A 376 -35.73 17.29 -25.51
N GLN A 377 -36.94 17.84 -25.70
CA GLN A 377 -37.27 18.71 -26.83
C GLN A 377 -36.57 20.07 -26.75
N ILE A 378 -36.41 20.62 -25.54
CA ILE A 378 -35.67 21.87 -25.31
C ILE A 378 -34.17 21.60 -25.45
N ASN A 379 -33.64 20.65 -24.66
CA ASN A 379 -32.21 20.37 -24.55
C ASN A 379 -31.73 19.33 -25.58
N THR A 380 -31.92 19.67 -26.86
CA THR A 380 -31.70 18.76 -28.00
C THR A 380 -30.29 18.19 -28.11
N LYS A 381 -29.26 18.86 -27.56
CA LYS A 381 -27.89 18.32 -27.45
C LYS A 381 -27.81 17.20 -26.42
N THR A 382 -28.16 17.48 -25.17
CA THR A 382 -28.28 16.50 -24.08
C THR A 382 -29.10 15.28 -24.52
N ALA A 383 -30.21 15.50 -25.23
CA ALA A 383 -31.04 14.42 -25.78
C ALA A 383 -30.30 13.52 -26.80
N LYS A 384 -29.50 14.11 -27.70
CA LYS A 384 -28.63 13.34 -28.62
C LYS A 384 -27.57 12.56 -27.85
N ASN A 385 -26.89 13.19 -26.91
CA ASN A 385 -25.80 12.58 -26.14
C ASN A 385 -26.30 11.35 -25.34
N ILE A 386 -27.47 11.45 -24.71
CA ILE A 386 -28.14 10.33 -24.02
C ILE A 386 -28.49 9.19 -24.99
N ILE A 387 -29.04 9.50 -26.17
CA ILE A 387 -29.45 8.49 -27.15
C ILE A 387 -28.26 7.82 -27.84
N GLU A 388 -27.17 8.55 -28.11
CA GLU A 388 -25.94 7.97 -28.64
C GLU A 388 -25.29 7.02 -27.63
N LYS A 389 -25.24 7.40 -26.35
CA LYS A 389 -24.78 6.54 -25.26
C LYS A 389 -25.64 5.28 -25.13
N ALA A 390 -26.97 5.41 -25.16
CA ALA A 390 -27.87 4.26 -25.14
C ALA A 390 -27.71 3.36 -26.39
N ASN A 391 -27.45 3.94 -27.56
CA ASN A 391 -27.11 3.20 -28.78
C ASN A 391 -25.75 2.48 -28.69
N GLU A 392 -24.76 3.02 -27.96
CA GLU A 392 -23.54 2.25 -27.64
C GLU A 392 -23.81 1.07 -26.72
N ALA A 393 -24.57 1.29 -25.63
CA ALA A 393 -24.96 0.24 -24.71
C ALA A 393 -25.74 -0.88 -25.42
N GLN A 394 -26.72 -0.51 -26.27
CA GLN A 394 -27.50 -1.43 -27.09
C GLN A 394 -26.62 -2.22 -28.08
N ARG A 395 -25.70 -1.56 -28.80
CA ARG A 395 -24.72 -2.22 -29.69
C ARG A 395 -23.84 -3.21 -28.92
N ALA A 396 -23.36 -2.82 -27.74
CA ALA A 396 -22.56 -3.67 -26.86
C ALA A 396 -23.35 -4.89 -26.33
N ARG A 397 -24.58 -4.69 -25.85
CA ARG A 397 -25.48 -5.76 -25.38
C ARG A 397 -25.87 -6.72 -26.52
N LEU A 398 -26.09 -6.22 -27.74
CA LEU A 398 -26.35 -7.06 -28.91
C LEU A 398 -25.12 -7.87 -29.34
N ALA A 399 -23.91 -7.31 -29.22
CA ALA A 399 -22.67 -8.07 -29.40
C ALA A 399 -22.52 -9.17 -28.32
N ALA A 400 -22.88 -8.90 -27.07
CA ALA A 400 -22.89 -9.91 -26.01
C ALA A 400 -23.90 -11.02 -26.30
N ARG A 401 -25.11 -10.67 -26.74
CA ARG A 401 -26.14 -11.65 -27.08
C ARG A 401 -25.69 -12.53 -28.23
N LYS A 402 -25.11 -11.96 -29.31
CA LYS A 402 -24.52 -12.71 -30.42
C LYS A 402 -23.37 -13.62 -29.97
N ALA A 403 -22.51 -13.17 -29.05
CA ALA A 403 -21.45 -14.01 -28.48
C ALA A 403 -22.03 -15.19 -27.67
N ARG A 404 -23.00 -14.94 -26.76
CA ARG A 404 -23.72 -16.00 -26.02
C ARG A 404 -24.46 -16.95 -26.96
N GLU A 405 -25.09 -16.43 -28.02
CA GLU A 405 -25.79 -17.21 -29.05
C GLU A 405 -24.84 -18.10 -29.86
N LEU A 406 -23.63 -17.64 -30.21
CA LEU A 406 -22.59 -18.44 -30.86
C LEU A 406 -22.09 -19.59 -29.97
N VAL A 407 -22.07 -19.41 -28.64
CA VAL A 407 -21.80 -20.49 -27.66
C VAL A 407 -23.03 -21.41 -27.55
N ARG A 408 -24.25 -20.87 -27.52
CA ARG A 408 -25.52 -21.62 -27.38
C ARG A 408 -25.86 -22.46 -28.63
N LEU A 409 -25.52 -22.00 -29.83
CA LEU A 409 -25.74 -22.71 -31.11
C LEU A 409 -24.83 -23.94 -31.28
N LYS A 410 -23.66 -23.97 -30.63
CA LYS A 410 -22.77 -25.14 -30.61
C LYS A 410 -23.30 -26.31 -29.73
N ARG A 411 -24.46 -26.16 -29.08
CA ARG A 411 -25.02 -27.18 -28.18
C ARG A 411 -25.39 -28.53 -28.83
N LYS A 412 -25.45 -28.65 -30.16
CA LYS A 412 -25.72 -29.95 -30.82
C LYS A 412 -24.61 -31.00 -30.67
N GLN A 413 -23.42 -30.62 -30.20
CA GLN A 413 -22.46 -31.50 -29.54
C GLN A 413 -21.58 -30.66 -28.60
N VAL A 414 -21.94 -30.58 -27.32
CA VAL A 414 -21.12 -29.88 -26.32
C VAL A 414 -19.90 -30.73 -25.98
N SER A 415 -18.83 -30.53 -26.74
CA SER A 415 -17.49 -30.90 -26.27
C SER A 415 -17.18 -30.07 -25.02
N LEU A 416 -16.88 -30.75 -23.91
CA LEU A 416 -16.51 -30.09 -22.66
C LEU A 416 -15.19 -29.33 -22.83
N PRO A 417 -14.90 -28.30 -22.02
CA PRO A 417 -13.65 -27.57 -22.11
C PRO A 417 -12.47 -28.55 -22.01
N GLY A 418 -11.62 -28.64 -23.03
CA GLY A 418 -10.51 -29.63 -23.11
C GLY A 418 -9.37 -29.45 -22.09
N ARG A 419 -9.64 -28.74 -21.00
CA ARG A 419 -8.82 -28.54 -19.79
C ARG A 419 -9.52 -29.03 -18.52
N LEU A 420 -10.76 -29.49 -18.62
CA LEU A 420 -11.48 -30.17 -17.54
C LEU A 420 -11.08 -31.64 -17.56
N ILE A 421 -10.41 -32.10 -16.51
CA ILE A 421 -10.02 -33.49 -16.34
C ILE A 421 -11.03 -34.16 -15.42
N GLN A 422 -11.91 -34.93 -16.06
CA GLN A 422 -13.13 -35.45 -15.44
C GLN A 422 -12.91 -36.61 -14.46
N CYS A 423 -13.92 -36.85 -13.62
CA CYS A 423 -14.05 -37.99 -12.73
C CYS A 423 -14.93 -39.09 -13.36
N ARG A 424 -15.29 -40.13 -12.59
CA ARG A 424 -16.14 -41.25 -13.04
C ARG A 424 -17.55 -41.22 -12.45
N GLU A 425 -17.71 -40.60 -11.29
CA GLU A 425 -18.99 -40.39 -10.64
C GLU A 425 -19.89 -39.50 -11.51
N THR A 426 -21.18 -39.80 -11.46
CA THR A 426 -22.26 -39.15 -12.20
C THR A 426 -23.17 -38.33 -11.30
N ASP A 427 -23.31 -38.72 -10.02
CA ASP A 427 -24.05 -37.98 -8.98
C ASP A 427 -23.42 -36.60 -8.72
N PRO A 428 -24.12 -35.48 -8.98
CA PRO A 428 -23.55 -34.15 -8.78
C PRO A 428 -23.10 -33.85 -7.34
N GLU A 429 -23.84 -34.29 -6.31
CA GLU A 429 -23.55 -33.93 -4.92
C GLU A 429 -22.27 -34.58 -4.40
N LYS A 430 -21.89 -35.73 -4.96
CA LYS A 430 -20.64 -36.42 -4.63
C LYS A 430 -19.41 -35.83 -5.33
N ARG A 431 -19.60 -35.04 -6.40
CA ARG A 431 -18.51 -34.58 -7.28
C ARG A 431 -17.91 -33.26 -6.81
N GLU A 432 -16.60 -33.11 -7.01
CA GLU A 432 -15.83 -31.94 -6.56
C GLU A 432 -15.00 -31.36 -7.71
N LEU A 433 -14.93 -30.03 -7.83
CA LEU A 433 -14.16 -29.34 -8.86
C LEU A 433 -13.01 -28.51 -8.26
N PHE A 434 -11.77 -28.90 -8.54
CA PHE A 434 -10.60 -28.11 -8.20
C PHE A 434 -10.28 -27.15 -9.37
N LEU A 435 -10.45 -25.86 -9.14
CA LEU A 435 -9.97 -24.77 -9.98
C LEU A 435 -8.51 -24.51 -9.65
N VAL A 436 -7.61 -24.82 -10.59
CA VAL A 436 -6.17 -24.79 -10.31
C VAL A 436 -5.46 -23.86 -11.27
N GLU A 437 -4.66 -22.94 -10.74
CA GLU A 437 -3.86 -22.08 -11.60
C GLU A 437 -2.76 -22.86 -12.33
N GLY A 438 -2.77 -22.73 -13.65
CA GLY A 438 -1.69 -23.20 -14.50
C GLY A 438 -1.57 -24.72 -14.59
N LEU A 439 -0.79 -25.14 -15.59
CA LEU A 439 -0.54 -26.56 -15.85
C LEU A 439 0.36 -27.20 -14.77
N SER A 440 1.05 -26.39 -13.96
CA SER A 440 2.02 -26.84 -12.94
C SER A 440 1.33 -27.40 -11.69
N ALA A 441 0.52 -26.59 -11.00
CA ALA A 441 -0.24 -27.05 -9.85
C ALA A 441 -1.31 -28.06 -10.28
N GLY A 442 -1.98 -27.85 -11.41
CA GLY A 442 -2.98 -28.78 -11.94
C GLY A 442 -2.39 -30.16 -12.27
N GLY A 443 -1.14 -30.21 -12.75
CA GLY A 443 -0.43 -31.45 -13.03
C GLY A 443 -0.04 -32.25 -11.77
N THR A 444 0.08 -31.59 -10.60
CA THR A 444 0.18 -32.27 -9.30
C THR A 444 -1.22 -32.66 -8.80
N ALA A 445 -2.21 -31.78 -8.89
CA ALA A 445 -3.61 -32.06 -8.49
C ALA A 445 -4.19 -33.29 -9.20
N ILE A 446 -3.97 -33.44 -10.52
CA ILE A 446 -4.43 -34.61 -11.30
C ILE A 446 -3.83 -35.95 -10.82
N LYS A 447 -2.67 -35.92 -10.17
CA LYS A 447 -2.02 -37.10 -9.58
C LYS A 447 -2.41 -37.33 -8.12
N ALA A 448 -2.94 -36.31 -7.46
CA ALA A 448 -3.31 -36.30 -6.04
C ALA A 448 -4.83 -36.48 -5.82
N ARG A 449 -5.65 -36.21 -6.83
CA ARG A 449 -7.11 -36.33 -6.80
C ARG A 449 -7.55 -37.80 -6.74
N ASP A 450 -8.68 -38.06 -6.09
CA ASP A 450 -9.43 -39.29 -6.35
C ASP A 450 -10.18 -39.18 -7.69
N SER A 451 -9.72 -39.94 -8.68
CA SER A 451 -10.34 -39.97 -10.01
C SER A 451 -11.78 -40.51 -10.05
N GLN A 452 -12.29 -41.10 -8.96
CA GLN A 452 -13.69 -41.47 -8.88
C GLN A 452 -14.61 -40.24 -8.85
N PHE A 453 -14.36 -39.25 -7.98
CA PHE A 453 -15.32 -38.14 -7.74
C PHE A 453 -14.73 -36.72 -7.88
N GLN A 454 -13.41 -36.56 -7.99
CA GLN A 454 -12.76 -35.24 -8.03
C GLN A 454 -12.32 -34.88 -9.46
N GLU A 455 -12.71 -33.70 -9.95
CA GLU A 455 -12.33 -33.12 -11.24
C GLU A 455 -11.34 -31.97 -11.07
N VAL A 456 -10.54 -31.70 -12.10
CA VAL A 456 -9.56 -30.59 -12.10
C VAL A 456 -9.76 -29.75 -13.37
N LEU A 457 -9.94 -28.43 -13.21
CA LEU A 457 -9.96 -27.47 -14.33
C LEU A 457 -8.71 -26.58 -14.26
N PHE A 458 -7.86 -26.65 -15.29
CA PHE A 458 -6.70 -25.78 -15.41
C PHE A 458 -7.11 -24.35 -15.84
N LEU A 459 -6.74 -23.35 -15.04
CA LEU A 459 -6.79 -21.94 -15.45
C LEU A 459 -5.53 -21.55 -16.25
N ARG A 460 -5.68 -20.64 -17.22
CA ARG A 460 -4.60 -20.16 -18.12
C ARG A 460 -3.72 -19.05 -17.55
N GLY A 461 -4.03 -18.60 -16.35
CA GLY A 461 -3.55 -17.36 -15.73
C GLY A 461 -4.74 -16.59 -15.17
N LYS A 462 -4.59 -15.28 -14.95
CA LYS A 462 -5.64 -14.41 -14.39
C LYS A 462 -6.97 -14.52 -15.13
N VAL A 463 -8.03 -14.74 -14.35
CA VAL A 463 -9.41 -14.56 -14.80
C VAL A 463 -9.62 -13.06 -15.10
N ILE A 464 -10.36 -12.73 -16.16
CA ILE A 464 -10.62 -11.33 -16.50
C ILE A 464 -11.38 -10.64 -15.37
N ASN A 465 -10.93 -9.44 -14.96
CA ASN A 465 -11.65 -8.65 -13.96
C ASN A 465 -13.06 -8.31 -14.48
N VAL A 466 -14.07 -8.84 -13.78
CA VAL A 466 -15.48 -8.78 -14.16
C VAL A 466 -16.18 -7.47 -13.77
N LEU A 467 -15.53 -6.64 -12.94
CA LEU A 467 -16.02 -5.32 -12.54
C LEU A 467 -15.59 -4.25 -13.56
N LYS A 468 -14.31 -4.22 -13.95
CA LYS A 468 -13.79 -3.26 -14.96
C LYS A 468 -14.16 -3.58 -16.41
N SER A 469 -14.70 -4.76 -16.69
CA SER A 469 -15.03 -5.19 -18.06
C SER A 469 -16.54 -5.15 -18.30
N ARG A 470 -17.01 -4.38 -19.30
CA ARG A 470 -18.41 -4.46 -19.78
C ARG A 470 -18.80 -5.94 -19.94
N GLN A 471 -20.00 -6.34 -19.49
CA GLN A 471 -20.45 -7.74 -19.39
C GLN A 471 -20.21 -8.56 -20.68
N VAL A 472 -20.31 -7.89 -21.83
CA VAL A 472 -19.88 -8.33 -23.17
C VAL A 472 -18.50 -8.98 -23.19
N LYS A 473 -17.48 -8.22 -22.76
CA LYS A 473 -16.05 -8.54 -22.83
C LYS A 473 -15.67 -9.63 -21.82
N ALA A 474 -16.32 -9.61 -20.65
CA ALA A 474 -16.19 -10.66 -19.66
C ALA A 474 -16.71 -12.02 -20.19
N LEU A 475 -17.89 -12.05 -20.80
CA LEU A 475 -18.51 -13.29 -21.26
C LEU A 475 -17.99 -13.78 -22.63
N SER A 476 -17.37 -12.91 -23.43
CA SER A 476 -16.58 -13.33 -24.60
C SER A 476 -15.19 -13.89 -24.23
N ASN A 477 -14.80 -13.85 -22.95
CA ASN A 477 -13.52 -14.37 -22.51
C ASN A 477 -13.58 -15.91 -22.40
N LYS A 478 -12.68 -16.59 -23.12
CA LYS A 478 -12.61 -18.06 -23.19
C LYS A 478 -12.36 -18.74 -21.83
N GLU A 479 -11.88 -18.01 -20.83
CA GLU A 479 -11.67 -18.50 -19.47
C GLU A 479 -12.97 -18.52 -18.67
N ILE A 480 -13.74 -17.44 -18.74
CA ILE A 480 -15.10 -17.33 -18.19
C ILE A 480 -16.03 -18.33 -18.89
N GLU A 481 -15.95 -18.42 -20.22
CA GLU A 481 -16.63 -19.45 -21.02
C GLU A 481 -16.28 -20.87 -20.53
N SER A 482 -14.99 -21.15 -20.30
CA SER A 482 -14.54 -22.46 -19.77
C SER A 482 -15.08 -22.74 -18.37
N LEU A 483 -15.13 -21.75 -17.48
CA LEU A 483 -15.67 -21.88 -16.12
C LEU A 483 -17.18 -22.17 -16.15
N ILE A 484 -17.95 -21.40 -16.92
CA ILE A 484 -19.41 -21.58 -17.05
C ILE A 484 -19.74 -22.96 -17.66
N LEU A 485 -19.02 -23.37 -18.71
CA LEU A 485 -19.17 -24.70 -19.33
C LEU A 485 -18.65 -25.85 -18.45
N ALA A 486 -17.79 -25.58 -17.48
CA ALA A 486 -17.32 -26.55 -16.49
C ALA A 486 -18.33 -26.74 -15.34
N ILE A 487 -18.89 -25.65 -14.79
CA ILE A 487 -19.79 -25.65 -13.63
C ILE A 487 -21.21 -26.10 -14.02
N GLY A 488 -21.68 -25.75 -15.22
CA GLY A 488 -22.91 -26.26 -15.83
C GLY A 488 -24.20 -25.50 -15.49
N THR A 489 -24.23 -24.73 -14.40
CA THR A 489 -25.40 -23.97 -13.92
C THR A 489 -25.93 -22.93 -14.90
N GLY A 490 -25.10 -22.37 -15.78
CA GLY A 490 -25.42 -21.10 -16.43
C GLY A 490 -25.11 -19.89 -15.53
N ILE A 491 -25.65 -18.73 -15.88
CA ILE A 491 -25.39 -17.42 -15.25
C ILE A 491 -26.59 -16.49 -15.35
N GLY A 492 -26.78 -15.61 -14.37
CA GLY A 492 -27.87 -14.62 -14.36
C GLY A 492 -29.25 -15.27 -14.56
N ASP A 493 -30.08 -14.70 -15.43
CA ASP A 493 -31.44 -15.19 -15.71
C ASP A 493 -31.49 -16.60 -16.36
N ASP A 494 -30.37 -17.07 -16.94
CA ASP A 494 -30.19 -18.44 -17.47
C ASP A 494 -29.59 -19.40 -16.40
N PHE A 495 -29.46 -18.98 -15.12
CA PHE A 495 -28.91 -19.80 -14.02
C PHE A 495 -29.94 -20.82 -13.52
N ASP A 496 -29.53 -22.09 -13.49
CA ASP A 496 -30.29 -23.24 -13.04
C ASP A 496 -29.42 -24.05 -12.08
N LEU A 497 -29.84 -24.16 -10.81
CA LEU A 497 -29.08 -24.84 -9.76
C LEU A 497 -29.10 -26.37 -9.93
N GLU A 498 -30.17 -26.94 -10.48
CA GLU A 498 -30.26 -28.40 -10.71
C GLU A 498 -29.31 -28.87 -11.82
N ARG A 499 -28.78 -27.94 -12.63
CA ARG A 499 -27.71 -28.19 -13.61
C ARG A 499 -26.29 -28.04 -13.04
N CYS A 500 -26.14 -27.75 -11.75
CA CYS A 500 -24.82 -27.74 -11.11
C CYS A 500 -24.21 -29.14 -11.14
N ARG A 501 -22.97 -29.28 -11.62
CA ARG A 501 -22.34 -30.60 -11.83
C ARG A 501 -21.48 -31.10 -10.68
N TYR A 502 -21.40 -30.32 -9.59
CA TYR A 502 -20.55 -30.59 -8.42
C TYR A 502 -21.25 -30.15 -7.12
N GLY A 503 -20.93 -30.85 -6.03
CA GLY A 503 -21.24 -30.46 -4.66
C GLY A 503 -20.23 -29.45 -4.09
N LYS A 504 -18.99 -29.40 -4.60
CA LYS A 504 -17.92 -28.50 -4.08
C LYS A 504 -16.99 -27.94 -5.17
N ILE A 505 -16.50 -26.71 -4.99
CA ILE A 505 -15.55 -26.01 -5.90
C ILE A 505 -14.40 -25.36 -5.09
N ILE A 506 -13.12 -25.47 -5.51
CA ILE A 506 -11.89 -25.27 -4.66
C ILE A 506 -10.71 -24.52 -5.42
N ILE A 507 -9.80 -23.72 -4.79
CA ILE A 507 -8.87 -22.70 -5.43
C ILE A 507 -7.37 -22.64 -4.90
N LEU A 508 -6.28 -22.34 -5.72
CA LEU A 508 -4.78 -22.39 -5.41
C LEU A 508 -3.76 -21.48 -6.27
N SER A 509 -2.62 -20.85 -5.77
CA SER A 509 -1.35 -20.33 -6.52
C SER A 509 -0.25 -19.46 -5.74
N VAL A 510 1.09 -19.31 -6.13
CA VAL A 510 2.25 -18.46 -5.51
C VAL A 510 3.75 -18.41 -6.27
N ALA A 511 5.13 -18.01 -6.07
CA ALA A 511 6.32 -17.28 -5.26
C ALA A 511 7.57 -16.44 -5.91
N ARG A 512 8.50 -15.81 -5.06
CA ARG A 512 9.59 -14.71 -5.00
C ARG A 512 10.99 -14.51 -5.79
N ASP A 513 12.19 -14.95 -5.33
CA ASP A 513 13.50 -14.16 -5.24
C ASP A 513 14.57 -14.12 -6.40
N GLU A 514 15.19 -12.95 -6.74
CA GLU A 514 16.41 -12.80 -7.65
C GLU A 514 17.31 -11.48 -7.57
N PRO A 515 18.45 -11.40 -8.32
CA PRO A 515 19.40 -10.25 -8.42
C PRO A 515 19.36 -9.37 -9.71
N VAL A 516 19.87 -8.13 -9.65
CA VAL A 516 19.76 -7.09 -10.74
C VAL A 516 20.91 -6.04 -10.73
N LEU A 517 21.07 -5.30 -11.85
CA LEU A 517 21.89 -4.07 -11.97
C LEU A 517 21.01 -2.82 -12.10
N LEU A 518 21.33 -1.78 -11.33
CA LEU A 518 20.65 -0.48 -11.32
C LEU A 518 21.66 0.65 -11.54
N GLN A 519 21.27 1.72 -12.22
CA GLN A 519 22.04 2.95 -12.39
C GLN A 519 21.31 4.13 -11.76
N HIS A 520 22.03 5.01 -11.10
CA HIS A 520 21.54 6.28 -10.56
C HIS A 520 21.90 7.43 -11.51
N ASP A 521 21.19 8.56 -11.45
CA ASP A 521 21.37 9.68 -12.37
C ASP A 521 22.73 10.39 -12.30
N ASP A 522 23.46 10.27 -11.19
CA ASP A 522 24.88 10.67 -11.11
C ASP A 522 25.84 9.73 -11.89
N GLY A 523 25.28 8.75 -12.59
CA GLY A 523 25.97 7.75 -13.40
C GLY A 523 26.46 6.54 -12.61
N THR A 524 26.33 6.51 -11.28
CA THR A 524 26.79 5.37 -10.47
C THR A 524 25.93 4.12 -10.69
N VAL A 525 26.56 2.96 -10.67
CA VAL A 525 25.93 1.66 -10.92
C VAL A 525 26.01 0.80 -9.66
N LEU A 526 24.85 0.36 -9.18
CA LEU A 526 24.64 -0.48 -8.00
C LEU A 526 24.37 -1.93 -8.44
N PHE A 527 25.08 -2.90 -7.85
CA PHE A 527 24.82 -4.31 -8.05
C PHE A 527 24.17 -4.92 -6.80
N THR A 528 22.90 -5.33 -6.91
CA THR A 528 22.07 -5.66 -5.74
C THR A 528 21.11 -6.81 -5.99
N GLN A 529 20.42 -7.23 -4.93
CA GLN A 529 19.25 -8.10 -5.06
C GLN A 529 18.01 -7.21 -5.25
N ILE A 530 17.10 -7.59 -6.15
CA ILE A 530 15.92 -6.77 -6.50
C ILE A 530 15.18 -6.39 -5.20
N GLY A 531 14.98 -7.38 -4.33
CA GLY A 531 14.36 -7.19 -3.02
C GLY A 531 15.07 -6.22 -2.09
N LYS A 532 16.40 -6.32 -1.95
CA LYS A 532 17.16 -5.42 -1.08
C LYS A 532 17.12 -3.96 -1.53
N PHE A 533 16.80 -3.71 -2.80
CA PHE A 533 16.50 -2.38 -3.29
C PHE A 533 15.03 -2.00 -3.03
N ILE A 534 14.09 -2.84 -3.47
CA ILE A 534 12.65 -2.54 -3.40
C ILE A 534 12.15 -2.44 -1.95
N ASP A 535 12.53 -3.37 -1.06
CA ASP A 535 12.28 -3.26 0.38
C ASP A 535 12.75 -1.89 0.90
N LYS A 536 14.01 -1.53 0.61
CA LYS A 536 14.62 -0.28 1.08
C LYS A 536 13.94 0.99 0.58
N GLN A 537 13.35 0.99 -0.63
CA GLN A 537 12.62 2.16 -1.13
C GLN A 537 11.20 2.25 -0.53
N LEU A 538 10.51 1.12 -0.37
CA LEU A 538 9.18 1.07 0.26
C LEU A 538 9.22 1.36 1.76
N ASP A 539 10.22 0.81 2.47
CA ASP A 539 10.39 0.94 3.92
C ASP A 539 11.03 2.29 4.32
N SER A 540 11.03 3.29 3.42
CA SER A 540 11.62 4.62 3.64
C SER A 540 10.63 5.80 3.58
N GLY A 541 9.34 5.53 3.33
CA GLY A 541 8.25 6.53 3.33
C GLY A 541 8.23 7.47 2.13
N ASP A 542 9.36 8.14 1.84
CA ASP A 542 9.53 9.18 0.80
C ASP A 542 9.67 8.58 -0.61
N LEU A 543 8.57 8.02 -1.11
CA LEU A 543 8.49 7.25 -2.36
C LEU A 543 8.48 8.10 -3.64
N SER A 544 8.00 9.34 -3.60
CA SER A 544 7.80 10.19 -4.78
C SER A 544 9.12 10.78 -5.31
N ASN A 545 9.98 11.28 -4.44
CA ASN A 545 11.17 12.06 -4.85
C ASN A 545 12.40 11.20 -5.18
N ASN A 546 12.47 9.95 -4.71
CA ASN A 546 13.68 9.13 -4.79
C ASN A 546 13.69 8.08 -5.91
N LEU A 547 12.54 7.65 -6.44
CA LEU A 547 12.49 6.57 -7.44
C LEU A 547 12.92 7.01 -8.85
N SER A 548 12.53 8.22 -9.25
CA SER A 548 12.84 8.83 -10.56
C SER A 548 14.34 8.88 -10.87
N GLN A 549 15.17 9.03 -9.83
CA GLN A 549 16.63 9.11 -9.90
C GLN A 549 17.31 7.77 -10.22
N TRP A 550 16.54 6.66 -10.32
CA TRP A 550 17.05 5.32 -10.60
C TRP A 550 16.53 4.73 -11.91
N LYS A 551 17.44 4.06 -12.60
CA LYS A 551 17.25 3.40 -13.89
C LYS A 551 17.65 1.92 -13.76
N VAL A 552 16.94 1.02 -14.42
CA VAL A 552 17.27 -0.41 -14.46
C VAL A 552 17.79 -0.80 -15.85
N ALA A 553 18.69 -1.78 -15.90
CA ALA A 553 19.16 -2.32 -17.17
C ALA A 553 18.01 -3.08 -17.88
N CYS A 554 17.61 -2.62 -19.06
CA CYS A 554 16.57 -3.20 -19.91
C CYS A 554 17.08 -3.36 -21.35
N PHE A 555 16.23 -3.83 -22.27
CA PHE A 555 16.47 -3.68 -23.70
C PHE A 555 15.31 -3.00 -24.41
N ASP A 556 15.66 -2.31 -25.49
CA ASP A 556 14.76 -1.59 -26.37
C ASP A 556 14.08 -2.57 -27.34
N LEU A 557 12.74 -2.65 -27.33
CA LEU A 557 11.99 -3.68 -28.03
C LEU A 557 12.02 -3.53 -29.56
N ILE A 558 12.30 -2.32 -30.07
CA ILE A 558 12.36 -2.02 -31.51
C ILE A 558 13.80 -2.19 -32.01
N THR A 559 14.76 -1.50 -31.39
CA THR A 559 16.15 -1.44 -31.85
C THR A 559 17.01 -2.60 -31.36
N ASN A 560 16.53 -3.39 -30.39
CA ASN A 560 17.24 -4.51 -29.78
C ASN A 560 18.58 -4.10 -29.14
N LYS A 561 18.71 -2.84 -28.70
CA LYS A 561 19.85 -2.31 -27.93
C LYS A 561 19.59 -2.47 -26.43
N VAL A 562 20.65 -2.69 -25.65
CA VAL A 562 20.54 -2.73 -24.19
C VAL A 562 20.79 -1.33 -23.63
N LYS A 563 19.90 -0.83 -22.76
CA LYS A 563 19.93 0.52 -22.19
C LYS A 563 19.66 0.50 -20.68
N PHE A 564 19.89 1.63 -20.00
CA PHE A 564 19.36 1.87 -18.66
C PHE A 564 18.15 2.79 -18.82
N ALA A 565 16.97 2.37 -18.37
CA ALA A 565 15.71 3.12 -18.50
C ALA A 565 15.09 3.41 -17.11
N PRO A 566 14.36 4.54 -16.92
CA PRO A 566 13.81 4.93 -15.62
C PRO A 566 12.90 3.88 -14.98
N ILE A 567 13.00 3.76 -13.66
CA ILE A 567 12.10 2.95 -12.85
C ILE A 567 10.87 3.78 -12.53
N LYS A 568 9.74 3.41 -13.15
CA LYS A 568 8.45 4.08 -12.99
C LYS A 568 7.76 3.71 -11.68
N ASN A 569 7.88 2.45 -11.25
CA ASN A 569 7.40 1.95 -9.96
C ASN A 569 8.23 0.75 -9.49
N VAL A 570 8.19 0.47 -8.19
CA VAL A 570 8.74 -0.74 -7.57
C VAL A 570 7.61 -1.55 -6.94
N ILE A 571 7.61 -2.88 -7.15
CA ILE A 571 6.53 -3.77 -6.73
C ILE A 571 7.07 -4.80 -5.73
N ARG A 572 6.40 -4.95 -4.58
CA ARG A 572 6.71 -5.94 -3.53
C ARG A 572 5.46 -6.73 -3.15
N HIS A 573 5.45 -8.06 -3.30
CA HIS A 573 4.22 -8.85 -3.08
C HIS A 573 4.45 -10.26 -2.53
N LYS A 574 3.78 -10.64 -1.43
CA LYS A 574 3.93 -11.96 -0.76
C LYS A 574 3.53 -13.11 -1.70
N HIS A 575 4.43 -14.09 -1.85
CA HIS A 575 4.32 -15.15 -2.86
C HIS A 575 5.17 -16.39 -2.39
N ASN A 576 4.63 -17.62 -2.49
CA ASN A 576 5.06 -18.90 -1.85
C ASN A 576 5.07 -20.28 -2.67
N GLU A 577 5.06 -20.38 -4.02
CA GLU A 577 5.42 -21.59 -4.82
C GLU A 577 6.92 -21.78 -5.08
N PRO A 578 7.35 -22.87 -5.76
CA PRO A 578 8.71 -22.95 -6.25
C PRO A 578 8.96 -22.13 -7.53
N LEU A 579 9.97 -21.26 -7.48
CA LEU A 579 10.49 -20.53 -8.64
C LEU A 579 11.04 -21.47 -9.73
N TYR A 580 11.05 -21.00 -10.96
CA TYR A 580 11.66 -21.68 -12.10
C TYR A 580 13.08 -21.16 -12.37
N GLU A 581 14.10 -21.84 -11.87
CA GLU A 581 15.51 -21.60 -12.23
C GLU A 581 15.76 -22.11 -13.66
N ILE A 582 15.60 -21.22 -14.64
CA ILE A 582 15.92 -21.49 -16.05
C ILE A 582 17.44 -21.42 -16.20
N ILE A 583 18.09 -22.47 -16.69
CA ILE A 583 19.55 -22.55 -16.82
C ILE A 583 19.94 -22.69 -18.29
N THR A 584 20.74 -21.75 -18.81
CA THR A 584 21.26 -21.81 -20.18
C THR A 584 22.49 -22.71 -20.32
N ILE A 585 22.92 -22.99 -21.56
CA ILE A 585 24.16 -23.73 -21.85
C ILE A 585 25.43 -23.08 -21.27
N TYR A 586 25.46 -21.74 -21.17
CA TYR A 586 26.52 -20.98 -20.49
C TYR A 586 26.26 -20.85 -18.98
N ASN A 587 25.30 -21.62 -18.45
CA ASN A 587 24.79 -21.57 -17.09
C ASN A 587 24.40 -20.14 -16.64
N ARG A 588 23.93 -19.27 -17.56
CA ARG A 588 23.17 -18.09 -17.10
C ARG A 588 21.89 -18.60 -16.49
N LYS A 589 21.46 -17.99 -15.40
CA LYS A 589 20.24 -18.38 -14.71
C LYS A 589 19.35 -17.19 -14.47
N VAL A 590 18.07 -17.43 -14.37
CA VAL A 590 17.14 -16.55 -13.65
C VAL A 590 16.15 -17.46 -12.93
N LYS A 591 15.71 -17.07 -11.74
CA LYS A 591 14.60 -17.71 -11.04
C LYS A 591 13.41 -16.78 -11.05
N VAL A 592 12.32 -17.20 -11.67
CA VAL A 592 11.13 -16.37 -11.78
C VAL A 592 9.91 -17.18 -11.37
N THR A 593 8.79 -16.50 -11.13
CA THR A 593 7.51 -17.16 -10.78
C THR A 593 7.09 -18.13 -11.90
N GLY A 594 6.06 -18.96 -11.66
CA GLY A 594 5.54 -19.82 -12.71
C GLY A 594 4.97 -19.05 -13.92
N GLY A 595 4.26 -17.95 -13.65
CA GLY A 595 3.59 -17.11 -14.64
C GLY A 595 4.49 -16.04 -15.28
N HIS A 596 5.47 -15.53 -14.53
CA HIS A 596 6.41 -14.50 -14.98
C HIS A 596 7.05 -14.89 -16.32
N SER A 597 6.99 -13.96 -17.27
CA SER A 597 7.36 -14.22 -18.66
C SER A 597 8.76 -13.74 -18.97
N VAL A 598 9.55 -14.66 -19.55
CA VAL A 598 10.88 -14.35 -20.07
C VAL A 598 10.82 -14.23 -21.59
N TYR A 599 11.71 -13.43 -22.14
CA TYR A 599 11.83 -13.30 -23.59
C TYR A 599 12.55 -14.52 -24.17
N VAL A 600 11.94 -15.17 -25.16
CA VAL A 600 12.53 -16.26 -25.95
C VAL A 600 12.64 -15.87 -27.42
N TYR A 601 13.59 -16.48 -28.12
CA TYR A 601 13.83 -16.24 -29.54
C TYR A 601 13.38 -17.45 -30.35
N ASP A 602 12.20 -17.35 -30.96
CA ASP A 602 11.58 -18.42 -31.74
C ASP A 602 11.25 -17.95 -33.16
N ASN A 603 11.42 -18.84 -34.13
CA ASN A 603 11.20 -18.59 -35.57
C ASN A 603 11.79 -17.29 -36.17
N GLY A 604 12.79 -16.70 -35.51
CA GLY A 604 13.46 -15.46 -35.94
C GLY A 604 13.00 -14.19 -35.23
N GLN A 605 12.01 -14.28 -34.33
CA GLN A 605 11.45 -13.15 -33.58
C GLN A 605 11.68 -13.32 -32.07
N ILE A 606 11.66 -12.20 -31.34
CA ILE A 606 11.55 -12.19 -29.88
C ILE A 606 10.08 -12.32 -29.50
N VAL A 607 9.73 -13.28 -28.64
CA VAL A 607 8.38 -13.49 -28.12
C VAL A 607 8.41 -13.79 -26.61
N LEU A 608 7.31 -13.55 -25.92
CA LEU A 608 7.18 -13.84 -24.49
C LEU A 608 6.77 -15.30 -24.24
N LYS A 609 7.31 -15.90 -23.16
CA LYS A 609 6.95 -17.24 -22.73
C LYS A 609 7.04 -17.37 -21.20
N PRO A 610 5.96 -17.75 -20.49
CA PRO A 610 5.98 -17.98 -19.05
C PRO A 610 7.03 -19.01 -18.66
N ALA A 611 7.71 -18.79 -17.54
CA ALA A 611 8.83 -19.63 -17.11
C ALA A 611 8.46 -21.11 -16.93
N ASN A 612 7.23 -21.40 -16.49
CA ASN A 612 6.72 -22.76 -16.38
C ASN A 612 6.52 -23.49 -17.74
N GLN A 613 6.55 -22.77 -18.86
CA GLN A 613 6.48 -23.31 -20.22
C GLN A 613 7.87 -23.45 -20.88
N ILE A 614 8.92 -22.88 -20.29
CA ILE A 614 10.29 -22.95 -20.81
C ILE A 614 10.79 -24.38 -20.72
N LYS A 615 11.31 -24.90 -21.84
CA LYS A 615 11.80 -26.27 -21.97
C LYS A 615 13.28 -26.29 -22.32
N LYS A 616 13.98 -27.32 -21.85
CA LYS A 616 15.32 -27.68 -22.31
C LYS A 616 15.31 -27.82 -23.84
N GLY A 617 16.04 -26.95 -24.53
CA GLY A 617 16.04 -26.86 -25.99
C GLY A 617 15.61 -25.50 -26.54
N ASP A 618 14.78 -24.76 -25.80
CA ASP A 618 14.35 -23.39 -26.14
C ASP A 618 15.56 -22.44 -26.22
N TYR A 619 15.39 -21.26 -26.82
CA TYR A 619 16.40 -20.19 -26.83
C TYR A 619 15.88 -18.98 -26.05
N ILE A 620 16.52 -18.62 -24.94
CA ILE A 620 16.15 -17.46 -24.10
C ILE A 620 16.99 -16.24 -24.45
N VAL A 621 16.37 -15.06 -24.48
CA VAL A 621 17.03 -13.79 -24.81
C VAL A 621 17.85 -13.29 -23.61
N ALA A 622 19.07 -12.86 -23.88
CA ALA A 622 19.98 -12.38 -22.86
C ALA A 622 20.97 -11.33 -23.43
N PRO A 623 21.42 -10.36 -22.62
CA PRO A 623 22.38 -9.35 -23.07
C PRO A 623 23.72 -9.97 -23.47
N LYS A 624 24.12 -9.77 -24.71
CA LYS A 624 25.46 -10.01 -25.26
C LYS A 624 26.48 -8.97 -24.80
N LYS A 625 26.01 -7.78 -24.43
CA LYS A 625 26.77 -6.66 -23.85
C LYS A 625 25.83 -5.91 -22.90
N ILE A 626 26.38 -5.31 -21.85
CA ILE A 626 25.65 -4.41 -20.95
C ILE A 626 26.35 -3.04 -21.05
N PRO A 627 25.62 -1.91 -21.10
CA PRO A 627 26.19 -0.57 -21.19
C PRO A 627 27.29 -0.33 -20.15
N GLN A 628 28.38 0.30 -20.58
CA GLN A 628 29.49 0.71 -19.72
C GLN A 628 29.37 2.21 -19.41
N PRO A 629 29.45 2.63 -18.14
CA PRO A 629 29.61 4.04 -17.78
C PRO A 629 30.88 4.64 -18.39
N GLN A 630 30.83 5.92 -18.74
CA GLN A 630 31.92 6.62 -19.42
C GLN A 630 32.72 7.56 -18.50
N HIS A 631 32.25 7.80 -17.27
CA HIS A 631 32.78 8.85 -16.38
C HIS A 631 33.83 8.34 -15.38
N GLN A 632 34.81 9.20 -15.06
CA GLN A 632 35.84 8.91 -14.07
C GLN A 632 35.30 9.11 -12.64
N ILE A 633 35.39 8.09 -11.79
CA ILE A 633 34.73 8.11 -10.47
C ILE A 633 35.64 8.64 -9.35
N LYS A 634 35.02 9.39 -8.45
CA LYS A 634 35.59 9.87 -7.18
C LYS A 634 34.98 9.10 -6.00
N ILE A 635 35.78 8.35 -5.26
CA ILE A 635 35.40 7.67 -4.02
C ILE A 635 35.32 8.73 -2.90
N ASN A 636 34.12 9.06 -2.40
CA ASN A 636 33.96 9.85 -1.17
C ASN A 636 34.16 8.94 0.06
N LEU A 637 35.32 9.05 0.70
CA LEU A 637 35.69 8.21 1.84
C LEU A 637 34.94 8.62 3.11
N VAL A 638 34.57 9.89 3.28
CA VAL A 638 33.83 10.36 4.46
C VAL A 638 32.42 9.73 4.47
N LYS A 639 31.68 9.88 3.36
CA LYS A 639 30.34 9.32 3.16
C LYS A 639 30.32 7.81 3.36
N ALA A 640 31.30 7.10 2.80
CA ALA A 640 31.40 5.64 2.93
C ALA A 640 31.80 5.18 4.35
N LEU A 641 32.73 5.87 5.03
CA LEU A 641 33.19 5.51 6.38
C LEU A 641 32.17 5.90 7.47
N TYR A 642 31.31 6.88 7.22
CA TYR A 642 30.22 7.28 8.12
C TYR A 642 29.12 6.21 8.18
N LYS A 643 28.72 5.65 7.03
CA LYS A 643 27.73 4.56 6.93
C LYS A 643 28.21 3.26 7.59
N GLN A 644 29.52 3.10 7.80
CA GLN A 644 30.13 1.93 8.41
C GLN A 644 30.35 2.07 9.93
N LYS A 645 30.52 0.95 10.64
CA LYS A 645 30.85 0.90 12.10
C LYS A 645 32.26 1.43 12.45
N TYR A 646 32.81 2.30 11.62
CA TYR A 646 34.11 2.95 11.74
C TYR A 646 34.05 4.42 12.17
N LYS A 647 32.86 5.07 12.11
CA LYS A 647 32.70 6.51 12.41
C LYS A 647 33.29 6.99 13.75
N SER A 648 33.28 6.15 14.79
CA SER A 648 33.86 6.49 16.11
C SER A 648 35.41 6.47 16.18
N LYS A 649 36.10 5.85 15.22
CA LYS A 649 37.56 5.63 15.23
C LYS A 649 38.35 6.64 14.39
N ILE A 650 37.63 7.51 13.68
CA ILE A 650 38.15 8.41 12.65
C ILE A 650 37.65 9.83 12.95
N PHE A 651 38.47 10.82 12.64
CA PHE A 651 38.16 12.24 12.81
C PHE A 651 38.29 12.95 11.46
N VAL A 652 37.59 14.07 11.32
CA VAL A 652 37.72 14.99 10.16
C VAL A 652 38.31 16.31 10.66
N LYS A 653 39.25 16.86 9.89
CA LYS A 653 40.02 18.06 10.24
C LYS A 653 40.07 19.07 9.09
N GLY A 654 39.98 20.36 9.39
CA GLY A 654 40.18 21.44 8.41
C GLY A 654 38.90 21.80 7.65
N GLY A 655 39.05 22.28 6.41
CA GLY A 655 37.95 22.69 5.53
C GLY A 655 36.82 23.49 6.21
N ASN A 656 35.58 23.21 5.82
CA ASN A 656 34.38 23.85 6.33
C ASN A 656 33.85 23.27 7.66
N ILE A 657 34.63 22.43 8.36
CA ILE A 657 34.19 21.81 9.63
C ILE A 657 33.84 22.86 10.71
N ARG A 658 34.49 24.04 10.69
CA ARG A 658 34.11 25.17 11.57
C ARG A 658 32.76 25.78 11.23
N GLU A 659 32.38 25.81 9.96
CA GLU A 659 31.11 26.41 9.49
C GLU A 659 29.93 25.51 9.85
N ILE A 660 30.08 24.20 9.63
CA ILE A 660 29.14 23.17 10.09
C ILE A 660 28.98 23.25 11.61
N ALA A 661 30.09 23.29 12.37
CA ALA A 661 30.06 23.42 13.82
C ALA A 661 29.47 24.75 14.33
N ALA A 662 29.60 25.83 13.56
CA ALA A 662 28.95 27.10 13.85
C ALA A 662 27.43 27.05 13.59
N LYS A 663 26.99 26.53 12.43
CA LYS A 663 25.56 26.39 12.09
C LYS A 663 24.83 25.59 13.16
N ARG A 664 25.35 24.41 13.52
CA ARG A 664 24.75 23.53 14.55
C ARG A 664 24.72 24.16 15.95
N LEU A 665 25.69 25.00 16.31
CA LEU A 665 25.63 25.76 17.57
C LEU A 665 24.48 26.76 17.56
N LEU A 666 24.27 27.47 16.45
CA LEU A 666 23.20 28.44 16.32
C LEU A 666 21.82 27.76 16.32
N THR A 667 21.65 26.65 15.58
CA THR A 667 20.40 25.85 15.62
C THR A 667 20.09 25.38 17.05
N LYS A 668 21.07 24.83 17.76
CA LYS A 668 20.89 24.37 19.15
C LYS A 668 20.62 25.49 20.19
N ILE A 669 20.78 26.75 19.80
CA ILE A 669 20.37 27.91 20.58
C ILE A 669 18.97 28.38 20.16
N ALA A 670 18.66 28.37 18.86
CA ALA A 670 17.34 28.62 18.31
C ALA A 670 16.27 27.66 18.87
N GLU A 671 16.54 26.35 18.84
CA GLU A 671 15.73 25.25 19.43
C GLU A 671 15.32 25.50 20.89
N LYS A 672 16.06 26.34 21.63
CA LYS A 672 15.85 26.61 23.07
C LYS A 672 15.14 27.93 23.34
N THR A 673 14.60 28.57 22.32
CA THR A 673 14.01 29.91 22.40
C THR A 673 12.79 30.00 21.48
N LYS A 674 11.65 30.50 21.99
CA LYS A 674 10.41 30.63 21.20
C LYS A 674 10.59 31.46 19.92
N ASP A 675 11.50 32.43 19.90
CA ASP A 675 11.80 33.23 18.69
C ASP A 675 12.74 32.53 17.67
N GLY A 676 13.09 31.26 17.88
CA GLY A 676 13.92 30.46 16.97
C GLY A 676 15.24 31.14 16.59
N MET A 677 15.58 31.14 15.29
CA MET A 677 16.78 31.83 14.75
C MET A 677 16.75 33.35 14.95
N ASN A 678 15.58 33.92 15.22
CA ASN A 678 15.42 35.35 15.50
C ASN A 678 15.68 35.71 16.98
N SER A 679 15.97 34.74 17.85
CA SER A 679 16.09 35.00 19.28
C SER A 679 17.29 35.85 19.66
N PHE A 680 17.16 36.54 20.80
CA PHE A 680 18.22 37.37 21.36
C PHE A 680 19.53 36.59 21.58
N GLN A 681 19.45 35.30 21.90
CA GLN A 681 20.63 34.45 22.14
C GLN A 681 21.40 34.13 20.85
N VAL A 682 20.70 33.91 19.73
CA VAL A 682 21.32 33.77 18.41
C VAL A 682 21.95 35.09 17.98
N LYS A 683 21.19 36.20 18.10
CA LYS A 683 21.66 37.55 17.74
C LYS A 683 22.88 38.01 18.53
N LEU A 684 23.01 37.64 19.82
CA LEU A 684 24.23 37.88 20.62
C LEU A 684 25.50 37.22 20.03
N LEU A 685 25.36 36.17 19.21
CA LEU A 685 26.47 35.48 18.55
C LEU A 685 26.68 35.90 17.09
N THR A 686 25.60 36.15 16.35
CA THR A 686 25.62 36.42 14.89
C THR A 686 25.73 37.90 14.52
N GLU A 687 25.30 38.82 15.38
CA GLU A 687 25.41 40.25 15.09
C GLU A 687 26.80 40.82 15.43
N PRO A 688 27.29 41.82 14.66
CA PRO A 688 28.50 42.56 15.00
C PRO A 688 28.29 43.41 16.26
N ARG A 689 29.39 43.66 16.97
CA ARG A 689 29.42 44.44 18.22
C ARG A 689 29.81 45.89 17.94
N ILE A 690 29.05 46.83 18.47
CA ILE A 690 29.25 48.26 18.22
C ILE A 690 30.41 48.80 19.04
N MET A 691 31.37 49.45 18.38
CA MET A 691 32.49 50.18 18.99
C MET A 691 32.38 51.67 18.65
N LEU A 692 32.55 52.50 19.68
CA LEU A 692 32.52 53.96 19.61
C LEU A 692 33.63 54.56 20.49
N SER A 693 33.91 55.85 20.30
CA SER A 693 34.69 56.66 21.23
C SER A 693 33.95 56.91 22.55
N GLU A 694 34.70 57.24 23.59
CA GLU A 694 34.11 57.63 24.88
C GLU A 694 33.38 58.98 24.79
N SER A 695 33.81 59.87 23.89
CA SER A 695 33.13 61.14 23.64
C SER A 695 31.75 60.94 23.02
N GLU A 696 31.60 60.03 22.05
CA GLU A 696 30.30 59.71 21.46
C GLU A 696 29.41 58.94 22.44
N TRP A 697 29.94 57.98 23.20
CA TRP A 697 29.16 57.32 24.27
C TRP A 697 28.71 58.30 25.37
N LYS A 698 29.57 59.24 25.79
CA LYS A 698 29.23 60.28 26.77
C LYS A 698 28.15 61.24 26.23
N MET A 699 28.18 61.58 24.95
CA MET A 699 27.12 62.36 24.29
C MET A 699 25.78 61.61 24.31
N LEU A 700 25.75 60.34 23.88
CA LEU A 700 24.53 59.52 23.85
C LEU A 700 23.96 59.28 25.26
N ARG A 701 24.82 59.11 26.26
CA ARG A 701 24.45 59.03 27.68
C ARG A 701 23.84 60.35 28.19
N ASN A 702 24.42 61.49 27.84
CA ASN A 702 23.88 62.80 28.23
C ASN A 702 22.49 63.05 27.61
N ILE A 703 22.28 62.66 26.34
CA ILE A 703 20.96 62.76 25.69
C ILE A 703 19.93 61.90 26.42
N ARG A 704 20.27 60.65 26.79
CA ARG A 704 19.41 59.77 27.60
C ARG A 704 19.04 60.41 28.95
N ILE A 705 20.03 60.96 29.67
CA ILE A 705 19.83 61.59 30.98
C ILE A 705 18.94 62.84 30.86
N ASN A 706 19.16 63.68 29.85
CA ASN A 706 18.35 64.87 29.61
C ASN A 706 16.89 64.54 29.22
N LYS A 707 16.62 63.35 28.65
CA LYS A 707 15.27 62.81 28.44
C LYS A 707 14.68 62.10 29.67
N GLY A 708 15.36 62.12 30.82
CA GLY A 708 14.89 61.50 32.07
C GLY A 708 14.91 59.96 32.10
N TYR A 709 15.39 59.30 31.05
CA TYR A 709 15.32 57.84 30.95
C TYR A 709 16.35 57.15 31.85
N SER A 710 15.90 56.34 32.80
CA SER A 710 16.77 55.51 33.64
C SER A 710 17.42 54.37 32.86
N GLN A 711 18.55 53.85 33.36
CA GLN A 711 19.20 52.67 32.76
C GLN A 711 18.29 51.43 32.81
N SER A 712 17.45 51.29 33.84
CA SER A 712 16.45 50.21 33.96
C SER A 712 15.34 50.32 32.91
N PHE A 713 14.84 51.53 32.65
CA PHE A 713 13.83 51.79 31.60
C PHE A 713 14.38 51.44 30.21
N ILE A 714 15.60 51.90 29.91
CA ILE A 714 16.28 51.56 28.65
C ILE A 714 16.52 50.06 28.54
N ALA A 715 17.03 49.41 29.59
CA ALA A 715 17.30 47.97 29.58
C ALA A 715 16.05 47.15 29.22
N HIS A 716 14.92 47.46 29.88
CA HIS A 716 13.63 46.85 29.56
C HIS A 716 13.20 47.09 28.11
N LYS A 717 13.29 48.34 27.61
CA LYS A 717 12.86 48.69 26.26
C LYS A 717 13.74 48.11 25.14
N ILE A 718 15.03 47.86 25.38
CA ILE A 718 15.94 47.22 24.40
C ILE A 718 16.07 45.69 24.57
N GLY A 719 15.32 45.07 25.49
CA GLY A 719 15.31 43.63 25.71
C GLY A 719 16.46 43.07 26.57
N VAL A 720 17.16 43.92 27.32
CA VAL A 720 18.31 43.56 28.18
C VAL A 720 17.85 43.35 29.63
N LYS A 721 18.07 42.16 30.19
CA LYS A 721 17.54 41.76 31.51
C LYS A 721 18.10 42.54 32.72
N GLN A 722 19.24 43.22 32.60
CA GLN A 722 19.92 43.87 33.72
C GLN A 722 20.29 45.31 33.39
N ALA A 723 19.89 46.26 34.25
CA ALA A 723 20.17 47.68 34.07
C ALA A 723 21.68 48.01 34.03
N ILE A 724 22.50 47.27 34.77
CA ILE A 724 23.95 47.46 34.81
C ILE A 724 24.60 47.27 33.43
N THR A 725 24.08 46.36 32.59
CA THR A 725 24.61 46.11 31.24
C THR A 725 24.46 47.32 30.31
N VAL A 726 23.43 48.14 30.49
CA VAL A 726 23.32 49.45 29.80
C VAL A 726 24.41 50.39 30.29
N SER A 727 24.69 50.42 31.60
CA SER A 727 25.83 51.19 32.13
C SER A 727 27.18 50.68 31.66
N GLU A 728 27.32 49.38 31.37
CA GLU A 728 28.55 48.80 30.81
C GLU A 728 28.75 49.20 29.35
N TYR A 729 27.68 49.30 28.55
CA TYR A 729 27.73 49.85 27.19
C TYR A 729 28.15 51.33 27.22
N GLU A 730 27.49 52.16 28.04
CA GLU A 730 27.83 53.59 28.19
C GLU A 730 29.24 53.84 28.72
N ARG A 731 29.82 52.87 29.44
CA ARG A 731 31.20 52.91 29.96
C ARG A 731 32.20 52.11 29.10
N LYS A 732 31.77 51.56 27.96
CA LYS A 732 32.61 50.75 27.05
C LYS A 732 33.24 49.50 27.69
N ILE A 733 32.70 49.05 28.84
CA ILE A 733 33.08 47.82 29.55
C ILE A 733 32.54 46.59 28.79
N SER A 734 31.34 46.75 28.23
CA SER A 734 30.68 45.77 27.35
C SER A 734 30.30 46.46 26.04
N LEU A 735 30.02 45.68 24.99
CA LEU A 735 29.64 46.21 23.68
C LEU A 735 28.25 45.67 23.29
N PRO A 736 27.28 46.53 22.90
CA PRO A 736 25.99 46.07 22.42
C PRO A 736 26.12 45.42 21.03
N ILE A 737 25.19 44.54 20.70
CA ILE A 737 24.93 44.13 19.31
C ILE A 737 24.21 45.24 18.54
N LYS A 738 24.24 45.19 17.21
CA LYS A 738 23.66 46.23 16.35
C LYS A 738 22.18 46.49 16.66
N SER A 739 21.33 45.47 16.72
CA SER A 739 19.88 45.62 16.96
C SER A 739 19.53 46.23 18.32
N VAL A 740 20.35 45.95 19.34
CA VAL A 740 20.23 46.57 20.68
C VAL A 740 20.68 48.03 20.66
N PHE A 741 21.70 48.36 19.86
CA PHE A 741 22.20 49.72 19.72
C PHE A 741 21.29 50.60 18.87
N ASP A 742 20.76 50.08 17.76
CA ASP A 742 19.81 50.76 16.89
C ASP A 742 18.53 51.12 17.69
N LYS A 743 17.97 50.17 18.45
CA LYS A 743 16.86 50.43 19.40
C LYS A 743 17.23 51.44 20.50
N TYR A 744 18.47 51.41 21.00
CA TYR A 744 18.93 52.42 21.96
C TYR A 744 18.89 53.83 21.35
N LEU A 745 19.37 54.00 20.11
CA LEU A 745 19.33 55.28 19.37
C LEU A 745 17.90 55.74 19.08
N GLU A 746 17.01 54.81 18.69
CA GLU A 746 15.59 55.05 18.44
C GLU A 746 14.88 55.63 19.67
N ILE A 747 15.04 54.99 20.84
CA ILE A 747 14.39 55.42 22.09
C ILE A 747 14.86 56.81 22.52
N ILE A 748 16.16 57.13 22.38
CA ILE A 748 16.67 58.49 22.64
C ILE A 748 16.42 59.46 21.47
N SER A 749 15.84 58.99 20.37
CA SER A 749 15.52 59.72 19.13
C SER A 749 16.74 60.44 18.54
N PHE A 750 17.81 59.68 18.31
CA PHE A 750 19.08 60.20 17.77
C PHE A 750 19.29 59.77 16.31
N ASP A 751 19.28 60.74 15.41
CA ASP A 751 19.26 60.63 13.95
C ASP A 751 20.62 60.89 13.27
N LYS A 752 21.58 61.49 14.00
CA LYS A 752 22.82 62.03 13.42
C LYS A 752 23.87 60.93 13.20
N LYS A 753 24.64 61.04 12.11
CA LYS A 753 25.75 60.12 11.81
C LYS A 753 26.85 60.22 12.88
N LEU A 754 27.11 59.11 13.57
CA LEU A 754 28.26 58.92 14.47
C LEU A 754 29.55 58.79 13.66
N LYS A 755 30.60 59.52 14.05
CA LYS A 755 31.87 59.62 13.32
C LYS A 755 32.85 58.51 13.64
N THR A 756 32.77 57.90 14.83
CA THR A 756 33.72 56.85 15.25
C THR A 756 33.11 55.44 15.25
N LEU A 757 31.90 55.29 14.70
CA LEU A 757 31.17 54.03 14.62
C LEU A 757 31.97 52.97 13.87
N LYS A 758 32.37 51.91 14.58
CA LYS A 758 33.04 50.74 14.03
C LYS A 758 32.36 49.46 14.50
N TYR A 759 32.44 48.43 13.68
CA TYR A 759 31.91 47.11 13.97
C TYR A 759 33.05 46.18 14.37
N LYS A 760 33.00 45.58 15.56
CA LYS A 760 33.76 44.36 15.86
C LYS A 760 32.99 43.17 15.28
N ILE A 761 33.72 42.22 14.69
CA ILE A 761 33.17 41.00 14.09
C ILE A 761 32.22 40.25 15.05
N PRO A 762 31.20 39.53 14.51
CA PRO A 762 30.33 38.69 15.31
C PRO A 762 31.08 37.69 16.19
N LYS A 763 30.51 37.33 17.35
CA LYS A 763 31.17 36.42 18.28
C LYS A 763 31.32 35.00 17.71
N ILE A 764 30.40 34.59 16.82
CA ILE A 764 30.52 33.30 16.11
C ILE A 764 31.72 33.28 15.15
N ASP A 765 32.07 34.41 14.54
CA ASP A 765 33.20 34.50 13.60
C ASP A 765 34.54 34.66 14.32
N GLU A 766 34.57 35.35 15.46
CA GLU A 766 35.71 35.33 16.38
C GLU A 766 36.05 33.89 16.81
N LEU A 767 35.04 33.06 17.09
CA LEU A 767 35.21 31.62 17.38
C LEU A 767 35.66 30.79 16.16
N LYS A 768 35.30 31.19 14.93
CA LYS A 768 35.84 30.56 13.70
C LYS A 768 37.33 30.89 13.49
N GLN A 769 37.80 32.04 13.98
CA GLN A 769 39.18 32.50 13.83
C GLN A 769 40.11 32.00 14.96
N GLU A 770 39.60 31.51 16.09
CA GLU A 770 40.45 31.09 17.22
C GLU A 770 41.07 29.69 17.00
N HIS A 771 42.40 29.60 17.02
CA HIS A 771 43.15 28.37 16.63
C HIS A 771 43.81 27.60 17.79
N SER A 772 43.99 28.20 18.97
CA SER A 772 44.91 27.72 20.02
C SER A 772 44.26 27.51 21.41
N SER A 773 42.94 27.68 21.53
CA SER A 773 42.25 27.69 22.83
C SER A 773 42.22 26.32 23.51
N TYR A 774 42.78 26.26 24.72
CA TYR A 774 42.67 25.07 25.59
C TYR A 774 41.31 24.95 26.31
N ASN A 775 40.53 26.03 26.36
CA ASN A 775 39.29 26.15 27.11
C ASN A 775 38.12 25.46 26.38
N ASP A 776 37.40 24.56 27.06
CA ASP A 776 36.33 23.75 26.46
C ASP A 776 35.18 24.56 25.85
N LYS A 777 34.89 25.77 26.36
CA LYS A 777 33.87 26.65 25.77
C LYS A 777 34.17 27.03 24.32
N TYR A 778 35.44 27.00 23.92
CA TYR A 778 35.90 27.37 22.58
C TYR A 778 36.01 26.15 21.64
N ARG A 779 36.06 24.92 22.18
CA ARG A 779 36.09 23.67 21.40
C ARG A 779 34.78 23.37 20.67
N ILE A 780 33.71 24.10 20.98
CA ILE A 780 32.40 23.98 20.32
C ILE A 780 32.54 24.19 18.80
N VAL A 781 33.30 25.20 18.35
CA VAL A 781 33.51 25.52 16.92
C VAL A 781 34.86 24.99 16.40
N SER A 782 35.40 23.94 17.04
CA SER A 782 36.69 23.34 16.68
C SER A 782 36.72 22.79 15.24
N PRO A 783 37.81 23.03 14.46
CA PRO A 783 38.01 22.47 13.12
C PRO A 783 38.36 20.96 13.14
N PHE A 784 38.25 20.29 14.29
CA PHE A 784 38.55 18.87 14.48
C PHE A 784 37.40 18.19 15.21
N LYS A 785 36.70 17.28 14.52
CA LYS A 785 35.52 16.56 15.03
C LYS A 785 35.64 15.06 14.74
N ASN A 786 35.04 14.24 15.60
CA ASN A 786 34.91 12.81 15.33
C ASN A 786 33.95 12.60 14.15
N LEU A 787 34.16 11.61 13.28
CA LEU A 787 33.24 11.37 12.17
C LEU A 787 31.84 10.96 12.67
N GLY A 788 31.75 10.34 13.86
CA GLY A 788 30.47 10.09 14.55
C GLY A 788 29.85 11.29 15.27
N TRP A 789 30.40 12.50 15.16
CA TRP A 789 29.79 13.72 15.71
C TRP A 789 28.73 14.31 14.77
N PHE A 790 28.94 14.22 13.45
CA PHE A 790 28.09 14.81 12.42
C PHE A 790 26.75 14.07 12.24
N THR A 791 25.69 14.77 11.80
CA THR A 791 24.47 14.15 11.24
C THR A 791 24.73 13.55 9.85
N ALA A 792 23.70 12.96 9.23
CA ALA A 792 23.81 12.44 7.87
C ALA A 792 23.94 13.58 6.84
N GLU A 793 23.12 14.65 6.91
CA GLU A 793 23.28 15.79 5.99
C GLU A 793 24.61 16.53 6.23
N GLU A 794 25.02 16.71 7.48
CA GLU A 794 26.28 17.38 7.82
C GLU A 794 27.50 16.68 7.21
N VAL A 795 27.42 15.38 6.90
CA VAL A 795 28.49 14.61 6.22
C VAL A 795 28.55 14.90 4.72
N GLU A 796 27.42 15.13 4.06
CA GLU A 796 27.39 15.51 2.65
C GLU A 796 27.97 16.91 2.43
N LEU A 797 27.86 17.79 3.42
CA LEU A 797 28.47 19.11 3.42
C LEU A 797 30.01 19.10 3.55
N ILE A 798 30.65 17.99 3.94
CA ILE A 798 32.11 17.94 4.19
C ILE A 798 32.89 18.02 2.87
N ASN A 799 33.53 19.17 2.65
CA ASN A 799 34.21 19.47 1.40
C ASN A 799 35.62 18.83 1.27
N SER A 800 36.20 18.89 0.07
CA SER A 800 37.50 18.31 -0.22
C SER A 800 38.73 19.10 0.27
N SER A 801 38.55 20.24 0.97
CA SER A 801 39.62 20.90 1.71
C SER A 801 39.72 20.45 3.18
N SER A 802 38.78 19.59 3.61
CA SER A 802 38.91 18.80 4.83
C SER A 802 39.79 17.55 4.60
N VAL A 803 40.42 17.03 5.66
CA VAL A 803 41.19 15.76 5.65
C VAL A 803 40.70 14.80 6.73
N ILE A 804 40.89 13.51 6.48
CA ILE A 804 40.57 12.41 7.41
C ILE A 804 41.79 12.12 8.28
N VAL A 805 41.60 12.01 9.61
CA VAL A 805 42.66 11.83 10.60
C VAL A 805 42.40 10.62 11.49
N PRO A 806 43.31 9.62 11.55
CA PRO A 806 43.23 8.49 12.48
C PRO A 806 43.40 8.90 13.95
N ARG A 807 42.58 8.33 14.86
CA ARG A 807 42.70 8.61 16.33
C ARG A 807 44.06 8.28 16.93
N ALA A 808 44.78 7.29 16.39
CA ALA A 808 46.04 6.77 16.94
C ALA A 808 47.30 7.26 16.20
N HIS A 809 47.15 7.84 14.99
CA HIS A 809 48.24 8.24 14.12
C HIS A 809 47.84 9.52 13.40
N HIS A 810 48.02 10.67 14.06
CA HIS A 810 47.56 11.97 13.56
C HIS A 810 48.35 12.48 12.35
N GLU A 811 49.55 11.95 12.13
CA GLU A 811 50.42 12.20 10.97
C GLU A 811 50.00 11.39 9.72
N ASP A 812 49.33 10.25 9.91
CA ASP A 812 48.75 9.41 8.83
C ASP A 812 47.41 10.00 8.32
N ALA A 813 47.35 11.32 8.13
CA ALA A 813 46.18 12.00 7.56
C ALA A 813 46.04 11.72 6.05
N PHE A 814 44.81 11.60 5.56
CA PHE A 814 44.53 11.29 4.15
C PHE A 814 43.30 12.05 3.60
N PRO A 815 43.15 12.17 2.26
CA PRO A 815 42.07 12.93 1.66
C PRO A 815 40.67 12.42 2.03
N THR A 816 39.68 13.32 2.06
CA THR A 816 38.25 12.98 2.19
C THR A 816 37.68 12.29 0.96
N SER A 817 38.32 12.43 -0.19
CA SER A 817 37.93 11.78 -1.44
C SER A 817 39.14 11.46 -2.32
N ILE A 818 39.07 10.35 -3.08
CA ILE A 818 40.15 9.87 -3.96
C ILE A 818 39.58 9.43 -5.32
N LEU A 819 40.39 9.43 -6.38
CA LEU A 819 39.98 8.92 -7.69
C LEU A 819 40.19 7.40 -7.79
N LEU A 820 39.28 6.70 -8.47
CA LEU A 820 39.53 5.32 -8.88
C LEU A 820 40.50 5.32 -10.08
N THR A 821 41.77 5.00 -9.84
CA THR A 821 42.79 4.84 -10.90
C THR A 821 42.95 3.38 -11.32
N LYS A 822 43.63 3.14 -12.45
CA LYS A 822 44.01 1.80 -12.92
C LYS A 822 44.81 1.03 -11.86
N GLU A 823 45.77 1.68 -11.19
CA GLU A 823 46.58 1.05 -10.14
C GLU A 823 45.77 0.72 -8.88
N LEU A 824 44.80 1.56 -8.50
CA LEU A 824 43.89 1.24 -7.42
C LEU A 824 42.98 0.07 -7.82
N ALA A 825 42.38 0.07 -9.00
CA ALA A 825 41.55 -1.03 -9.49
C ALA A 825 42.31 -2.36 -9.54
N TYR A 826 43.52 -2.37 -10.09
CA TYR A 826 44.41 -3.54 -10.11
C TYR A 826 44.72 -4.06 -8.68
N PHE A 827 45.04 -3.16 -7.75
CA PHE A 827 45.26 -3.52 -6.34
C PHE A 827 43.99 -4.06 -5.67
N LEU A 828 42.81 -3.48 -5.96
CA LEU A 828 41.53 -3.96 -5.44
C LEU A 828 41.18 -5.35 -6.00
N GLY A 829 41.54 -5.65 -7.25
CA GLY A 829 41.43 -6.98 -7.85
C GLY A 829 42.26 -8.01 -7.07
N TRP A 830 43.55 -7.72 -6.85
CA TRP A 830 44.45 -8.56 -6.05
C TRP A 830 44.00 -8.69 -4.59
N TYR A 831 43.46 -7.63 -3.98
CA TYR A 831 42.85 -7.74 -2.65
C TYR A 831 41.59 -8.62 -2.68
N THR A 832 40.79 -8.56 -3.74
CA THR A 832 39.59 -9.37 -3.89
C THR A 832 39.93 -10.86 -4.04
N ALA A 833 41.04 -11.20 -4.68
CA ALA A 833 41.64 -12.54 -4.62
C ALA A 833 42.25 -12.81 -3.23
N GLU A 834 43.51 -12.39 -3.00
CA GLU A 834 44.36 -12.84 -1.89
C GLU A 834 44.41 -11.89 -0.67
N GLY A 835 43.57 -10.86 -0.67
CA GLY A 835 43.57 -9.82 0.37
C GLY A 835 42.88 -10.20 1.68
N SER A 836 43.37 -9.64 2.80
CA SER A 836 42.75 -9.68 4.12
C SER A 836 43.11 -8.46 5.00
N ILE A 837 42.30 -8.17 6.03
CA ILE A 837 42.51 -7.07 6.99
C ILE A 837 42.94 -7.58 8.38
N GLY A 838 43.99 -6.97 8.95
CA GLY A 838 44.42 -7.12 10.33
C GLY A 838 43.74 -6.13 11.31
N SER A 839 43.91 -6.37 12.62
CA SER A 839 43.36 -5.51 13.68
C SER A 839 43.96 -4.11 13.66
N ARG A 840 45.30 -4.01 13.76
CA ARG A 840 46.10 -2.77 13.82
C ARG A 840 46.44 -2.23 12.43
N SER A 841 45.52 -1.53 11.75
CA SER A 841 45.71 -0.85 10.44
C SER A 841 46.49 -1.59 9.33
N GLN A 842 46.50 -2.92 9.36
CA GLN A 842 47.19 -3.76 8.38
C GLN A 842 46.24 -4.21 7.28
N VAL A 843 46.62 -3.96 6.03
CA VAL A 843 46.11 -4.66 4.84
C VAL A 843 47.19 -5.66 4.42
N ARG A 844 46.78 -6.88 4.06
CA ARG A 844 47.67 -8.01 3.78
C ARG A 844 47.29 -8.66 2.45
N LEU A 845 48.26 -9.01 1.61
CA LEU A 845 48.09 -9.93 0.48
C LEU A 845 48.91 -11.20 0.72
N HIS A 846 48.35 -12.36 0.39
CA HIS A 846 48.98 -13.68 0.57
C HIS A 846 49.33 -14.28 -0.80
N LEU A 847 50.58 -14.16 -1.21
CA LEU A 847 51.02 -14.49 -2.58
C LEU A 847 51.79 -15.82 -2.61
N GLY A 848 51.48 -16.69 -3.56
CA GLY A 848 52.20 -17.93 -3.78
C GLY A 848 53.53 -17.70 -4.53
N LYS A 849 54.40 -18.71 -4.55
CA LYS A 849 55.69 -18.65 -5.29
C LYS A 849 55.52 -18.37 -6.80
N LYS A 850 54.36 -18.67 -7.38
CA LYS A 850 54.02 -18.32 -8.78
C LYS A 850 53.82 -16.82 -9.03
N ASP A 851 53.52 -16.06 -7.98
CA ASP A 851 53.07 -14.67 -8.06
C ASP A 851 54.22 -13.65 -7.90
N ASP A 852 55.44 -14.14 -7.64
CA ASP A 852 56.65 -13.36 -7.36
C ASP A 852 56.91 -12.24 -8.38
N LYS A 853 56.69 -12.53 -9.67
CA LYS A 853 56.85 -11.60 -10.79
C LYS A 853 55.88 -10.41 -10.76
N TYR A 854 54.73 -10.53 -10.09
CA TYR A 854 53.75 -9.45 -9.97
C TYR A 854 54.03 -8.50 -8.80
N ILE A 855 54.88 -8.92 -7.85
CA ILE A 855 55.23 -8.15 -6.65
C ILE A 855 55.75 -6.74 -7.00
N PRO A 856 56.73 -6.52 -7.91
CA PRO A 856 57.25 -5.18 -8.16
C PRO A 856 56.18 -4.20 -8.71
N TYR A 857 55.22 -4.70 -9.48
CA TYR A 857 54.11 -3.88 -9.96
C TYR A 857 53.05 -3.62 -8.87
N LEU A 858 52.77 -4.60 -8.00
CA LEU A 858 51.98 -4.41 -6.79
C LEU A 858 52.60 -3.36 -5.85
N GLU A 859 53.92 -3.42 -5.60
CA GLU A 859 54.63 -2.41 -4.81
C GLU A 859 54.53 -1.01 -5.42
N LYS A 860 54.70 -0.91 -6.76
CA LYS A 860 54.50 0.34 -7.50
C LYS A 860 53.08 0.89 -7.35
N CYS A 861 52.05 0.03 -7.44
CA CYS A 861 50.65 0.41 -7.24
C CYS A 861 50.39 0.88 -5.80
N ILE A 862 50.84 0.11 -4.80
CA ILE A 862 50.68 0.44 -3.37
C ILE A 862 51.38 1.76 -3.03
N LYS A 863 52.59 1.99 -3.57
CA LYS A 863 53.34 3.24 -3.39
C LYS A 863 52.64 4.43 -4.07
N LYS A 864 52.16 4.28 -5.31
CA LYS A 864 51.47 5.35 -6.04
C LYS A 864 50.11 5.72 -5.42
N VAL A 865 49.37 4.73 -4.93
CA VAL A 865 47.98 4.93 -4.43
C VAL A 865 47.93 5.29 -2.95
N PHE A 866 48.78 4.69 -2.10
CA PHE A 866 48.71 4.86 -0.64
C PHE A 866 49.92 5.56 -0.02
N ASN A 867 50.92 5.94 -0.81
CA ASN A 867 52.20 6.53 -0.37
C ASN A 867 52.88 5.77 0.80
N LYS A 868 52.85 4.43 0.74
CA LYS A 868 53.58 3.53 1.65
C LYS A 868 54.24 2.43 0.84
N THR A 869 55.37 1.90 1.32
CA THR A 869 55.93 0.64 0.84
C THR A 869 55.37 -0.53 1.67
N PRO A 870 54.98 -1.66 1.05
CA PRO A 870 54.65 -2.86 1.81
C PRO A 870 55.93 -3.46 2.43
N LYS A 871 55.78 -4.19 3.54
CA LYS A 871 56.82 -5.09 4.04
C LYS A 871 56.54 -6.49 3.53
N ILE A 872 57.55 -7.15 2.97
CA ILE A 872 57.44 -8.54 2.49
C ILE A 872 58.13 -9.46 3.50
N TYR A 873 57.47 -10.57 3.84
CA TYR A 873 58.13 -11.71 4.48
C TYR A 873 57.65 -13.03 3.86
N VAL A 874 58.41 -14.11 4.06
CA VAL A 874 58.04 -15.47 3.66
C VAL A 874 57.61 -16.23 4.91
N ASP A 875 56.48 -16.94 4.87
CA ASP A 875 56.06 -17.79 5.98
C ASP A 875 56.58 -19.24 5.86
N ARG A 876 56.29 -20.08 6.87
CA ARG A 876 56.74 -21.48 6.93
C ARG A 876 56.21 -22.38 5.80
N ASN A 877 55.24 -21.90 5.00
CA ASN A 877 54.68 -22.61 3.85
C ASN A 877 55.19 -22.05 2.51
N ASN A 878 56.23 -21.19 2.53
CA ASN A 878 56.71 -20.41 1.38
C ASN A 878 55.68 -19.44 0.78
N VAL A 879 54.68 -18.98 1.55
CA VAL A 879 53.75 -17.93 1.10
C VAL A 879 54.34 -16.56 1.39
N ARG A 880 54.43 -15.72 0.35
CA ARG A 880 54.89 -14.33 0.46
C ARG A 880 53.76 -13.44 0.98
N ASN A 881 54.02 -12.86 2.14
CA ASN A 881 53.11 -12.07 2.93
C ASN A 881 53.44 -10.59 2.69
N LEU A 882 52.64 -9.88 1.88
CA LEU A 882 52.78 -8.43 1.62
C LEU A 882 51.96 -7.62 2.63
N TYR A 883 52.63 -6.84 3.49
CA TYR A 883 52.04 -6.19 4.66
C TYR A 883 52.09 -4.66 4.53
N ILE A 884 50.93 -4.06 4.30
CA ILE A 884 50.72 -2.62 4.20
C ILE A 884 50.21 -2.13 5.56
N HIS A 885 51.05 -1.43 6.33
CA HIS A 885 50.60 -0.74 7.54
C HIS A 885 50.14 0.67 7.17
N SER A 886 48.84 0.82 6.87
CA SER A 886 48.26 2.09 6.43
C SER A 886 46.81 2.18 6.85
N THR A 887 46.49 3.17 7.70
CA THR A 887 45.09 3.45 8.06
C THR A 887 44.31 3.95 6.85
N PHE A 888 44.95 4.69 5.93
CA PHE A 888 44.37 5.09 4.66
C PHE A 888 43.98 3.87 3.79
N ALA A 889 44.92 2.95 3.52
CA ALA A 889 44.62 1.76 2.71
C ALA A 889 43.52 0.90 3.35
N LYS A 890 43.58 0.69 4.67
CA LYS A 890 42.50 -0.03 5.39
C LYS A 890 41.16 0.69 5.27
N SER A 891 41.14 2.02 5.30
CA SER A 891 39.92 2.82 5.17
C SER A 891 39.32 2.72 3.77
N VAL A 892 40.13 2.69 2.71
CA VAL A 892 39.65 2.43 1.34
C VAL A 892 39.01 1.05 1.21
N ILE A 893 39.65 -0.02 1.73
CA ILE A 893 39.07 -1.37 1.69
C ILE A 893 37.76 -1.48 2.50
N VAL A 894 37.64 -0.76 3.61
CA VAL A 894 36.39 -0.68 4.40
C VAL A 894 35.31 0.14 3.69
N ALA A 895 35.67 1.28 3.09
CA ALA A 895 34.76 2.15 2.34
C ALA A 895 34.19 1.47 1.08
N LEU A 896 34.93 0.53 0.48
CA LEU A 896 34.51 -0.26 -0.68
C LEU A 896 33.93 -1.63 -0.33
N GLU A 897 33.64 -1.88 0.96
CA GLU A 897 32.94 -3.07 1.47
C GLU A 897 33.52 -4.43 1.03
N LEU A 898 34.81 -4.46 0.71
CA LEU A 898 35.52 -5.65 0.21
C LEU A 898 35.67 -6.78 1.24
N ASN A 899 35.25 -6.53 2.49
CA ASN A 899 35.19 -7.48 3.60
C ASN A 899 36.53 -8.18 3.94
N LYS A 900 36.49 -9.11 4.90
CA LYS A 900 37.68 -9.78 5.44
C LYS A 900 37.78 -11.25 5.06
N LYS A 901 36.68 -12.01 5.04
CA LYS A 901 36.71 -13.46 4.75
C LYS A 901 36.38 -13.69 3.27
N ALA A 902 37.01 -14.68 2.64
CA ALA A 902 36.86 -14.97 1.20
C ALA A 902 35.40 -15.21 0.74
N HIS A 903 34.51 -15.67 1.63
CA HIS A 903 33.09 -15.90 1.35
C HIS A 903 32.18 -14.69 1.63
N GLU A 904 32.75 -13.57 2.08
CA GLU A 904 32.07 -12.29 2.33
C GLU A 904 32.46 -11.21 1.30
N LYS A 905 33.53 -11.45 0.51
CA LYS A 905 33.99 -10.52 -0.52
C LYS A 905 32.92 -10.36 -1.60
N ARG A 906 32.81 -9.18 -2.22
CA ARG A 906 32.03 -8.93 -3.45
C ARG A 906 32.85 -8.10 -4.43
N VAL A 907 32.40 -7.96 -5.67
CA VAL A 907 32.89 -6.87 -6.54
C VAL A 907 32.31 -5.55 -6.00
N PRO A 908 33.13 -4.52 -5.70
CA PRO A 908 32.60 -3.24 -5.24
C PRO A 908 31.73 -2.57 -6.31
N ASP A 909 30.65 -1.94 -5.89
CA ASP A 909 29.68 -1.26 -6.77
C ASP A 909 30.35 -0.19 -7.65
N ILE A 910 31.37 0.46 -7.09
CA ILE A 910 32.20 1.46 -7.79
C ILE A 910 33.05 0.88 -8.95
N ILE A 911 33.17 -0.44 -9.08
CA ILE A 911 33.81 -1.07 -10.26
C ILE A 911 32.81 -1.19 -11.41
N PHE A 912 31.54 -1.55 -11.16
CA PHE A 912 30.50 -1.52 -12.20
C PHE A 912 30.25 -0.11 -12.72
N SER A 913 30.37 0.87 -11.83
CA SER A 913 30.31 2.30 -12.14
C SER A 913 31.45 2.80 -13.05
N ALA A 914 32.51 2.00 -13.29
CA ALA A 914 33.78 2.49 -13.83
C ALA A 914 33.89 2.36 -15.36
N PRO A 915 34.70 3.20 -16.03
CA PRO A 915 35.05 3.03 -17.43
C PRO A 915 35.69 1.66 -17.68
N GLY A 916 35.38 1.04 -18.82
CA GLY A 916 35.77 -0.33 -19.13
C GLY A 916 37.26 -0.65 -18.99
N GLU A 917 38.16 0.32 -19.22
CA GLU A 917 39.60 0.09 -18.97
C GLU A 917 39.92 -0.18 -17.50
N ILE A 918 39.22 0.47 -16.56
CA ILE A 918 39.41 0.32 -15.12
C ILE A 918 38.73 -0.98 -14.63
N GLN A 919 37.62 -1.37 -15.26
CA GLN A 919 36.98 -2.68 -15.06
C GLN A 919 37.93 -3.83 -15.46
N LEU A 920 38.61 -3.70 -16.61
CA LEU A 920 39.60 -4.67 -17.06
C LEU A 920 40.81 -4.77 -16.12
N GLU A 921 41.31 -3.67 -15.56
CA GLU A 921 42.43 -3.70 -14.60
C GLU A 921 42.04 -4.37 -13.27
N PHE A 922 40.81 -4.15 -12.78
CA PHE A 922 40.29 -4.90 -11.63
C PHE A 922 40.19 -6.40 -11.92
N LEU A 923 39.64 -6.78 -13.07
CA LEU A 923 39.56 -8.18 -13.48
C LEU A 923 40.95 -8.80 -13.67
N LYS A 924 41.91 -8.06 -14.25
CA LYS A 924 43.31 -8.45 -14.40
C LYS A 924 43.95 -8.76 -13.04
N GLY A 925 43.84 -7.84 -12.08
CA GLY A 925 44.33 -8.06 -10.71
C GLY A 925 43.68 -9.27 -10.01
N TYR A 926 42.37 -9.49 -10.23
CA TYR A 926 41.67 -10.65 -9.66
C TYR A 926 42.13 -11.98 -10.28
N PHE A 927 42.17 -12.06 -11.61
CA PHE A 927 42.53 -13.29 -12.33
C PHE A 927 44.00 -13.67 -12.16
N LEU A 928 44.94 -12.73 -12.03
CA LEU A 928 46.35 -13.09 -11.79
C LEU A 928 46.54 -13.77 -10.41
N GLY A 929 45.72 -13.42 -9.41
CA GLY A 929 45.67 -14.09 -8.10
C GLY A 929 44.93 -15.43 -8.12
N ASP A 930 43.60 -15.39 -8.20
CA ASP A 930 42.68 -16.56 -8.06
C ASP A 930 42.45 -17.33 -9.38
N GLY A 931 43.07 -16.89 -10.47
CA GLY A 931 42.87 -17.48 -11.79
C GLY A 931 43.85 -18.57 -12.18
N THR A 932 43.48 -19.30 -13.23
CA THR A 932 44.25 -20.36 -13.88
C THR A 932 43.99 -20.30 -15.38
N LEU A 933 45.02 -20.00 -16.15
CA LEU A 933 45.02 -20.03 -17.61
C LEU A 933 45.47 -21.40 -18.13
N THR A 934 44.82 -21.88 -19.17
CA THR A 934 45.23 -23.00 -20.02
C THR A 934 45.15 -22.58 -21.48
N LYS A 935 45.74 -23.37 -22.40
CA LYS A 935 45.79 -23.11 -23.86
C LYS A 935 44.47 -22.64 -24.49
N SER A 936 43.31 -23.03 -23.95
CA SER A 936 41.99 -22.71 -24.53
C SER A 936 40.95 -22.19 -23.52
N SER A 937 41.34 -21.91 -22.27
CA SER A 937 40.42 -21.39 -21.25
C SER A 937 41.11 -20.61 -20.13
N LEU A 938 40.49 -19.52 -19.67
CA LEU A 938 40.82 -18.85 -18.40
C LEU A 938 39.74 -19.18 -17.36
N SER A 939 40.12 -19.50 -16.12
CA SER A 939 39.16 -19.86 -15.06
C SER A 939 39.58 -19.34 -13.68
N CYS A 940 38.63 -19.19 -12.75
CA CYS A 940 38.86 -18.78 -11.34
C CYS A 940 37.87 -19.52 -10.39
N SER A 941 38.01 -19.46 -9.06
CA SER A 941 37.21 -20.33 -8.15
C SER A 941 37.01 -19.77 -6.74
N THR A 942 35.93 -19.01 -6.53
CA THR A 942 35.63 -18.35 -5.25
C THR A 942 34.68 -19.16 -4.33
N THR A 943 34.62 -18.78 -3.05
CA THR A 943 33.61 -19.26 -2.08
C THR A 943 32.55 -18.22 -1.73
N SER A 944 32.64 -17.01 -2.29
CA SER A 944 31.56 -15.99 -2.20
C SER A 944 30.62 -16.10 -3.39
N LYS A 945 29.31 -16.14 -3.12
CA LYS A 945 28.26 -16.13 -4.13
C LYS A 945 28.15 -14.76 -4.82
N ASP A 946 28.29 -13.68 -4.05
CA ASP A 946 28.11 -12.30 -4.53
C ASP A 946 29.31 -11.85 -5.38
N LEU A 947 30.53 -12.30 -5.04
CA LEU A 947 31.72 -12.14 -5.87
C LEU A 947 31.60 -12.93 -7.19
N TYR A 948 31.08 -14.16 -7.13
CA TYR A 948 30.83 -14.99 -8.31
C TYR A 948 29.85 -14.30 -9.29
N HIS A 949 28.70 -13.82 -8.80
CA HIS A 949 27.75 -13.10 -9.64
C HIS A 949 28.34 -11.77 -10.14
N GLY A 950 29.05 -11.04 -9.29
CA GLY A 950 29.61 -9.74 -9.64
C GLY A 950 30.67 -9.82 -10.75
N ILE A 951 31.63 -10.75 -10.65
CA ILE A 951 32.64 -10.98 -11.72
C ILE A 951 31.95 -11.37 -13.02
N ARG A 952 30.88 -12.17 -12.94
CA ARG A 952 30.10 -12.64 -14.09
C ARG A 952 29.34 -11.51 -14.79
N TYR A 953 28.75 -10.58 -14.03
CA TYR A 953 28.14 -9.37 -14.59
C TYR A 953 29.18 -8.41 -15.18
N LEU A 954 30.32 -8.20 -14.52
CA LEU A 954 31.39 -7.31 -14.99
C LEU A 954 32.00 -7.83 -16.31
N LEU A 955 32.20 -9.15 -16.43
CA LEU A 955 32.55 -9.79 -17.70
C LEU A 955 31.45 -9.68 -18.77
N GLY A 956 30.17 -9.62 -18.35
CA GLY A 956 29.03 -9.33 -19.22
C GLY A 956 29.03 -7.91 -19.81
N MET A 957 29.51 -6.92 -19.07
CA MET A 957 29.72 -5.54 -19.58
C MET A 957 30.77 -5.50 -20.70
N HIS A 958 31.79 -6.37 -20.63
CA HIS A 958 32.76 -6.58 -21.72
C HIS A 958 32.28 -7.55 -22.82
N GLY A 959 31.04 -8.04 -22.71
CA GLY A 959 30.45 -8.98 -23.66
C GLY A 959 31.15 -10.35 -23.71
N ILE A 960 31.46 -10.90 -22.53
CA ILE A 960 32.14 -12.19 -22.33
C ILE A 960 31.20 -13.19 -21.63
N PHE A 961 30.95 -14.31 -22.30
CA PHE A 961 30.15 -15.43 -21.80
C PHE A 961 31.04 -16.41 -21.02
N THR A 962 31.06 -16.25 -19.70
CA THR A 962 31.56 -17.28 -18.79
C THR A 962 30.62 -18.49 -18.77
N SER A 963 31.19 -19.70 -18.82
CA SER A 963 30.56 -20.88 -18.23
C SER A 963 30.82 -20.91 -16.72
N SER A 964 29.95 -21.54 -15.94
CA SER A 964 30.13 -21.67 -14.48
C SER A 964 29.98 -23.11 -13.98
N TYR A 965 30.49 -23.40 -12.78
CA TYR A 965 30.33 -24.70 -12.13
C TYR A 965 30.28 -24.53 -10.60
N THR A 966 29.34 -25.19 -9.94
CA THR A 966 29.20 -25.15 -8.48
C THR A 966 29.60 -26.50 -7.89
N TYR A 967 30.67 -26.52 -7.09
CA TYR A 967 31.14 -27.69 -6.36
C TYR A 967 30.66 -27.64 -4.91
N VAL A 968 29.85 -28.62 -4.49
CA VAL A 968 29.43 -28.81 -3.10
C VAL A 968 30.27 -29.94 -2.50
N PRO A 969 31.19 -29.67 -1.54
CA PRO A 969 32.07 -30.69 -1.00
C PRO A 969 31.33 -31.64 -0.05
N ASN A 970 31.37 -32.96 -0.34
CA ASN A 970 30.97 -33.98 0.62
C ASN A 970 32.13 -34.25 1.60
N VAL A 971 31.95 -33.81 2.86
CA VAL A 971 33.00 -33.88 3.91
C VAL A 971 33.13 -35.30 4.49
N GLU A 972 32.05 -36.09 4.51
CA GLU A 972 32.06 -37.47 5.04
C GLU A 972 32.82 -38.40 4.10
N LYS A 973 32.57 -38.29 2.79
CA LYS A 973 33.29 -39.07 1.77
C LYS A 973 34.77 -38.68 1.67
N GLN A 974 35.14 -37.44 2.00
CA GLN A 974 36.54 -37.03 2.15
C GLN A 974 37.21 -37.69 3.37
N LYS A 975 36.51 -37.83 4.50
CA LYS A 975 37.02 -38.55 5.69
C LYS A 975 37.21 -40.05 5.43
N GLN A 976 36.29 -40.70 4.72
CA GLN A 976 36.33 -42.15 4.45
C GLN A 976 37.50 -42.56 3.54
N ASN A 977 37.95 -41.68 2.64
CA ASN A 977 39.05 -41.95 1.73
C ASN A 977 40.44 -41.59 2.31
N GLU A 978 40.58 -41.47 3.64
CA GLU A 978 41.77 -40.98 4.37
C GLU A 978 42.36 -39.64 3.85
N SER A 979 41.56 -38.90 3.07
CA SER A 979 42.03 -37.79 2.25
C SER A 979 42.01 -36.50 3.05
N LYS A 980 43.08 -35.71 2.95
CA LYS A 980 43.20 -34.39 3.60
C LYS A 980 42.04 -33.49 3.14
N ILE A 981 41.13 -33.13 4.05
CA ILE A 981 39.87 -32.43 3.73
C ILE A 981 40.17 -31.13 2.95
N ILE A 982 39.70 -31.06 1.71
CA ILE A 982 40.10 -30.06 0.72
C ILE A 982 39.29 -28.77 0.86
N SER A 983 37.98 -28.89 1.12
CA SER A 983 37.09 -27.77 1.44
C SER A 983 35.89 -28.24 2.25
N LYS A 984 35.41 -27.36 3.14
CA LYS A 984 34.13 -27.49 3.86
C LYS A 984 33.02 -26.56 3.34
N LYS A 985 33.30 -25.75 2.31
CA LYS A 985 32.37 -24.76 1.74
C LYS A 985 32.18 -24.96 0.24
N THR A 986 30.97 -24.68 -0.22
CA THR A 986 30.61 -24.60 -1.64
C THR A 986 31.55 -23.65 -2.39
N GLN A 987 32.04 -24.10 -3.54
CA GLN A 987 32.91 -23.32 -4.43
C GLN A 987 32.20 -23.03 -5.75
N TYR A 988 32.36 -21.81 -6.25
CA TYR A 988 31.80 -21.32 -7.50
C TYR A 988 32.96 -21.04 -8.47
N ARG A 989 33.06 -21.86 -9.51
CA ARG A 989 34.06 -21.73 -10.58
C ARG A 989 33.45 -21.00 -11.76
N LEU A 990 34.20 -20.07 -12.34
CA LEU A 990 33.91 -19.45 -13.64
C LEU A 990 34.99 -19.88 -14.63
N SER A 991 34.62 -20.14 -15.88
CA SER A 991 35.53 -20.50 -16.98
C SER A 991 35.13 -19.80 -18.28
N ILE A 992 36.03 -18.98 -18.82
CA ILE A 992 35.95 -18.32 -20.12
C ILE A 992 36.62 -19.23 -21.15
N THR A 993 35.92 -19.54 -22.24
CA THR A 993 36.36 -20.52 -23.24
C THR A 993 36.09 -20.04 -24.66
N GLY A 994 37.00 -20.38 -25.59
CA GLY A 994 36.85 -20.08 -27.03
C GLY A 994 37.63 -18.83 -27.47
N LYS A 995 38.10 -18.86 -28.72
CA LYS A 995 39.11 -17.93 -29.24
C LYS A 995 38.68 -16.46 -29.20
N GLU A 996 37.51 -16.14 -29.72
CA GLU A 996 36.98 -14.77 -29.74
C GLU A 996 36.81 -14.18 -28.35
N GLN A 997 36.42 -15.01 -27.37
CA GLN A 997 36.27 -14.58 -25.99
C GLN A 997 37.63 -14.26 -25.37
N LEU A 998 38.61 -15.14 -25.57
CA LEU A 998 39.97 -14.93 -25.07
C LEU A 998 40.64 -13.72 -25.74
N ARG A 999 40.47 -13.53 -27.06
CA ARG A 999 40.98 -12.35 -27.79
C ARG A 999 40.46 -11.04 -27.20
N ARG A 1000 39.16 -10.97 -26.89
CA ARG A 1000 38.53 -9.78 -26.27
C ARG A 1000 39.08 -9.44 -24.88
N ILE A 1001 39.65 -10.41 -24.16
CA ILE A 1001 40.24 -10.22 -22.82
C ILE A 1001 41.74 -10.50 -22.77
N GLU A 1002 42.47 -10.33 -23.87
CA GLU A 1002 43.93 -10.56 -23.91
C GLU A 1002 44.67 -9.80 -22.80
N LYS A 1003 44.28 -8.53 -22.57
CA LYS A 1003 44.78 -7.69 -21.46
C LYS A 1003 44.66 -8.33 -20.06
N ILE A 1004 43.73 -9.27 -19.84
CA ILE A 1004 43.54 -9.95 -18.55
C ILE A 1004 44.53 -11.13 -18.38
N TRP A 1005 44.87 -11.84 -19.46
CA TRP A 1005 45.62 -13.10 -19.39
C TRP A 1005 47.01 -13.10 -20.05
N GLU A 1006 47.40 -12.03 -20.74
CA GLU A 1006 48.72 -11.85 -21.37
C GLU A 1006 49.90 -12.11 -20.42
N ASP A 1007 49.77 -11.75 -19.14
CA ASP A 1007 50.84 -11.83 -18.11
C ASP A 1007 50.95 -13.20 -17.39
N PHE A 1008 50.16 -14.20 -17.78
CA PHE A 1008 50.26 -15.58 -17.26
C PHE A 1008 51.42 -16.35 -17.92
N ASP A 1009 52.03 -17.30 -17.19
CA ASP A 1009 53.16 -18.13 -17.67
C ASP A 1009 52.81 -19.08 -18.84
N GLN A 1010 51.51 -19.19 -19.17
CA GLN A 1010 51.00 -20.00 -20.28
C GLN A 1010 50.32 -19.16 -21.38
N SER A 1011 50.51 -17.83 -21.37
CA SER A 1011 49.86 -16.92 -22.32
C SER A 1011 50.26 -17.20 -23.77
N GLU A 1012 51.53 -17.50 -24.06
CA GLU A 1012 51.99 -17.81 -25.44
C GLU A 1012 51.26 -18.99 -26.08
N LYS A 1013 50.99 -20.06 -25.32
CA LYS A 1013 50.18 -21.20 -25.82
C LYS A 1013 48.74 -20.80 -26.14
N THR A 1014 48.25 -19.75 -25.49
CA THR A 1014 46.91 -19.17 -25.68
C THR A 1014 46.88 -18.20 -26.86
N LYS A 1015 47.92 -17.37 -27.04
CA LYS A 1015 48.12 -16.55 -28.26
C LYS A 1015 48.17 -17.44 -29.51
N GLU A 1016 48.98 -18.51 -29.47
CA GLU A 1016 49.09 -19.53 -30.53
C GLU A 1016 47.79 -20.34 -30.76
N TYR A 1017 46.86 -20.35 -29.81
CA TYR A 1017 45.52 -20.91 -29.99
C TYR A 1017 44.54 -19.89 -30.60
N VAL A 1018 44.58 -18.63 -30.15
CA VAL A 1018 43.70 -17.53 -30.56
C VAL A 1018 44.00 -17.03 -31.98
N SER A 1019 45.24 -17.13 -32.44
CA SER A 1019 45.67 -16.72 -33.80
C SER A 1019 45.24 -17.66 -34.93
N LYS A 1020 44.76 -18.88 -34.62
CA LYS A 1020 44.44 -19.89 -35.65
C LYS A 1020 43.00 -19.75 -36.16
N ASN A 1021 42.82 -19.55 -37.47
CA ASN A 1021 41.55 -19.21 -38.14
C ASN A 1021 40.36 -20.20 -38.02
N PHE A 1022 40.49 -21.31 -37.30
CA PHE A 1022 39.37 -22.25 -37.11
C PHE A 1022 38.40 -21.80 -35.99
N THR A 1023 37.29 -21.19 -36.36
CA THR A 1023 36.15 -20.86 -35.48
C THR A 1023 35.23 -22.07 -35.31
N LYS A 1024 35.09 -22.56 -34.06
CA LYS A 1024 34.03 -23.50 -33.71
C LYS A 1024 32.79 -22.70 -33.33
N ASN A 1025 31.68 -22.86 -34.04
CA ASN A 1025 30.44 -22.10 -33.81
C ASN A 1025 30.02 -22.15 -32.33
N LEU A 1026 29.83 -20.98 -31.73
CA LEU A 1026 29.23 -20.83 -30.41
C LEU A 1026 27.77 -21.29 -30.49
N GLN A 1027 27.25 -21.95 -29.45
CA GLN A 1027 25.88 -22.50 -29.44
C GLN A 1027 24.81 -21.44 -29.09
N LEU A 1028 25.05 -20.20 -29.49
CA LEU A 1028 24.14 -19.06 -29.34
C LEU A 1028 23.69 -18.57 -30.71
N LYS A 1029 22.48 -18.01 -30.80
CA LYS A 1029 22.04 -17.25 -31.97
C LYS A 1029 22.31 -15.77 -31.70
N ALA A 1030 22.86 -15.04 -32.66
CA ALA A 1030 22.88 -13.57 -32.59
C ALA A 1030 21.46 -13.06 -32.83
N ILE A 1031 21.07 -12.00 -32.12
CA ILE A 1031 19.82 -11.26 -32.36
C ILE A 1031 20.18 -9.84 -32.83
N SER A 1032 21.07 -9.16 -32.10
CA SER A 1032 21.56 -7.81 -32.44
C SER A 1032 23.04 -7.63 -32.08
N GLU A 1033 23.54 -6.38 -32.05
CA GLU A 1033 24.83 -6.09 -31.42
C GLU A 1033 24.80 -6.47 -29.92
N ASP A 1034 23.74 -6.09 -29.20
CA ASP A 1034 23.66 -6.20 -27.74
C ASP A 1034 22.85 -7.40 -27.22
N LEU A 1035 22.10 -8.13 -28.05
CA LEU A 1035 21.29 -9.29 -27.65
C LEU A 1035 21.71 -10.59 -28.34
N VAL A 1036 21.60 -11.69 -27.60
CA VAL A 1036 21.75 -13.07 -28.09
C VAL A 1036 20.66 -13.98 -27.54
N ALA A 1037 20.37 -15.04 -28.29
CA ALA A 1037 19.57 -16.15 -27.83
C ALA A 1037 20.47 -17.28 -27.33
N LEU A 1038 20.35 -17.63 -26.05
CA LEU A 1038 21.11 -18.69 -25.40
C LEU A 1038 20.24 -19.94 -25.26
N LYS A 1039 20.74 -21.10 -25.68
CA LYS A 1039 19.97 -22.35 -25.57
C LYS A 1039 19.76 -22.75 -24.10
N VAL A 1040 18.53 -23.07 -23.72
CA VAL A 1040 18.15 -23.57 -22.41
C VAL A 1040 18.66 -25.01 -22.27
N LYS A 1041 19.47 -25.24 -21.24
CA LYS A 1041 20.15 -26.51 -20.93
C LYS A 1041 19.36 -27.35 -19.94
N ASP A 1042 18.68 -26.69 -19.01
CA ASP A 1042 17.98 -27.28 -17.88
C ASP A 1042 16.98 -26.26 -17.30
N VAL A 1043 15.92 -26.69 -16.64
CA VAL A 1043 14.95 -25.80 -15.94
C VAL A 1043 14.54 -26.49 -14.65
N LYS A 1044 14.70 -25.81 -13.51
CA LYS A 1044 14.50 -26.41 -12.18
C LYS A 1044 13.47 -25.67 -11.36
N LYS A 1045 12.47 -26.41 -10.88
CA LYS A 1045 11.47 -25.96 -9.90
C LYS A 1045 12.15 -25.92 -8.51
N ILE A 1046 12.36 -24.74 -7.93
CA ILE A 1046 13.10 -24.50 -6.67
C ILE A 1046 12.14 -23.98 -5.58
N PRO A 1047 11.88 -24.74 -4.49
CA PRO A 1047 11.03 -24.32 -3.37
C PRO A 1047 11.34 -22.93 -2.80
N PHE A 1048 10.34 -22.05 -2.71
CA PHE A 1048 10.56 -20.61 -2.47
C PHE A 1048 9.41 -19.88 -1.75
N GLU A 1049 9.71 -18.85 -0.93
CA GLU A 1049 8.72 -18.13 -0.11
C GLU A 1049 9.09 -16.67 0.26
N GLY A 1050 8.11 -15.78 0.21
CA GLY A 1050 8.16 -14.38 0.68
C GLY A 1050 7.80 -13.36 -0.41
N ASN A 1051 8.16 -12.08 -0.25
CA ASN A 1051 7.75 -11.02 -1.18
C ASN A 1051 8.51 -11.03 -2.53
N VAL A 1052 7.88 -11.30 -3.69
CA VAL A 1052 8.51 -11.09 -5.01
C VAL A 1052 8.79 -9.61 -5.20
N TYR A 1053 9.65 -9.33 -6.17
CA TYR A 1053 10.14 -8.00 -6.46
C TYR A 1053 10.18 -7.79 -7.96
N ASP A 1054 9.58 -6.70 -8.41
CA ASP A 1054 9.50 -6.36 -9.82
C ASP A 1054 9.58 -4.84 -10.03
N PHE A 1055 9.94 -4.44 -11.24
CA PHE A 1055 9.97 -3.04 -11.65
C PHE A 1055 8.83 -2.79 -12.64
N SER A 1056 8.26 -1.57 -12.64
CA SER A 1056 7.72 -0.99 -13.88
C SER A 1056 8.79 -0.09 -14.46
N VAL A 1057 8.98 -0.15 -15.78
CA VAL A 1057 10.11 0.44 -16.48
C VAL A 1057 9.60 1.21 -17.68
N GLU A 1058 10.02 2.46 -17.79
CA GLU A 1058 9.54 3.36 -18.83
C GLU A 1058 9.81 2.82 -20.26
N SER A 1059 8.90 3.18 -21.17
CA SER A 1059 8.75 2.74 -22.57
C SER A 1059 8.64 1.23 -22.84
N ASP A 1060 9.54 0.39 -22.33
CA ASP A 1060 9.73 -0.98 -22.82
C ASP A 1060 9.28 -2.09 -21.85
N GLU A 1061 8.83 -1.73 -20.63
CA GLU A 1061 8.32 -2.62 -19.56
C GLU A 1061 9.06 -3.98 -19.43
N ASN A 1062 10.39 -3.93 -19.43
CA ASN A 1062 11.28 -5.08 -19.20
C ASN A 1062 12.54 -4.74 -18.44
N PHE A 1063 13.24 -5.76 -17.92
CA PHE A 1063 14.50 -5.62 -17.20
C PHE A 1063 15.42 -6.85 -17.32
N ILE A 1064 16.67 -6.69 -16.87
CA ILE A 1064 17.73 -7.70 -16.95
C ILE A 1064 18.14 -8.13 -15.53
N CYS A 1065 17.82 -9.37 -15.17
CA CYS A 1065 18.08 -9.94 -13.85
C CYS A 1065 18.69 -11.36 -13.92
N GLY A 1066 18.99 -11.95 -12.76
CA GLY A 1066 19.49 -13.32 -12.64
C GLY A 1066 21.02 -13.50 -12.69
N ASP A 1067 21.49 -14.74 -12.57
CA ASP A 1067 22.91 -15.13 -12.59
C ASP A 1067 23.60 -14.88 -13.94
N GLY A 1068 24.01 -13.63 -14.17
CA GLY A 1068 24.69 -13.17 -15.38
C GLY A 1068 23.76 -12.54 -16.44
N GLY A 1069 22.55 -12.15 -16.06
CA GLY A 1069 21.62 -11.39 -16.90
C GLY A 1069 20.84 -12.23 -17.93
N ILE A 1070 19.52 -12.27 -17.77
CA ILE A 1070 18.51 -12.77 -18.70
C ILE A 1070 17.43 -11.69 -18.85
N CYS A 1071 16.88 -11.52 -20.06
CA CYS A 1071 15.85 -10.51 -20.31
C CYS A 1071 14.47 -11.02 -19.85
N CYS A 1072 13.85 -10.28 -18.94
CA CYS A 1072 12.61 -10.61 -18.25
C CYS A 1072 11.58 -9.49 -18.46
N HIS A 1073 10.31 -9.86 -18.65
CA HIS A 1073 9.22 -8.89 -18.81
C HIS A 1073 8.68 -8.49 -17.44
N ASN A 1074 8.29 -7.24 -17.26
CA ASN A 1074 7.70 -6.77 -16.01
C ASN A 1074 6.38 -7.53 -15.78
N THR A 1075 6.19 -8.17 -14.62
CA THR A 1075 4.94 -8.89 -14.36
C THR A 1075 3.85 -7.88 -14.08
N ASP A 1076 2.74 -7.97 -14.81
CA ASP A 1076 1.52 -7.17 -14.56
C ASP A 1076 0.80 -7.72 -13.30
N ALA A 1077 1.47 -7.55 -12.15
CA ALA A 1077 1.35 -8.22 -10.84
C ALA A 1077 1.56 -9.75 -10.82
N ASP A 1078 1.95 -10.32 -9.69
CA ASP A 1078 1.89 -11.77 -9.43
C ASP A 1078 1.46 -12.11 -7.98
N VAL A 1079 0.30 -11.58 -7.57
CA VAL A 1079 -0.32 -11.89 -6.26
C VAL A 1079 -1.19 -13.16 -6.39
N ASP A 1080 -0.86 -14.06 -7.32
CA ASP A 1080 -1.92 -14.69 -8.11
C ASP A 1080 -2.76 -15.74 -7.39
N GLY A 1081 -2.26 -16.35 -6.31
CA GLY A 1081 -3.11 -17.10 -5.37
C GLY A 1081 -4.27 -16.27 -4.80
N ALA A 1082 -3.97 -15.14 -4.15
CA ALA A 1082 -4.99 -14.29 -3.55
C ALA A 1082 -5.71 -13.41 -4.58
N HIS A 1083 -5.04 -13.04 -5.68
CA HIS A 1083 -5.62 -12.22 -6.73
C HIS A 1083 -6.54 -13.02 -7.64
N ILE A 1084 -6.18 -14.23 -8.08
CA ILE A 1084 -7.10 -15.13 -8.80
C ILE A 1084 -8.19 -15.64 -7.86
N MET A 1085 -7.91 -15.91 -6.58
CA MET A 1085 -8.97 -16.14 -5.60
C MET A 1085 -9.95 -14.96 -5.55
N THR A 1086 -9.48 -13.71 -5.57
CA THR A 1086 -10.37 -12.53 -5.57
C THR A 1086 -11.10 -12.32 -6.90
N LEU A 1087 -10.46 -12.57 -8.03
CA LEU A 1087 -11.08 -12.52 -9.36
C LEU A 1087 -12.11 -13.65 -9.54
N LEU A 1088 -11.91 -14.80 -8.90
CA LEU A 1088 -12.89 -15.88 -8.81
C LEU A 1088 -14.00 -15.54 -7.82
N LEU A 1089 -13.71 -14.96 -6.64
CA LEU A 1089 -14.72 -14.51 -5.67
C LEU A 1089 -15.68 -13.51 -6.31
N THR A 1090 -15.16 -12.46 -6.95
CA THR A 1090 -15.97 -11.46 -7.67
C THR A 1090 -16.71 -12.07 -8.87
N PHE A 1091 -16.13 -13.06 -9.58
CA PHE A 1091 -16.86 -13.83 -10.60
C PHE A 1091 -18.03 -14.64 -10.03
N PHE A 1092 -17.80 -15.43 -8.97
CA PHE A 1092 -18.83 -16.23 -8.33
C PHE A 1092 -19.91 -15.34 -7.72
N TYR A 1093 -19.54 -14.30 -6.99
CA TYR A 1093 -20.46 -13.35 -6.37
C TYR A 1093 -21.33 -12.60 -7.39
N ARG A 1094 -20.77 -12.24 -8.55
CA ARG A 1094 -21.48 -11.42 -9.56
C ARG A 1094 -22.25 -12.22 -10.62
N TYR A 1095 -21.94 -13.49 -10.86
CA TYR A 1095 -22.61 -14.31 -11.89
C TYR A 1095 -23.18 -15.66 -11.43
N MET A 1096 -22.78 -16.17 -10.26
CA MET A 1096 -23.18 -17.47 -9.72
C MET A 1096 -23.46 -17.40 -8.21
N ARG A 1097 -23.94 -16.24 -7.73
CA ARG A 1097 -24.13 -15.90 -6.31
C ARG A 1097 -24.79 -17.02 -5.47
N PRO A 1098 -25.83 -17.72 -5.95
CA PRO A 1098 -26.46 -18.80 -5.19
C PRO A 1098 -25.50 -19.94 -4.79
N LEU A 1099 -24.42 -20.19 -5.55
CA LEU A 1099 -23.43 -21.21 -5.19
C LEU A 1099 -22.62 -20.86 -3.94
N ILE A 1100 -22.45 -19.56 -3.64
CA ILE A 1100 -21.84 -19.10 -2.38
C ILE A 1100 -22.88 -19.19 -1.26
N GLU A 1101 -24.10 -18.72 -1.51
CA GLU A 1101 -25.19 -18.66 -0.51
C GLU A 1101 -25.59 -20.04 0.00
N ILE A 1102 -25.58 -21.08 -0.85
CA ILE A 1102 -25.82 -22.48 -0.45
C ILE A 1102 -24.54 -23.23 0.00
N GLY A 1103 -23.38 -22.56 0.05
CA GLY A 1103 -22.14 -23.14 0.59
C GLY A 1103 -21.43 -24.17 -0.29
N LYS A 1104 -21.50 -24.06 -1.63
CA LYS A 1104 -20.82 -24.98 -2.57
C LYS A 1104 -19.42 -24.51 -3.03
N VAL A 1105 -18.96 -23.31 -2.64
CA VAL A 1105 -17.62 -22.80 -2.97
C VAL A 1105 -16.71 -22.76 -1.73
N TYR A 1106 -15.47 -23.20 -1.88
CA TYR A 1106 -14.48 -23.41 -0.83
C TYR A 1106 -13.09 -22.96 -1.30
N VAL A 1107 -12.15 -22.81 -0.36
CA VAL A 1107 -10.70 -22.65 -0.59
C VAL A 1107 -9.98 -23.78 0.15
N ALA A 1108 -9.05 -24.45 -0.52
CA ALA A 1108 -8.21 -25.46 0.13
C ALA A 1108 -7.01 -24.78 0.78
N VAL A 1109 -6.91 -24.93 2.10
CA VAL A 1109 -5.83 -24.35 2.89
C VAL A 1109 -4.80 -25.45 3.17
N PRO A 1110 -3.59 -25.40 2.61
CA PRO A 1110 -2.54 -26.36 2.91
C PRO A 1110 -1.95 -26.08 4.31
N PRO A 1111 -1.51 -27.11 5.05
CA PRO A 1111 -0.72 -26.92 6.26
C PRO A 1111 0.61 -26.24 5.93
N LEU A 1112 0.97 -25.22 6.71
CA LEU A 1112 2.22 -24.48 6.56
C LEU A 1112 3.46 -25.33 6.90
N PHE A 1113 3.30 -26.38 7.72
CA PHE A 1113 4.42 -27.24 8.14
C PHE A 1113 4.07 -28.73 8.17
N ARG A 1114 5.13 -29.55 8.16
CA ARG A 1114 5.15 -30.95 8.58
C ARG A 1114 6.32 -31.16 9.53
N VAL A 1115 6.01 -31.55 10.76
CA VAL A 1115 6.99 -31.99 11.76
C VAL A 1115 7.13 -33.51 11.63
N TYR A 1116 8.36 -34.01 11.53
CA TYR A 1116 8.64 -35.45 11.38
C TYR A 1116 9.95 -35.86 12.05
N LEU A 1117 10.08 -37.15 12.37
CA LEU A 1117 11.31 -37.71 12.90
C LEU A 1117 12.15 -38.32 11.77
N ASN A 1118 13.45 -38.01 11.73
CA ASN A 1118 14.36 -38.62 10.76
C ASN A 1118 14.74 -40.06 11.14
N ARG A 1119 14.61 -40.45 12.42
CA ARG A 1119 14.85 -41.79 12.97
C ARG A 1119 13.99 -41.98 14.23
N GLY A 1120 13.44 -43.19 14.39
CA GLY A 1120 12.54 -43.53 15.49
C GLY A 1120 11.06 -43.24 15.18
N THR A 1121 10.22 -43.39 16.20
CA THR A 1121 8.77 -43.10 16.18
C THR A 1121 8.35 -42.43 17.49
N SER A 1122 7.26 -41.68 17.47
CA SER A 1122 6.63 -41.09 18.66
C SER A 1122 5.12 -41.23 18.58
N GLU A 1123 4.48 -41.54 19.72
CA GLU A 1123 3.02 -41.62 19.79
C GLU A 1123 2.35 -40.23 19.82
N LEU A 1124 3.15 -39.17 20.00
CA LEU A 1124 2.75 -37.77 19.88
C LEU A 1124 2.67 -37.26 18.43
N LEU A 1125 2.88 -38.14 17.44
CA LEU A 1125 2.77 -37.80 16.02
C LEU A 1125 1.68 -38.66 15.37
N ALA A 1126 0.74 -38.02 14.67
CA ALA A 1126 -0.43 -38.65 14.07
C ALA A 1126 -0.14 -39.97 13.30
N GLU A 1127 0.90 -40.03 12.47
CA GLU A 1127 1.31 -41.26 11.77
C GLU A 1127 2.49 -42.00 12.42
N LYS A 1128 2.71 -41.82 13.72
CA LYS A 1128 3.88 -42.27 14.52
C LYS A 1128 5.26 -41.78 14.04
N LYS A 1129 5.35 -41.18 12.84
CA LYS A 1129 6.58 -40.65 12.22
C LYS A 1129 6.48 -39.18 11.83
N HIS A 1130 5.27 -38.67 11.57
CA HIS A 1130 5.05 -37.29 11.16
C HIS A 1130 3.65 -36.78 11.50
N GLN A 1131 3.51 -35.45 11.44
CA GLN A 1131 2.26 -34.70 11.61
C GLN A 1131 2.37 -33.38 10.85
N TYR A 1132 1.23 -32.87 10.40
CA TYR A 1132 1.10 -31.57 9.72
C TYR A 1132 0.63 -30.50 10.71
N CYS A 1133 1.00 -29.24 10.47
CA CYS A 1133 0.65 -28.09 11.30
C CYS A 1133 0.24 -26.91 10.40
N TYR A 1134 -0.85 -26.25 10.74
CA TYR A 1134 -1.46 -25.17 9.97
C TYR A 1134 -1.03 -23.77 10.46
N THR A 1135 -0.54 -23.67 11.70
CA THR A 1135 0.06 -22.44 12.26
C THR A 1135 1.52 -22.64 12.70
N GLU A 1136 2.24 -21.53 12.90
CA GLU A 1136 3.58 -21.54 13.52
C GLU A 1136 3.52 -22.00 14.99
N GLN A 1137 2.44 -21.69 15.71
CA GLN A 1137 2.25 -22.05 17.10
C GLN A 1137 2.06 -23.57 17.27
N GLU A 1138 1.21 -24.21 16.46
CA GLU A 1138 1.08 -25.68 16.45
C GLU A 1138 2.42 -26.39 16.22
N ARG A 1139 3.24 -25.85 15.30
CA ARG A 1139 4.59 -26.36 15.02
C ARG A 1139 5.46 -26.29 16.28
N ASP A 1140 5.54 -25.13 16.92
CA ASP A 1140 6.47 -24.92 18.03
C ASP A 1140 6.01 -25.61 19.32
N GLU A 1141 4.71 -25.69 19.58
CA GLU A 1141 4.15 -26.53 20.63
C GLU A 1141 4.45 -28.02 20.40
N LEU A 1142 4.26 -28.53 19.18
CA LEU A 1142 4.52 -29.93 18.85
C LEU A 1142 6.01 -30.26 18.96
N VAL A 1143 6.89 -29.39 18.47
CA VAL A 1143 8.35 -29.53 18.64
C VAL A 1143 8.73 -29.54 20.12
N SER A 1144 8.16 -28.64 20.94
CA SER A 1144 8.43 -28.57 22.38
C SER A 1144 7.97 -29.85 23.10
N LYS A 1145 6.73 -30.29 22.88
CA LYS A 1145 6.15 -31.52 23.45
C LYS A 1145 6.97 -32.77 23.10
N LEU A 1146 7.55 -32.84 21.89
CA LEU A 1146 8.46 -33.93 21.51
C LEU A 1146 9.78 -33.90 22.28
N VAL A 1147 10.38 -32.73 22.49
CA VAL A 1147 11.63 -32.56 23.25
C VAL A 1147 11.43 -32.85 24.74
N GLU A 1148 10.32 -32.39 25.32
CA GLU A 1148 9.92 -32.69 26.71
C GLU A 1148 9.75 -34.20 26.95
N ASN A 1149 9.22 -34.93 25.97
CA ASN A 1149 9.12 -36.40 25.99
C ASN A 1149 10.43 -37.10 25.59
N GLY A 1150 11.58 -36.46 25.80
CA GLY A 1150 12.92 -37.04 25.67
C GLY A 1150 13.40 -37.25 24.23
N ILE A 1151 12.69 -36.74 23.22
CA ILE A 1151 13.15 -36.86 21.83
C ILE A 1151 14.15 -35.76 21.51
N ASP A 1152 15.42 -36.16 21.54
CA ASP A 1152 16.59 -35.48 20.99
C ASP A 1152 16.24 -34.53 19.81
N PRO A 1153 16.39 -33.20 19.98
CA PRO A 1153 16.03 -32.20 18.98
C PRO A 1153 16.71 -32.41 17.61
N SER A 1154 17.86 -33.09 17.56
CA SER A 1154 18.55 -33.39 16.30
C SER A 1154 17.77 -34.37 15.40
N ARG A 1155 16.83 -35.14 15.97
CA ARG A 1155 15.97 -36.11 15.27
C ARG A 1155 14.72 -35.47 14.67
N ILE A 1156 14.21 -34.42 15.32
CA ILE A 1156 13.04 -33.66 14.87
C ILE A 1156 13.41 -32.85 13.62
N LYS A 1157 12.56 -32.87 12.60
CA LYS A 1157 12.71 -32.12 11.35
C LYS A 1157 11.41 -31.42 11.02
N VAL A 1158 11.51 -30.15 10.64
CA VAL A 1158 10.38 -29.36 10.15
C VAL A 1158 10.57 -29.14 8.65
N GLN A 1159 9.59 -29.56 7.86
CA GLN A 1159 9.42 -29.17 6.47
C GLN A 1159 8.37 -28.07 6.42
N ARG A 1160 8.71 -26.88 5.93
CA ARG A 1160 7.74 -25.81 5.65
C ARG A 1160 7.17 -26.04 4.24
N TYR A 1161 5.85 -26.02 4.08
CA TYR A 1161 5.19 -25.97 2.79
C TYR A 1161 4.75 -24.54 2.54
N LYS A 1162 5.04 -24.08 1.33
CA LYS A 1162 4.91 -22.67 1.00
C LYS A 1162 3.67 -22.48 0.11
N GLY A 1163 3.46 -23.42 -0.82
CA GLY A 1163 2.29 -23.48 -1.69
C GLY A 1163 2.03 -24.90 -2.19
N LEU A 1164 0.83 -25.15 -2.71
CA LEU A 1164 0.38 -26.50 -3.09
C LEU A 1164 1.16 -27.09 -4.28
N GLY A 1165 1.87 -26.25 -5.03
CA GLY A 1165 2.83 -26.66 -6.06
C GLY A 1165 4.18 -27.21 -5.53
N GLU A 1166 4.45 -27.15 -4.22
CA GLU A 1166 5.63 -27.76 -3.56
C GLU A 1166 5.36 -29.16 -3.01
N MET A 1167 4.09 -29.49 -2.74
CA MET A 1167 3.71 -30.81 -2.28
C MET A 1167 3.90 -31.85 -3.40
N ASN A 1168 4.40 -33.03 -3.06
CA ASN A 1168 4.29 -34.16 -3.98
C ASN A 1168 2.81 -34.62 -4.06
N ALA A 1169 2.51 -35.56 -4.98
CA ALA A 1169 1.14 -36.02 -5.17
C ALA A 1169 0.53 -36.57 -3.87
N GLU A 1170 1.26 -37.42 -3.13
CA GLU A 1170 0.84 -38.03 -1.87
C GLU A 1170 0.57 -36.99 -0.75
N GLN A 1171 1.39 -35.94 -0.69
CA GLN A 1171 1.24 -34.85 0.29
C GLN A 1171 0.04 -33.96 -0.03
N LEU A 1172 -0.18 -33.63 -1.30
CA LEU A 1172 -1.34 -32.88 -1.76
C LEU A 1172 -2.62 -33.71 -1.63
N GLU A 1173 -2.52 -35.01 -1.90
CA GLU A 1173 -3.56 -36.03 -1.72
C GLU A 1173 -4.00 -36.05 -0.26
N PHE A 1174 -3.06 -36.19 0.68
CA PHE A 1174 -3.35 -36.19 2.11
C PHE A 1174 -3.91 -34.85 2.60
N THR A 1175 -3.28 -33.72 2.26
CA THR A 1175 -3.54 -32.43 2.96
C THR A 1175 -4.57 -31.51 2.30
N ALA A 1176 -4.93 -31.72 1.04
CA ALA A 1176 -5.84 -30.85 0.30
C ALA A 1176 -6.92 -31.59 -0.50
N MET A 1177 -6.67 -32.82 -0.96
CA MET A 1177 -7.63 -33.58 -1.78
C MET A 1177 -8.51 -34.51 -0.95
N LYS A 1178 -7.93 -35.35 -0.06
CA LYS A 1178 -8.67 -36.39 0.67
C LYS A 1178 -9.69 -35.81 1.66
N PRO A 1179 -10.99 -36.17 1.58
CA PRO A 1179 -12.04 -35.61 2.42
C PRO A 1179 -11.79 -35.62 3.93
N TYR A 1180 -11.13 -36.65 4.45
CA TYR A 1180 -10.92 -36.87 5.90
C TYR A 1180 -9.69 -36.17 6.50
N HIS A 1181 -8.82 -35.58 5.67
CA HIS A 1181 -7.52 -35.06 6.11
C HIS A 1181 -7.23 -33.62 5.63
N ARG A 1182 -8.02 -33.11 4.68
CA ARG A 1182 -7.87 -31.74 4.15
C ARG A 1182 -8.53 -30.69 5.04
N TYR A 1183 -7.99 -29.47 5.01
CA TYR A 1183 -8.66 -28.30 5.57
C TYR A 1183 -9.25 -27.45 4.43
N LEU A 1184 -10.57 -27.34 4.39
CA LEU A 1184 -11.30 -26.47 3.45
C LEU A 1184 -11.96 -25.34 4.24
N VAL A 1185 -11.70 -24.09 3.85
CA VAL A 1185 -12.48 -22.94 4.29
C VAL A 1185 -13.64 -22.79 3.32
N GLN A 1186 -14.88 -22.95 3.81
CA GLN A 1186 -16.07 -22.61 3.03
C GLN A 1186 -16.13 -21.09 2.86
N LEU A 1187 -16.35 -20.62 1.64
CA LEU A 1187 -16.48 -19.19 1.37
C LEU A 1187 -17.88 -18.73 1.74
N LYS A 1188 -17.96 -17.69 2.57
CA LYS A 1188 -19.22 -17.03 2.88
C LYS A 1188 -19.52 -15.91 1.90
N ILE A 1189 -20.75 -15.41 1.98
CA ILE A 1189 -21.12 -14.21 1.25
C ILE A 1189 -20.49 -12.95 1.85
N GLU A 1190 -20.24 -12.90 3.17
CA GLU A 1190 -19.45 -11.82 3.80
C GLU A 1190 -18.05 -11.69 3.16
N ASP A 1191 -17.34 -12.81 2.98
CA ASP A 1191 -15.97 -12.82 2.42
C ASP A 1191 -15.96 -12.33 0.97
N ALA A 1192 -16.92 -12.81 0.18
CA ALA A 1192 -17.04 -12.48 -1.23
C ALA A 1192 -17.49 -11.02 -1.44
N ALA A 1193 -18.43 -10.53 -0.62
CA ALA A 1193 -18.86 -9.13 -0.64
C ALA A 1193 -17.76 -8.18 -0.15
N SER A 1194 -16.98 -8.55 0.87
CA SER A 1194 -15.81 -7.76 1.31
C SER A 1194 -14.74 -7.68 0.22
N ALA A 1195 -14.54 -8.76 -0.55
CA ALA A 1195 -13.62 -8.79 -1.67
C ALA A 1195 -14.12 -7.94 -2.87
N ASP A 1196 -15.42 -7.95 -3.18
CA ASP A 1196 -16.05 -7.09 -4.19
C ASP A 1196 -15.98 -5.61 -3.77
N LEU A 1197 -16.31 -5.30 -2.50
CA LEU A 1197 -16.23 -3.96 -1.90
C LEU A 1197 -14.81 -3.40 -1.95
N LYS A 1198 -13.78 -4.18 -1.55
CA LYS A 1198 -12.38 -3.72 -1.62
C LYS A 1198 -11.93 -3.45 -3.06
N PHE A 1199 -12.44 -4.20 -4.04
CA PHE A 1199 -12.21 -3.88 -5.44
C PHE A 1199 -12.96 -2.62 -5.89
N GLU A 1200 -14.20 -2.38 -5.43
CA GLU A 1200 -14.95 -1.15 -5.72
C GLU A 1200 -14.30 0.08 -5.08
N GLN A 1201 -13.83 0.00 -3.83
CA GLN A 1201 -13.10 1.07 -3.14
C GLN A 1201 -11.78 1.40 -3.83
N LEU A 1202 -10.95 0.38 -4.12
CA LEU A 1202 -9.63 0.60 -4.73
C LEU A 1202 -9.74 1.02 -6.21
N MET A 1203 -10.76 0.57 -6.97
CA MET A 1203 -10.84 0.74 -8.43
C MET A 1203 -12.08 1.50 -8.95
N GLY A 1204 -12.95 2.00 -8.07
CA GLY A 1204 -14.14 2.78 -8.42
C GLY A 1204 -13.86 4.18 -8.94
N SER A 1205 -14.93 4.90 -9.29
CA SER A 1205 -14.85 6.28 -9.82
C SER A 1205 -14.68 7.36 -8.72
N ASP A 1206 -14.91 7.01 -7.45
CA ASP A 1206 -14.75 7.94 -6.33
C ASP A 1206 -13.27 8.10 -5.95
N VAL A 1207 -12.68 9.21 -6.38
CA VAL A 1207 -11.29 9.59 -6.06
C VAL A 1207 -11.17 10.07 -4.62
N THR A 1208 -12.22 10.68 -4.06
CA THR A 1208 -12.25 11.26 -2.72
C THR A 1208 -12.25 10.17 -1.67
N PHE A 1209 -13.11 9.16 -1.81
CA PHE A 1209 -13.12 7.97 -0.96
C PHE A 1209 -11.81 7.18 -1.07
N ARG A 1210 -11.23 7.08 -2.28
CA ARG A 1210 -9.90 6.47 -2.46
C ARG A 1210 -8.80 7.22 -1.71
N LYS A 1211 -8.73 8.56 -1.82
CA LYS A 1211 -7.79 9.38 -1.05
C LYS A 1211 -7.97 9.16 0.45
N LYS A 1212 -9.21 9.29 0.94
CA LYS A 1212 -9.50 9.18 2.38
C LYS A 1212 -9.17 7.80 2.94
N PHE A 1213 -9.49 6.72 2.23
CA PHE A 1213 -9.12 5.35 2.63
C PHE A 1213 -7.60 5.13 2.69
N ILE A 1214 -6.84 5.67 1.71
CA ILE A 1214 -5.37 5.59 1.72
C ILE A 1214 -4.80 6.33 2.94
N MET A 1215 -5.33 7.52 3.27
CA MET A 1215 -4.90 8.28 4.45
C MET A 1215 -5.30 7.55 5.75
N GLU A 1216 -6.52 7.02 5.84
CA GLU A 1216 -7.00 6.34 7.05
C GLU A 1216 -6.30 4.99 7.36
N GLU A 1217 -5.93 4.16 6.37
CA GLU A 1217 -5.16 2.92 6.64
C GLU A 1217 -3.66 3.16 6.84
N VAL A 1218 -3.04 4.11 6.13
CA VAL A 1218 -1.58 4.38 6.26
C VAL A 1218 -1.26 4.93 7.65
N PHE A 1219 -1.97 5.97 8.11
CA PHE A 1219 -1.63 6.65 9.36
C PHE A 1219 -2.01 5.84 10.60
N LYS A 1220 -3.09 5.03 10.55
CA LYS A 1220 -3.45 4.14 11.68
C LYS A 1220 -2.39 3.10 11.98
N HIS A 1221 -1.75 2.51 10.96
CA HIS A 1221 -0.76 1.44 11.16
C HIS A 1221 0.56 1.90 11.80
N ASP A 1222 0.99 3.15 11.56
CA ASP A 1222 2.19 3.68 12.23
C ASP A 1222 1.95 3.89 13.73
N SER A 1223 0.80 4.47 14.10
CA SER A 1223 0.47 4.82 15.50
C SER A 1223 0.51 3.63 16.47
N GLU A 1224 -0.08 2.48 16.10
CA GLU A 1224 -0.05 1.26 16.92
C GLU A 1224 1.34 0.60 16.95
N SER A 1225 2.08 0.67 15.84
CA SER A 1225 3.43 0.11 15.76
C SER A 1225 4.39 0.87 16.68
N TYR A 1226 4.33 2.20 16.65
CA TYR A 1226 5.20 3.08 17.43
C TYR A 1226 4.99 2.93 18.94
N LYS A 1227 3.72 2.96 19.40
CA LYS A 1227 3.37 2.72 20.82
C LYS A 1227 3.87 1.35 21.31
N LYS A 1228 3.88 0.34 20.45
CA LYS A 1228 4.21 -1.06 20.80
C LYS A 1228 5.71 -1.39 20.76
N GLU A 1229 6.51 -0.69 19.94
CA GLU A 1229 7.97 -0.87 19.90
C GLU A 1229 8.69 0.00 20.94
N TYR A 1230 8.19 1.21 21.25
CA TYR A 1230 8.91 2.18 22.09
C TYR A 1230 8.26 2.51 23.44
N GLY A 1231 6.96 2.23 23.65
CA GLY A 1231 6.31 2.40 24.96
C GLY A 1231 6.23 3.85 25.47
N VAL A 1232 6.12 4.81 24.54
CA VAL A 1232 5.95 6.24 24.82
C VAL A 1232 4.67 6.73 24.17
N GLU A 1233 3.90 7.55 24.89
CA GLU A 1233 2.73 8.24 24.35
C GLU A 1233 3.17 9.57 23.73
N ILE A 1234 2.62 9.89 22.56
CA ILE A 1234 2.87 11.12 21.81
C ILE A 1234 1.77 12.12 22.18
N PRO A 1235 2.07 13.40 22.49
CA PRO A 1235 1.06 14.42 22.76
C PRO A 1235 0.22 14.74 21.52
N GLU A 1236 -1.07 15.03 21.72
CA GLU A 1236 -2.06 15.14 20.63
C GLU A 1236 -2.13 16.56 20.00
N GLU A 1237 -1.32 17.52 20.46
CA GLU A 1237 -1.42 18.95 20.08
C GLU A 1237 -0.58 19.38 18.86
N GLU A 1238 0.38 18.56 18.36
CA GLU A 1238 1.31 18.99 17.30
C GLU A 1238 0.88 18.61 15.85
N GLU A 1239 -0.19 17.80 15.64
CA GLU A 1239 -0.64 17.41 14.29
C GLU A 1239 -1.47 18.50 13.55
N GLU A 1240 -2.07 19.46 14.26
CA GLU A 1240 -3.06 20.38 13.69
C GLU A 1240 -2.49 21.63 12.97
N GLU A 1241 -1.21 21.98 13.16
CA GLU A 1241 -0.58 23.12 12.46
C GLU A 1241 0.12 22.67 11.16
N GLU A 1242 0.86 21.56 11.14
CA GLU A 1242 1.51 21.06 9.91
C GLU A 1242 0.49 20.65 8.83
N ILE A 1243 -0.70 20.17 9.20
CA ILE A 1243 -1.78 19.87 8.25
C ILE A 1243 -2.32 21.17 7.61
N LYS A 1244 -2.42 22.28 8.36
CA LYS A 1244 -2.96 23.54 7.84
C LYS A 1244 -1.97 24.28 6.94
N GLU A 1245 -0.67 24.29 7.27
CA GLU A 1245 0.35 24.82 6.34
C GLU A 1245 0.38 24.00 5.03
N ALA A 1246 0.19 22.67 5.10
CA ALA A 1246 0.10 21.81 3.92
C ALA A 1246 -1.20 21.97 3.11
N GLU A 1247 -2.32 22.40 3.72
CA GLU A 1247 -3.54 22.75 3.00
C GLU A 1247 -3.43 24.13 2.31
N GLU A 1248 -2.73 25.11 2.89
CA GLU A 1248 -2.55 26.43 2.26
C GLU A 1248 -1.54 26.43 1.10
N GLU A 1249 -0.38 25.75 1.19
CA GLU A 1249 0.60 25.70 0.08
C GLU A 1249 0.08 24.99 -1.19
N LEU A 1250 -1.02 24.23 -1.11
CA LEU A 1250 -1.59 23.48 -2.23
C LEU A 1250 -2.70 24.21 -3.00
N ILE A 1251 -3.06 25.45 -2.62
CA ILE A 1251 -4.15 26.22 -3.23
C ILE A 1251 -3.68 27.09 -4.41
N ASP A 1252 -2.41 27.50 -4.45
CA ASP A 1252 -1.93 28.62 -5.29
C ASP A 1252 -1.32 28.20 -6.66
N VAL A 1253 -1.75 27.05 -7.23
CA VAL A 1253 -1.26 26.54 -8.53
C VAL A 1253 -2.41 26.07 -9.45
N GLU A 1254 -3.35 26.97 -9.76
CA GLU A 1254 -4.23 26.82 -10.92
C GLU A 1254 -3.83 27.72 -12.10
N ILE A 1255 -3.62 27.07 -13.24
CA ILE A 1255 -3.93 27.55 -14.61
C ILE A 1255 -3.30 28.89 -15.03
N SER A 1256 -2.13 28.79 -15.69
CA SER A 1256 -1.83 29.59 -16.89
C SER A 1256 -1.73 28.64 -18.08
N GLY A 1257 -2.80 28.52 -18.87
CA GLY A 1257 -2.82 27.69 -20.07
C GLY A 1257 -3.05 28.53 -21.31
N GLU A 1258 -2.16 28.42 -22.30
CA GLU A 1258 -2.37 28.72 -23.73
C GLU A 1258 -1.08 28.39 -24.51
N GLU A 1259 -1.14 27.40 -25.40
CA GLU A 1259 -0.39 27.33 -26.67
C GLU A 1259 -0.84 26.07 -27.44
N GLU A 1260 -1.23 26.23 -28.70
CA GLU A 1260 -1.65 25.12 -29.59
C GLU A 1260 -0.44 24.55 -30.37
N PRO A 1261 -0.49 23.28 -30.81
CA PRO A 1261 0.66 22.65 -31.49
C PRO A 1261 0.72 23.02 -32.99
N GLU A 1262 1.53 24.04 -33.33
CA GLU A 1262 1.93 24.32 -34.72
C GLU A 1262 3.19 23.55 -35.17
N GLU A 1263 3.48 23.63 -36.47
CA GLU A 1263 4.19 22.64 -37.28
C GLU A 1263 5.74 22.75 -37.36
N LEU A 1264 6.34 21.63 -37.78
CA LEU A 1264 7.57 21.48 -38.63
C LEU A 1264 9.01 21.66 -38.07
N GLU A 1265 9.84 20.68 -38.49
CA GLU A 1265 11.26 20.72 -38.88
C GLU A 1265 12.33 21.45 -38.01
N LEU A 1266 13.13 20.65 -37.28
CA LEU A 1266 14.49 20.24 -37.72
C LEU A 1266 15.12 19.10 -36.89
#